data_AF-A0A2N5YW64-F1
#
_entry.id   AF-A0A2N5YW64-F1
#
_cell.length_a   1.000
_cell.length_b   1.000
_cell.length_c   1.000
_cell.angle_alpha   90.00
_cell.angle_beta   90.00
_cell.angle_gamma   90.00
#
_symmetry.space_group_name_H-M   'P 1'
#
loop_
_entity.id
_entity.type
_entity.pdbx_description
1 polymer ?
#
loop_
_entity_poly.entity_id
_entity_poly.type
_entity_poly.pdbx_seq_one_letter_code
_entity_poly.pdbx_strand_id
1 'polypeptide(L)'
;MVGKIFKYTFFGGLIISLISIIFPSNASINDYMGGYAIPDDGNVYVDDTIKDNNLPYPIPDDNVNPTQNNDNSPLYGEDPSQIETEIIYDAETDQYIFVKKLGDEVIETPFAVTFEEYLEYDFDKAMNDYWRQMSKSDISESRETLIPKLEVGGEIFDRIFGGNVIDIKPQGSAELSFGLNISKVDNPSLPVKMQRTTTFDFNEKIQMNVVGQIGDKMKINVQYDTEAAFDFENSVKLEYTGHEDEIIQKIEAGNVSLPLTGTLISGSQSLFGLKTEAKFGKLTVTTIFSQQKGESSTIEVEGGAQTKEFELKADEYESNKHFFLSHYFKENYDRSLASLPVINSGVNITRIEVWVTNKTGNFENSRNIVAFADLGESNSNDLQAQYVIDNNLGNITTVPPDNDINILGTIDETVPDVRDINLVGNALMSYDMTGGIDYEKIESARLLTSSEYTVNEKLGYISLNSTISSDQVLAVAFEYTVGGQVFKVGEFSNSAIVAPDALVLKLIKGTSFTPQQKSWDLMMKNIYNIGAYQLSSEDFWLDIMYNNDKTGTEINYLPAGEIDSTRLLTVMNLDNLNSQLDPYPDGIFDFIDGYTVNTSNGRIIFPVREPFGSHLLDEITGGNFALNEEAEPYVFQELYDSTQSTARQIAEKNKFKIQGKYKSSGGSDISLNAINIPQGSVTVTAGAQQLTENVDYTVDYNLGRVKIINQGILEAKTPIRISLESNSMFNIQTKTLIGSHLNYELSKDFNVGATILNLTEKPLTQKVSIGDEPISNTIWGVNTSYRSEVPFLTKAIDFIPFIETKEMSTITVTGEFAHLIPGHSKAIEKEGNAYIDDFEGTKTSLDLKSYIAWTIASTPADSAMFPEATGIDNLDIGYNRAKLAWYVVDPFFHRSTSPVSIEDQSSHYVREIYEKELFPNRESTTGIPNNMVALNLAFYPSERGPYNYDAVNIDENGNLTNPNTRWGGIMRQLQTTDFEESNIEYIEFWLMDPFVEDSSNNGGDLYFNLGDVSEDVLKDGRKSFEQGLPTPFSDHPIDSTSWGYIPLMQSLVNAFDNDPEARIAQDVGLDGLNDDDERRYFEDVYLSAIRSSFGETSVAYQKALEDPSSDNYHHYRGTDYDCDEKNILERYKLFNGLEGNSPPAEYSEESYSTSAQTTPNVEDINKDNTLSESENYFQYRVSIRKGDLVVGENYITDKVETSASFANDETSKVTWYQFKIPVYDYDRRVGNISDFKSIRFMRVFMTGFSDPTILRFATLSLVRG
;
A
#
# COMPACT_ATOMS: atom_id res chain seq x y z
N MET A 1 53.69 -14.77 27.19
CA MET A 1 52.90 -13.97 28.17
C MET A 1 51.49 -13.75 27.65
N VAL A 2 51.33 -13.23 26.43
CA VAL A 2 50.04 -13.09 25.69
C VAL A 2 49.22 -14.38 25.64
N GLY A 3 49.84 -15.53 25.30
CA GLY A 3 49.14 -16.82 25.28
C GLY A 3 48.72 -17.39 26.65
N LYS A 4 49.26 -16.88 27.77
CA LYS A 4 48.78 -17.23 29.12
C LYS A 4 47.63 -16.32 29.54
N ILE A 5 47.70 -15.03 29.20
CA ILE A 5 46.63 -14.06 29.47
C ILE A 5 45.36 -14.47 28.71
N PHE A 6 45.47 -14.79 27.41
CA PHE A 6 44.35 -15.25 26.57
C PHE A 6 43.71 -16.54 27.11
N LYS A 7 44.51 -17.47 27.63
CA LYS A 7 44.01 -18.74 28.17
C LYS A 7 43.21 -18.58 29.46
N TYR A 8 43.53 -17.58 30.29
CA TYR A 8 42.81 -17.31 31.54
C TYR A 8 41.63 -16.33 31.36
N THR A 9 41.68 -15.41 30.38
CA THR A 9 40.52 -14.57 30.02
C THR A 9 39.45 -15.36 29.26
N PHE A 10 39.85 -16.28 28.37
CA PHE A 10 38.93 -17.17 27.68
C PHE A 10 38.26 -18.19 28.63
N PHE A 11 38.99 -18.73 29.61
CA PHE A 11 38.39 -19.59 30.65
C PHE A 11 37.50 -18.83 31.64
N GLY A 12 37.78 -17.54 31.90
CA GLY A 12 36.93 -16.68 32.72
C GLY A 12 35.60 -16.33 32.02
N GLY A 13 35.64 -16.06 30.71
CA GLY A 13 34.43 -15.83 29.91
C GLY A 13 33.56 -17.08 29.72
N LEU A 14 34.18 -18.26 29.64
CA LEU A 14 33.47 -19.54 29.44
C LEU A 14 32.74 -20.03 30.71
N ILE A 15 33.18 -19.59 31.91
CA ILE A 15 32.48 -19.89 33.18
C ILE A 15 31.28 -18.96 33.40
N ILE A 16 31.33 -17.73 32.87
CA ILE A 16 30.20 -16.78 32.92
C ILE A 16 29.09 -17.21 31.94
N SER A 17 29.43 -17.77 30.77
CA SER A 17 28.41 -18.27 29.82
C SER A 17 27.80 -19.63 30.22
N LEU A 18 28.41 -20.37 31.15
CA LEU A 18 27.92 -21.69 31.59
C LEU A 18 26.93 -21.61 32.77
N ILE A 19 26.78 -20.45 33.40
CA ILE A 19 25.77 -20.21 34.44
C ILE A 19 24.41 -19.82 33.84
N SER A 20 24.35 -19.53 32.53
CA SER A 20 23.15 -19.11 31.80
C SER A 20 22.33 -20.26 31.17
N ILE A 21 22.78 -21.52 31.26
CA ILE A 21 22.15 -22.65 30.55
C ILE A 21 22.03 -23.87 31.47
N ILE A 22 21.12 -23.86 32.46
CA ILE A 22 20.58 -25.08 33.09
C ILE A 22 19.15 -24.81 33.57
N PHE A 23 18.15 -25.05 32.70
CA PHE A 23 16.82 -25.59 33.04
C PHE A 23 16.12 -26.03 31.74
N PRO A 24 16.04 -27.34 31.44
CA PRO A 24 15.02 -27.86 30.54
C PRO A 24 13.87 -28.44 31.38
N SER A 25 12.67 -27.84 31.29
CA SER A 25 11.42 -28.51 31.67
C SER A 25 10.86 -29.20 30.43
N ASN A 26 10.83 -30.52 30.48
CA ASN A 26 10.02 -31.34 29.58
C ASN A 26 8.55 -31.18 29.99
N ALA A 27 7.71 -30.64 29.11
CA ALA A 27 6.27 -30.77 29.20
C ALA A 27 5.79 -31.54 27.97
N SER A 28 5.40 -32.79 28.18
CA SER A 28 4.66 -33.58 27.19
C SER A 28 3.19 -33.19 27.28
N ILE A 29 2.63 -32.75 26.15
CA ILE A 29 1.19 -32.56 25.97
C ILE A 29 0.61 -33.92 25.59
N ASN A 30 -0.38 -34.42 26.33
CA ASN A 30 -1.25 -35.52 25.92
C ASN A 30 -2.71 -35.07 26.03
N ASP A 31 -3.44 -35.32 24.95
CA ASP A 31 -4.80 -34.89 24.66
C ASP A 31 -5.90 -35.65 25.44
N TYR A 32 -7.03 -34.94 25.49
CA TYR A 32 -8.41 -35.24 25.89
C TYR A 32 -9.01 -36.64 25.67
N MET A 33 -10.06 -36.93 26.46
CA MET A 33 -11.44 -37.43 26.17
C MET A 33 -12.03 -37.98 27.49
N GLY A 34 -13.25 -37.79 27.98
CA GLY A 34 -14.54 -37.30 27.49
C GLY A 34 -15.66 -38.14 28.13
N GLY A 35 -16.49 -37.55 29.01
CA GLY A 35 -17.94 -37.88 29.13
C GLY A 35 -18.48 -38.88 30.19
N TYR A 36 -19.38 -38.33 31.03
CA TYR A 36 -20.69 -38.86 31.51
C TYR A 36 -20.86 -39.66 32.85
N ALA A 37 -21.37 -38.93 33.87
CA ALA A 37 -22.70 -39.04 34.54
C ALA A 37 -23.06 -40.09 35.64
N ILE A 38 -23.28 -39.55 36.88
CA ILE A 38 -24.42 -39.72 37.85
C ILE A 38 -24.55 -41.08 38.63
N PRO A 39 -25.10 -41.19 39.88
CA PRO A 39 -25.43 -40.25 40.96
C PRO A 39 -24.89 -40.60 42.38
N ASP A 40 -24.93 -39.56 43.21
CA ASP A 40 -25.14 -39.48 44.67
C ASP A 40 -26.07 -40.53 45.31
N ASP A 41 -25.73 -41.02 46.52
CA ASP A 41 -26.64 -41.06 47.68
C ASP A 41 -25.92 -41.53 48.96
N GLY A 42 -26.29 -40.94 50.10
CA GLY A 42 -26.35 -41.72 51.35
C GLY A 42 -25.58 -41.24 52.58
N ASN A 43 -25.92 -40.05 53.06
CA ASN A 43 -26.02 -39.62 54.47
C ASN A 43 -25.40 -40.47 55.62
N VAL A 44 -24.48 -39.79 56.34
CA VAL A 44 -24.48 -39.47 57.78
C VAL A 44 -24.68 -40.59 58.81
N TYR A 45 -23.69 -40.73 59.70
CA TYR A 45 -23.93 -40.85 61.14
C TYR A 45 -22.97 -39.98 61.95
N VAL A 46 -23.56 -39.06 62.72
CA VAL A 46 -22.92 -38.30 63.79
C VAL A 46 -22.81 -39.22 65.02
N ASP A 47 -21.64 -39.25 65.67
CA ASP A 47 -21.52 -39.70 67.06
C ASP A 47 -20.85 -38.61 67.90
N ASP A 48 -21.48 -38.35 69.04
CA ASP A 48 -21.39 -37.19 69.90
C ASP A 48 -20.77 -37.65 71.22
N THR A 49 -19.46 -37.45 71.40
CA THR A 49 -18.82 -37.46 72.73
C THR A 49 -17.51 -36.68 72.73
N ILE A 50 -17.55 -35.39 73.10
CA ILE A 50 -16.74 -34.77 74.18
C ILE A 50 -17.08 -33.27 74.28
N LYS A 51 -17.28 -32.85 75.54
CA LYS A 51 -17.71 -31.52 75.97
C LYS A 51 -16.65 -30.44 75.78
N ASP A 52 -17.01 -29.45 74.98
CA ASP A 52 -16.94 -28.00 75.20
C ASP A 52 -15.97 -27.53 76.31
N ASN A 53 -14.72 -27.30 75.92
CA ASN A 53 -13.76 -26.46 76.63
C ASN A 53 -13.67 -25.12 75.89
N ASN A 54 -14.46 -24.15 76.37
CA ASN A 54 -14.56 -22.82 75.81
C ASN A 54 -13.22 -22.06 75.98
N LEU A 55 -12.34 -22.14 74.99
CA LEU A 55 -11.09 -21.38 74.96
C LEU A 55 -11.41 -19.88 74.89
N PRO A 56 -10.70 -18.99 75.61
CA PRO A 56 -10.91 -17.54 75.55
C PRO A 56 -10.79 -16.96 74.14
N TYR A 57 -10.04 -17.66 73.28
CA TYR A 57 -10.07 -17.54 71.83
C TYR A 57 -10.32 -18.95 71.28
N PRO A 58 -11.54 -19.29 70.82
CA PRO A 58 -11.74 -20.56 70.14
C PRO A 58 -10.86 -20.57 68.88
N ILE A 59 -10.12 -21.66 68.69
CA ILE A 59 -9.56 -21.99 67.38
C ILE A 59 -10.79 -22.38 66.55
N PRO A 60 -11.08 -21.70 65.43
CA PRO A 60 -12.17 -22.13 64.57
C PRO A 60 -11.91 -23.58 64.13
N ASP A 61 -12.94 -24.43 64.13
CA ASP A 61 -12.80 -25.77 63.53
C ASP A 61 -12.38 -25.57 62.08
N ASP A 62 -11.22 -26.14 61.71
CA ASP A 62 -10.76 -26.12 60.33
C ASP A 62 -11.86 -26.77 59.46
N ASN A 63 -12.28 -26.05 58.42
CA ASN A 63 -13.27 -26.56 57.49
C ASN A 63 -12.70 -27.84 56.85
N VAL A 64 -13.43 -28.95 56.96
CA VAL A 64 -12.99 -30.25 56.43
C VAL A 64 -12.81 -30.20 54.91
N ASN A 65 -13.37 -29.20 54.23
CA ASN A 65 -13.14 -28.96 52.81
C ASN A 65 -11.87 -28.09 52.58
N PRO A 66 -10.77 -28.66 52.05
CA PRO A 66 -9.53 -27.94 51.77
C PRO A 66 -9.66 -26.92 50.63
N THR A 67 -10.70 -27.00 49.78
CA THR A 67 -10.94 -26.02 48.69
C THR A 67 -11.55 -24.72 49.20
N GLN A 68 -12.14 -24.73 50.40
CA GLN A 68 -12.60 -23.54 51.10
C GLN A 68 -11.63 -23.18 52.20
N ASN A 69 -10.39 -22.87 51.82
CA ASN A 69 -9.37 -22.50 52.76
C ASN A 69 -9.67 -21.08 53.30
N ASN A 70 -10.28 -20.99 54.48
CA ASN A 70 -10.37 -19.72 55.20
C ASN A 70 -8.98 -19.42 55.74
N ASP A 71 -8.38 -18.33 55.24
CA ASP A 71 -7.06 -17.88 55.68
C ASP A 71 -7.07 -17.68 57.21
N ASN A 72 -6.51 -18.66 57.94
CA ASN A 72 -6.47 -18.63 59.39
C ASN A 72 -5.64 -17.42 59.84
N SER A 73 -6.19 -16.65 60.78
CA SER A 73 -5.52 -15.44 61.29
C SER A 73 -4.09 -15.76 61.73
N PRO A 74 -3.09 -14.89 61.44
CA PRO A 74 -1.70 -15.07 61.89
C PRO A 74 -1.55 -15.25 63.42
N LEU A 75 -2.60 -14.94 64.17
CA LEU A 75 -2.71 -15.14 65.61
C LEU A 75 -2.67 -16.62 66.04
N TYR A 76 -3.06 -17.56 65.16
CA TYR A 76 -3.15 -18.99 65.46
C TYR A 76 -1.88 -19.79 65.14
N GLY A 77 -0.92 -19.18 64.43
CA GLY A 77 0.33 -19.83 64.02
C GLY A 77 0.16 -20.73 62.78
N GLU A 78 1.29 -21.16 62.21
CA GLU A 78 1.32 -22.19 61.16
C GLU A 78 1.18 -23.58 61.79
N ASP A 79 0.61 -24.53 61.04
CA ASP A 79 0.57 -25.94 61.43
C ASP A 79 2.00 -26.45 61.70
N PRO A 80 2.21 -27.33 62.71
CA PRO A 80 3.52 -27.91 62.98
C PRO A 80 4.09 -28.60 61.74
N SER A 81 5.39 -28.45 61.47
CA SER A 81 6.06 -29.01 60.28
C SER A 81 6.06 -30.53 60.16
N GLN A 82 5.42 -31.23 61.09
CA GLN A 82 5.26 -32.69 61.12
C GLN A 82 3.90 -33.11 60.53
N ILE A 83 2.99 -32.15 60.32
CA ILE A 83 1.72 -32.36 59.64
C ILE A 83 1.92 -32.07 58.16
N GLU A 84 1.70 -33.09 57.33
CA GLU A 84 1.84 -33.00 55.87
C GLU A 84 0.50 -33.36 55.21
N THR A 85 0.05 -32.54 54.26
CA THR A 85 -1.10 -32.87 53.42
C THR A 85 -0.60 -33.53 52.14
N GLU A 86 -0.87 -34.82 51.98
CA GLU A 86 -0.57 -35.57 50.76
C GLU A 86 -1.81 -35.59 49.86
N ILE A 87 -1.63 -35.29 48.57
CA ILE A 87 -2.71 -35.36 47.58
C ILE A 87 -2.50 -36.60 46.73
N ILE A 88 -3.46 -37.52 46.78
CA ILE A 88 -3.40 -38.80 46.07
C ILE A 88 -4.42 -38.76 44.94
N TYR A 89 -3.97 -38.91 43.70
CA TYR A 89 -4.87 -39.10 42.56
C TYR A 89 -5.36 -40.54 42.54
N ASP A 90 -6.67 -40.72 42.59
CA ASP A 90 -7.32 -42.01 42.42
C ASP A 90 -7.79 -42.18 40.97
N ALA A 91 -7.03 -42.96 40.19
CA ALA A 91 -7.32 -43.21 38.77
C ALA A 91 -8.59 -44.03 38.52
N GLU A 92 -9.16 -44.69 39.54
CA GLU A 92 -10.44 -45.41 39.39
C GLU A 92 -11.65 -44.49 39.53
N THR A 93 -11.53 -43.42 40.33
CA THR A 93 -12.62 -42.48 40.63
C THR A 93 -12.45 -41.10 39.99
N ASP A 94 -11.30 -40.83 39.37
CA ASP A 94 -10.89 -39.55 38.76
C ASP A 94 -10.97 -38.36 39.73
N GLN A 95 -10.67 -38.63 41.00
CA GLN A 95 -10.71 -37.68 42.10
C GLN A 95 -9.34 -37.49 42.73
N TYR A 96 -9.11 -36.28 43.25
CA TYR A 96 -7.92 -35.95 44.02
C TYR A 96 -8.27 -36.00 45.51
N ILE A 97 -7.61 -36.90 46.25
CA ILE A 97 -7.89 -37.17 47.66
C ILE A 97 -6.84 -36.45 48.52
N PHE A 98 -7.26 -35.47 49.30
CA PHE A 98 -6.45 -34.78 50.29
C PHE A 98 -6.36 -35.61 51.57
N VAL A 99 -5.15 -35.97 51.98
CA VAL A 99 -4.87 -36.76 53.19
C VAL A 99 -3.92 -35.99 54.10
N LYS A 100 -4.42 -35.50 55.24
CA LYS A 100 -3.59 -34.85 56.27
C LYS A 100 -2.97 -35.92 57.18
N LYS A 101 -1.64 -36.00 57.22
CA LYS A 101 -0.87 -37.00 57.96
C LYS A 101 0.03 -36.36 59.00
N LEU A 102 0.17 -37.00 60.16
CA LEU A 102 1.20 -36.73 61.15
C LEU A 102 2.16 -37.93 61.18
N GLY A 103 3.27 -37.84 60.45
CA GLY A 103 4.11 -39.01 60.15
C GLY A 103 3.37 -40.02 59.26
N ASP A 104 3.22 -41.26 59.73
CA ASP A 104 2.49 -42.31 59.01
C ASP A 104 0.99 -42.40 59.39
N GLU A 105 0.54 -41.61 60.37
CA GLU A 105 -0.84 -41.67 60.89
C GLU A 105 -1.72 -40.57 60.25
N VAL A 106 -2.85 -40.97 59.68
CA VAL A 106 -3.83 -40.04 59.09
C VAL A 106 -4.63 -39.40 60.23
N ILE A 107 -4.61 -38.07 60.32
CA ILE A 107 -5.19 -37.33 61.45
C ILE A 107 -6.58 -36.73 61.17
N GLU A 108 -6.98 -36.66 59.90
CA GLU A 108 -8.28 -36.14 59.45
C GLU A 108 -8.93 -37.07 58.42
N THR A 109 -10.25 -36.99 58.25
CA THR A 109 -10.95 -37.74 57.19
C THR A 109 -10.50 -37.25 55.82
N PRO A 110 -10.02 -38.13 54.93
CA PRO A 110 -9.63 -37.74 53.59
C PRO A 110 -10.77 -37.06 52.83
N PHE A 111 -10.47 -35.99 52.12
CA PHE A 111 -11.45 -35.23 51.33
C PHE A 111 -11.16 -35.40 49.84
N ALA A 112 -12.12 -35.96 49.11
CA ALA A 112 -12.00 -36.17 47.67
C ALA A 112 -12.65 -34.99 46.92
N VAL A 113 -11.92 -34.43 45.96
CA VAL A 113 -12.42 -33.37 45.07
C VAL A 113 -12.40 -33.84 43.63
N THR A 114 -13.27 -33.26 42.81
CA THR A 114 -13.21 -33.45 41.36
C THR A 114 -11.97 -32.78 40.76
N PHE A 115 -11.59 -33.18 39.55
CA PHE A 115 -10.47 -32.55 38.84
C PHE A 115 -10.65 -31.02 38.69
N GLU A 116 -11.88 -30.56 38.39
CA GLU A 116 -12.15 -29.13 38.17
C GLU A 116 -12.02 -28.32 39.48
N GLU A 117 -12.52 -28.86 40.60
CA GLU A 117 -12.36 -28.26 41.94
C GLU A 117 -10.91 -28.29 42.43
N TYR A 118 -10.14 -29.34 42.09
CA TYR A 118 -8.71 -29.39 42.38
C TYR A 118 -7.95 -28.31 41.63
N LEU A 119 -8.29 -28.11 40.34
CA LEU A 119 -7.64 -27.15 39.47
C LEU A 119 -7.93 -25.70 39.91
N GLU A 120 -9.16 -25.41 40.34
CA GLU A 120 -9.54 -24.13 40.95
C GLU A 120 -8.80 -23.91 42.28
N TYR A 121 -8.71 -24.93 43.14
CA TYR A 121 -7.93 -24.86 44.39
C TYR A 121 -6.44 -24.60 44.15
N ASP A 122 -5.81 -25.32 43.22
CA ASP A 122 -4.38 -25.14 42.93
C ASP A 122 -4.10 -23.76 42.33
N PHE A 123 -4.99 -23.28 41.46
CA PHE A 123 -4.93 -21.93 40.90
C PHE A 123 -5.05 -20.84 41.99
N ASP A 124 -6.05 -20.93 42.87
CA ASP A 124 -6.25 -19.97 43.95
C ASP A 124 -5.11 -19.99 44.96
N LYS A 125 -4.60 -21.18 45.30
CA LYS A 125 -3.43 -21.33 46.18
C LYS A 125 -2.19 -20.71 45.55
N ALA A 126 -1.91 -20.99 44.27
CA ALA A 126 -0.79 -20.41 43.55
C ALA A 126 -0.90 -18.88 43.48
N MET A 127 -2.09 -18.35 43.24
CA MET A 127 -2.36 -16.90 43.22
C MET A 127 -2.12 -16.28 44.61
N ASN A 128 -2.62 -16.89 45.68
CA ASN A 128 -2.43 -16.39 47.05
C ASN A 128 -0.97 -16.48 47.51
N ASP A 129 -0.28 -17.56 47.18
CA ASP A 129 1.16 -17.71 47.44
C ASP A 129 1.97 -16.68 46.66
N TYR A 130 1.60 -16.40 45.41
CA TYR A 130 2.16 -15.32 44.62
C TYR A 130 1.95 -13.95 45.29
N TRP A 131 0.72 -13.59 45.70
CA TRP A 131 0.46 -12.33 46.41
C TRP A 131 1.14 -12.25 47.79
N ARG A 132 1.32 -13.38 48.50
CA ARG A 132 2.12 -13.45 49.74
C ARG A 132 3.61 -13.27 49.47
N GLN A 133 4.12 -13.82 48.38
CA GLN A 133 5.51 -13.65 47.98
C GLN A 133 5.78 -12.20 47.53
N MET A 134 4.84 -11.61 46.78
CA MET A 134 4.85 -10.20 46.39
C MET A 134 4.73 -9.27 47.61
N SER A 135 3.82 -9.51 48.54
CA SER A 135 3.72 -8.69 49.77
C SER A 135 4.90 -8.86 50.73
N LYS A 136 5.53 -10.05 50.79
CA LYS A 136 6.82 -10.25 51.49
C LYS A 136 7.96 -9.54 50.78
N SER A 137 7.86 -9.31 49.46
CA SER A 137 8.85 -8.52 48.71
C SER A 137 8.74 -7.00 49.00
N ASP A 138 7.54 -6.51 49.33
CA ASP A 138 7.29 -5.11 49.72
C ASP A 138 7.69 -4.75 51.17
N ILE A 139 7.88 -5.72 52.08
CA ILE A 139 8.33 -5.46 53.47
C ILE A 139 9.89 -5.54 53.57
N SER A 140 10.58 -4.94 52.61
CA SER A 140 12.05 -4.82 52.59
C SER A 140 12.56 -3.37 52.45
N GLU A 141 11.74 -2.40 52.82
CA GLU A 141 12.00 -0.95 52.79
C GLU A 141 13.12 -0.41 53.74
N SER A 142 14.04 -1.24 54.23
CA SER A 142 15.14 -0.76 55.11
C SER A 142 16.54 -1.35 54.84
N ARG A 143 16.84 -1.70 53.58
CA ARG A 143 18.23 -1.87 53.13
C ARG A 143 18.50 -1.04 51.87
N GLU A 144 19.20 0.07 52.03
CA GLU A 144 19.57 1.03 50.97
C GLU A 144 20.49 0.46 49.85
N THR A 145 20.76 -0.84 49.77
CA THR A 145 21.43 -1.45 48.60
C THR A 145 21.01 -2.92 48.43
N LEU A 146 20.39 -3.25 47.29
CA LEU A 146 19.96 -4.62 46.91
C LEU A 146 21.13 -5.59 46.63
N ILE A 147 22.35 -5.07 46.39
CA ILE A 147 23.54 -5.88 46.14
C ILE A 147 24.65 -5.43 47.12
N PRO A 148 25.10 -6.27 48.07
CA PRO A 148 26.25 -5.95 48.89
C PRO A 148 27.50 -5.84 48.02
N LYS A 149 28.38 -4.88 48.34
CA LYS A 149 29.68 -4.73 47.67
C LYS A 149 30.43 -6.06 47.71
N LEU A 150 30.67 -6.65 46.55
CA LEU A 150 31.32 -7.96 46.44
C LEU A 150 32.82 -7.75 46.53
N GLU A 151 33.46 -8.33 47.55
CA GLU A 151 34.92 -8.31 47.68
C GLU A 151 35.52 -9.60 47.09
N VAL A 152 36.29 -9.45 46.02
CA VAL A 152 36.96 -10.58 45.34
C VAL A 152 38.38 -10.75 45.89
N GLY A 153 38.67 -11.91 46.49
CA GLY A 153 39.99 -12.20 47.04
C GLY A 153 41.05 -12.51 45.98
N GLY A 154 42.26 -11.93 46.13
CA GLY A 154 43.47 -12.32 45.39
C GLY A 154 44.31 -11.15 44.89
N GLU A 155 45.63 -11.21 45.08
CA GLU A 155 46.59 -10.16 44.65
C GLU A 155 46.55 -9.86 43.14
N ILE A 156 46.13 -10.84 42.32
CA ILE A 156 46.04 -10.68 40.86
C ILE A 156 44.86 -9.77 40.48
N PHE A 157 43.74 -9.87 41.20
CA PHE A 157 42.54 -9.06 40.94
C PHE A 157 42.80 -7.59 41.30
N ASP A 158 43.33 -7.36 42.49
CA ASP A 158 43.73 -6.04 42.98
C ASP A 158 44.78 -5.38 42.05
N ARG A 159 45.77 -6.14 41.55
CA ARG A 159 46.76 -5.62 40.60
C ARG A 159 46.15 -5.19 39.24
N ILE A 160 45.08 -5.85 38.79
CA ILE A 160 44.46 -5.55 37.49
C ILE A 160 43.48 -4.39 37.62
N PHE A 161 42.67 -4.36 38.68
CA PHE A 161 41.54 -3.43 38.85
C PHE A 161 41.76 -2.33 39.89
N GLY A 162 42.90 -2.33 40.60
CA GLY A 162 43.29 -1.36 41.64
C GLY A 162 42.37 -1.32 42.86
N GLY A 163 41.62 -2.40 43.06
CA GLY A 163 40.81 -2.65 44.24
C GLY A 163 40.12 -4.01 44.15
N ASN A 164 39.66 -4.52 45.29
CA ASN A 164 38.94 -5.79 45.39
C ASN A 164 37.40 -5.62 45.43
N VAL A 165 36.91 -4.39 45.42
CA VAL A 165 35.48 -4.06 45.57
C VAL A 165 34.79 -4.01 44.21
N ILE A 166 33.70 -4.74 44.05
CA ILE A 166 32.77 -4.62 42.93
C ILE A 166 31.50 -3.95 43.45
N ASP A 167 31.16 -2.79 42.91
CA ASP A 167 29.95 -2.01 43.19
C ASP A 167 29.12 -1.90 41.91
N ILE A 168 28.03 -2.65 41.79
CA ILE A 168 27.14 -2.64 40.62
C ILE A 168 25.77 -2.18 41.08
N LYS A 169 25.22 -1.15 40.43
CA LYS A 169 23.93 -0.54 40.73
C LYS A 169 23.02 -0.63 39.49
N PRO A 170 22.24 -1.72 39.36
CA PRO A 170 21.19 -1.78 38.36
C PRO A 170 20.01 -0.91 38.81
N GLN A 171 19.42 -0.18 37.87
CA GLN A 171 18.22 0.63 38.02
C GLN A 171 17.30 0.35 36.83
N GLY A 172 15.98 0.40 37.04
CA GLY A 172 14.99 0.16 35.99
C GLY A 172 14.02 -0.96 36.32
N SER A 173 13.34 -1.49 35.31
CA SER A 173 12.31 -2.52 35.40
C SER A 173 12.44 -3.54 34.27
N ALA A 174 12.01 -4.76 34.53
CA ALA A 174 11.84 -5.79 33.51
C ALA A 174 10.44 -6.39 33.67
N GLU A 175 9.63 -6.35 32.63
CA GLU A 175 8.29 -6.90 32.56
C GLU A 175 8.24 -7.99 31.50
N LEU A 176 7.68 -9.14 31.87
CA LEU A 176 7.38 -10.23 30.95
C LEU A 176 5.88 -10.44 30.97
N SER A 177 5.24 -10.29 29.82
CA SER A 177 3.80 -10.48 29.66
C SER A 177 3.54 -11.71 28.80
N PHE A 178 2.70 -12.60 29.32
CA PHE A 178 2.26 -13.83 28.66
C PHE A 178 0.75 -13.73 28.48
N GLY A 179 0.29 -13.79 27.24
CA GLY A 179 -1.13 -13.72 26.87
C GLY A 179 -1.53 -14.83 25.94
N LEU A 180 -2.80 -15.23 25.99
CA LEU A 180 -3.42 -16.05 24.96
C LEU A 180 -4.47 -15.19 24.25
N ASN A 181 -4.21 -14.85 22.99
CA ASN A 181 -5.15 -14.06 22.19
C ASN A 181 -5.97 -15.01 21.30
N ILE A 182 -7.27 -15.08 21.53
CA ILE A 182 -8.21 -15.84 20.69
C ILE A 182 -9.04 -14.82 19.92
N SER A 183 -8.78 -14.69 18.64
CA SER A 183 -9.58 -13.86 17.74
C SER A 183 -10.55 -14.75 16.96
N LYS A 184 -11.83 -14.36 16.94
CA LYS A 184 -12.88 -14.96 16.12
C LYS A 184 -13.44 -13.89 15.20
N VAL A 185 -13.35 -14.13 13.90
CA VAL A 185 -13.89 -13.27 12.84
C VAL A 185 -14.92 -14.08 12.09
N ASP A 186 -16.20 -13.75 12.26
CA ASP A 186 -17.33 -14.41 11.60
C ASP A 186 -17.50 -13.90 10.15
N ASN A 187 -16.41 -13.91 9.38
CA ASN A 187 -16.43 -13.56 7.96
C ASN A 187 -16.58 -14.84 7.12
N PRO A 188 -17.71 -15.04 6.42
CA PRO A 188 -17.97 -16.24 5.63
C PRO A 188 -17.01 -16.39 4.43
N SER A 189 -16.38 -15.30 3.98
CA SER A 189 -15.39 -15.36 2.89
C SER A 189 -14.11 -16.11 3.29
N LEU A 190 -13.87 -16.28 4.60
CA LEU A 190 -12.75 -17.04 5.13
C LEU A 190 -13.17 -18.49 5.37
N PRO A 191 -12.30 -19.47 5.09
CA PRO A 191 -12.53 -20.84 5.51
C PRO A 191 -12.82 -20.92 7.02
N VAL A 192 -13.76 -21.77 7.43
CA VAL A 192 -14.24 -21.87 8.83
C VAL A 192 -13.09 -22.05 9.84
N LYS A 193 -12.02 -22.75 9.47
CA LYS A 193 -10.84 -22.92 10.33
C LYS A 193 -10.04 -21.63 10.53
N MET A 194 -10.03 -20.73 9.55
CA MET A 194 -9.35 -19.43 9.61
C MET A 194 -10.18 -18.34 10.30
N GLN A 195 -11.48 -18.55 10.47
CA GLN A 195 -12.35 -17.65 11.22
C GLN A 195 -12.01 -17.61 12.72
N ARG A 196 -11.31 -18.62 13.27
CA ARG A 196 -10.84 -18.61 14.66
C ARG A 196 -9.34 -18.86 14.74
N THR A 197 -8.58 -17.84 15.14
CA THR A 197 -7.13 -17.93 15.33
C THR A 197 -6.78 -17.77 16.80
N THR A 198 -6.00 -18.71 17.33
CA THR A 198 -5.45 -18.64 18.68
C THR A 198 -3.95 -18.41 18.59
N THR A 199 -3.49 -17.28 19.11
CA THR A 199 -2.08 -16.88 19.11
C THR A 199 -1.59 -16.73 20.54
N PHE A 200 -0.46 -17.36 20.86
CA PHE A 200 0.25 -17.11 22.11
C PHE A 200 1.03 -15.81 21.96
N ASP A 201 0.75 -14.85 22.83
CA ASP A 201 1.39 -13.53 22.86
C ASP A 201 2.44 -13.49 23.97
N PHE A 202 3.69 -13.17 23.60
CA PHE A 202 4.82 -13.08 24.52
C PHE A 202 5.52 -11.74 24.28
N ASN A 203 5.47 -10.87 25.28
CA ASN A 203 6.07 -9.53 25.22
C ASN A 203 7.09 -9.35 26.34
N GLU A 204 8.29 -8.89 26.00
CA GLU A 204 9.38 -8.59 26.93
C GLU A 204 9.72 -7.10 26.90
N LYS A 205 9.54 -6.42 28.04
CA LYS A 205 9.85 -5.00 28.24
C LYS A 205 10.93 -4.85 29.29
N ILE A 206 12.19 -4.78 28.86
CA ILE A 206 13.33 -4.52 29.74
C ILE A 206 13.74 -3.06 29.55
N GLN A 207 13.66 -2.28 30.62
CA GLN A 207 14.24 -0.94 30.74
C GLN A 207 15.27 -0.98 31.86
N MET A 208 16.55 -1.05 31.51
CA MET A 208 17.62 -1.26 32.46
C MET A 208 18.76 -0.26 32.26
N ASN A 209 19.16 0.38 33.35
CA ASN A 209 20.36 1.21 33.45
C ASN A 209 21.28 0.61 34.53
N VAL A 210 22.46 0.15 34.16
CA VAL A 210 23.44 -0.45 35.06
C VAL A 210 24.70 0.41 35.10
N VAL A 211 24.96 0.99 36.27
CA VAL A 211 26.23 1.67 36.56
C VAL A 211 27.03 0.84 37.53
N GLY A 212 28.23 0.43 37.12
CA GLY A 212 29.11 -0.39 37.94
C GLY A 212 30.54 0.13 37.98
N GLN A 213 31.21 -0.11 39.10
CA GLN A 213 32.64 0.14 39.27
C GLN A 213 33.30 -1.09 39.89
N ILE A 214 34.34 -1.60 39.23
CA ILE A 214 35.16 -2.72 39.68
C ILE A 214 36.55 -2.16 40.04
N GLY A 215 36.87 -2.17 41.34
CA GLY A 215 38.07 -1.52 41.88
C GLY A 215 38.03 0.00 41.66
N ASP A 216 39.16 0.59 41.29
CA ASP A 216 39.25 2.00 40.90
C ASP A 216 39.49 2.19 39.38
N LYS A 217 39.79 1.11 38.65
CA LYS A 217 40.14 1.18 37.22
C LYS A 217 39.03 0.85 36.24
N MET A 218 38.05 0.01 36.57
CA MET A 218 37.04 -0.44 35.62
C MET A 218 35.67 0.15 35.94
N LYS A 219 35.04 0.79 34.94
CA LYS A 219 33.70 1.35 35.01
C LYS A 219 32.82 0.71 33.94
N ILE A 220 31.58 0.43 34.33
CA ILE A 220 30.53 -0.17 33.51
C ILE A 220 29.38 0.83 33.47
N ASN A 221 28.92 1.16 32.28
CA ASN A 221 27.71 1.95 32.07
C ASN A 221 26.91 1.29 30.95
N VAL A 222 25.76 0.72 31.28
CA VAL A 222 24.89 0.01 30.32
C VAL A 222 23.50 0.60 30.42
N GLN A 223 22.99 1.14 29.33
CA GLN A 223 21.61 1.52 29.17
C GLN A 223 21.00 0.64 28.07
N TYR A 224 19.95 -0.09 28.43
CA TYR A 224 19.28 -1.04 27.54
C TYR A 224 17.77 -0.93 27.72
N ASP A 225 17.08 -0.69 26.62
CA ASP A 225 15.64 -0.60 26.52
C ASP A 225 15.18 -1.45 25.33
N THR A 226 14.32 -2.44 25.57
CA THR A 226 13.74 -3.28 24.50
C THR A 226 12.63 -2.57 23.74
N GLU A 227 12.08 -1.49 24.29
CA GLU A 227 11.10 -0.61 23.63
C GLU A 227 11.75 0.62 22.99
N ALA A 228 13.08 0.74 23.03
CA ALA A 228 13.80 1.79 22.31
C ALA A 228 13.42 1.77 20.84
N ALA A 229 12.95 2.92 20.34
CA ALA A 229 12.62 3.07 18.93
C ALA A 229 13.86 2.97 18.03
N PHE A 230 15.05 3.22 18.61
CA PHE A 230 16.31 3.23 17.88
C PHE A 230 17.45 2.52 18.62
N ASP A 231 18.24 1.73 17.89
CA ASP A 231 19.40 1.00 18.41
C ASP A 231 20.45 1.87 19.11
N PHE A 232 20.57 3.16 18.77
CA PHE A 232 21.56 4.06 19.39
C PHE A 232 21.17 4.52 20.80
N GLU A 233 19.91 4.38 21.19
CA GLU A 233 19.44 4.65 22.56
C GLU A 233 19.96 3.59 23.54
N ASN A 234 20.22 2.39 23.00
CA ASN A 234 20.93 1.33 23.68
C ASN A 234 22.44 1.62 23.68
N SER A 235 22.98 1.90 24.86
CA SER A 235 24.39 2.24 25.03
C SER A 235 25.07 1.28 26.00
N VAL A 236 26.23 0.77 25.59
CA VAL A 236 27.07 -0.11 26.41
C VAL A 236 28.44 0.53 26.40
N LYS A 237 28.93 0.99 27.55
CA LYS A 237 30.29 1.55 27.69
C LYS A 237 31.02 0.88 28.85
N LEU A 238 32.10 0.19 28.51
CA LEU A 238 33.06 -0.38 29.44
C LEU A 238 34.33 0.46 29.36
N GLU A 239 34.73 1.11 30.46
CA GLU A 239 35.92 1.97 30.52
C GLU A 239 36.92 1.41 31.55
N TYR A 240 38.10 1.03 31.09
CA TYR A 240 39.27 0.77 31.93
C TYR A 240 40.21 1.96 31.90
N THR A 241 40.53 2.54 33.06
CA THR A 241 41.47 3.66 33.20
C THR A 241 42.67 3.23 34.02
N GLY A 242 43.86 3.26 33.42
CA GLY A 242 45.13 3.01 34.11
C GLY A 242 45.56 4.20 34.97
N HIS A 243 46.50 3.98 35.87
CA HIS A 243 47.12 5.11 36.61
C HIS A 243 48.09 5.89 35.71
N GLU A 244 48.46 7.11 36.12
CA GLU A 244 49.36 7.98 35.34
C GLU A 244 50.70 7.32 34.96
N ASP A 245 51.20 6.42 35.82
CA ASP A 245 52.48 5.72 35.65
C ASP A 245 52.40 4.51 34.71
N GLU A 246 51.21 4.12 34.24
CA GLU A 246 50.98 2.92 33.43
C GLU A 246 51.03 3.21 31.93
N ILE A 247 51.50 2.25 31.13
CA ILE A 247 51.56 2.42 29.67
C ILE A 247 50.15 2.51 29.07
N ILE A 248 49.25 1.64 29.52
CA ILE A 248 47.84 1.66 29.08
C ILE A 248 47.13 2.72 29.91
N GLN A 249 46.73 3.81 29.26
CA GLN A 249 46.01 4.91 29.90
C GLN A 249 44.51 4.64 29.90
N LYS A 250 43.97 4.14 28.77
CA LYS A 250 42.55 3.87 28.64
C LYS A 250 42.25 2.68 27.72
N ILE A 251 41.28 1.84 28.07
CA ILE A 251 40.64 0.90 27.16
C ILE A 251 39.13 1.13 27.26
N GLU A 252 38.48 1.46 26.14
CA GLU A 252 37.03 1.61 26.07
C GLU A 252 36.45 0.51 25.16
N ALA A 253 35.34 -0.09 25.57
CA ALA A 253 34.62 -1.11 24.79
C ALA A 253 33.12 -0.78 24.73
N GLY A 254 32.49 -1.04 23.59
CA GLY A 254 31.10 -0.67 23.28
C GLY A 254 31.04 0.72 22.64
N ASN A 255 30.20 1.64 23.10
CA ASN A 255 30.12 3.00 22.58
C ASN A 255 31.40 3.78 22.90
N VAL A 256 32.15 4.13 21.85
CA VAL A 256 33.43 4.86 21.91
C VAL A 256 33.40 6.06 20.97
N SER A 257 34.29 7.02 21.20
CA SER A 257 34.50 8.15 20.30
C SER A 257 35.99 8.35 20.02
N LEU A 258 36.30 8.82 18.82
CA LEU A 258 37.67 9.14 18.40
C LEU A 258 37.75 10.62 18.01
N PRO A 259 37.73 11.56 18.98
CA PRO A 259 37.99 12.96 18.65
C PRO A 259 39.43 13.12 18.15
N LEU A 260 39.59 13.67 16.94
CA LEU A 260 40.89 14.03 16.36
C LEU A 260 41.02 15.55 16.32
N THR A 261 42.25 16.05 16.44
CA THR A 261 42.55 17.49 16.51
C THR A 261 42.67 18.17 15.15
N GLY A 262 42.68 17.39 14.06
CA GLY A 262 42.82 17.90 12.70
C GLY A 262 41.48 18.26 12.06
N THR A 263 41.53 19.15 11.06
CA THR A 263 40.39 19.55 10.23
C THR A 263 40.27 18.71 8.94
N LEU A 264 41.38 18.18 8.42
CA LEU A 264 41.39 17.33 7.22
C LEU A 264 41.07 15.85 7.50
N ILE A 265 41.38 15.36 8.70
CA ILE A 265 41.00 14.03 9.17
C ILE A 265 40.20 14.21 10.45
N SER A 266 38.88 14.32 10.30
CA SER A 266 37.95 14.28 11.42
C SER A 266 37.78 12.85 11.90
N GLY A 267 37.66 12.67 13.22
CA GLY A 267 37.31 11.38 13.79
C GLY A 267 35.83 11.35 14.19
N SER A 268 35.25 10.16 14.19
CA SER A 268 33.82 9.94 14.44
C SER A 268 33.50 9.93 15.94
N GLN A 269 32.33 10.49 16.29
CA GLN A 269 31.83 10.55 17.67
C GLN A 269 30.93 9.37 18.03
N SER A 270 30.34 8.68 17.04
CA SER A 270 29.38 7.59 17.25
C SER A 270 29.89 6.26 16.71
N LEU A 271 30.69 5.57 17.53
CA LEU A 271 31.34 4.30 17.19
C LEU A 271 30.97 3.21 18.21
N PHE A 272 30.79 1.98 17.76
CA PHE A 272 30.63 0.81 18.62
C PHE A 272 31.79 -0.18 18.41
N GLY A 273 32.67 -0.33 19.40
CA GLY A 273 33.82 -1.23 19.29
C GLY A 273 34.82 -1.08 20.41
N LEU A 274 36.10 -1.28 20.10
CA LEU A 274 37.22 -1.23 21.03
C LEU A 274 38.11 -0.03 20.71
N LYS A 275 38.37 0.81 21.71
CA LYS A 275 39.37 1.89 21.66
C LYS A 275 40.43 1.64 22.73
N THR A 276 41.69 1.89 22.40
CA THR A 276 42.81 1.77 23.34
C THR A 276 43.72 2.96 23.22
N GLU A 277 44.11 3.54 24.36
CA GLU A 277 45.04 4.64 24.48
C GLU A 277 46.25 4.20 25.31
N ALA A 278 47.44 4.30 24.70
CA ALA A 278 48.70 3.94 25.33
C ALA A 278 49.68 5.12 25.27
N LYS A 279 50.35 5.42 26.40
CA LYS A 279 51.31 6.52 26.51
C LYS A 279 52.72 5.99 26.74
N PHE A 280 53.60 6.24 25.78
CA PHE A 280 55.03 5.91 25.81
C PHE A 280 55.84 7.19 25.99
N GLY A 281 55.97 7.64 27.24
CA GLY A 281 56.64 8.91 27.56
C GLY A 281 55.85 10.11 27.02
N LYS A 282 56.35 10.74 25.95
CA LYS A 282 55.70 11.86 25.26
C LYS A 282 54.88 11.47 24.01
N LEU A 283 54.85 10.18 23.68
CA LEU A 283 54.06 9.65 22.56
C LEU A 283 52.77 9.04 23.11
N THR A 284 51.62 9.56 22.70
CA THR A 284 50.31 8.93 22.91
C THR A 284 49.90 8.20 21.64
N VAL A 285 49.48 6.95 21.76
CA VAL A 285 49.00 6.10 20.68
C VAL A 285 47.56 5.71 20.97
N THR A 286 46.63 6.20 20.17
CA THR A 286 45.21 5.84 20.24
C THR A 286 44.90 4.91 19.08
N THR A 287 44.37 3.72 19.35
CA THR A 287 43.96 2.75 18.33
C THR A 287 42.49 2.44 18.48
N ILE A 288 41.80 2.27 17.37
CA ILE A 288 40.38 1.95 17.31
C ILE A 288 40.10 0.79 16.36
N PHE A 289 39.17 -0.06 16.78
CA PHE A 289 38.54 -1.10 15.96
C PHE A 289 37.05 -1.07 16.28
N SER A 290 36.25 -0.50 15.38
CA SER A 290 34.84 -0.21 15.67
C SER A 290 33.96 -0.31 14.44
N GLN A 291 32.68 -0.53 14.67
CA GLN A 291 31.65 -0.22 13.70
C GLN A 291 31.23 1.24 13.86
N GLN A 292 31.26 2.00 12.77
CA GLN A 292 30.73 3.36 12.73
C GLN A 292 29.20 3.30 12.59
N LYS A 293 28.51 4.00 13.48
CA LYS A 293 27.03 4.07 13.53
C LYS A 293 26.49 5.43 13.04
N GLY A 294 27.35 6.46 13.02
CA GLY A 294 27.02 7.79 12.51
C GLY A 294 27.37 8.01 11.03
N GLU A 295 26.67 8.95 10.41
CA GLU A 295 26.89 9.44 9.05
C GLU A 295 27.11 10.96 9.08
N SER A 296 28.11 11.44 8.34
CA SER A 296 28.42 12.86 8.26
C SER A 296 27.70 13.51 7.09
N SER A 297 26.95 14.59 7.34
CA SER A 297 26.29 15.40 6.32
C SER A 297 26.78 16.85 6.37
N THR A 298 26.77 17.53 5.23
CA THR A 298 27.09 18.96 5.13
C THR A 298 26.03 19.68 4.31
N ILE A 299 25.50 20.76 4.85
CA ILE A 299 24.43 21.58 4.29
C ILE A 299 24.97 22.99 4.11
N GLU A 300 24.79 23.57 2.93
CA GLU A 300 25.18 24.95 2.64
C GLU A 300 23.94 25.82 2.43
N VAL A 301 23.91 26.99 3.07
CA VAL A 301 22.77 27.91 3.07
C VAL A 301 23.24 29.35 2.87
N GLU A 302 22.54 30.12 2.05
CA GLU A 302 22.79 31.54 1.83
C GLU A 302 21.59 32.39 2.27
N GLY A 303 21.83 33.39 3.15
CA GLY A 303 20.81 34.37 3.54
C GLY A 303 19.72 33.85 4.51
N GLY A 304 19.97 32.77 5.24
CA GLY A 304 19.12 32.32 6.35
C GLY A 304 17.91 31.44 6.00
N ALA A 305 17.67 31.18 4.72
CA ALA A 305 16.67 30.23 4.24
C ALA A 305 17.31 29.29 3.21
N GLN A 306 16.96 28.01 3.27
CA GLN A 306 17.47 27.02 2.32
C GLN A 306 16.87 27.28 0.93
N THR A 307 17.71 27.65 -0.02
CA THR A 307 17.36 27.62 -1.44
C THR A 307 17.28 26.16 -1.89
N LYS A 308 16.18 25.79 -2.55
CA LYS A 308 16.03 24.46 -3.16
C LYS A 308 16.04 24.60 -4.66
N GLU A 309 16.83 23.77 -5.32
CA GLU A 309 16.84 23.63 -6.77
C GLU A 309 15.76 22.63 -7.20
N PHE A 310 15.19 22.83 -8.37
CA PHE A 310 14.27 21.90 -9.02
C PHE A 310 14.63 21.79 -10.50
N GLU A 311 14.41 20.60 -11.05
CA GLU A 311 14.47 20.32 -12.47
C GLU A 311 13.25 19.47 -12.81
N LEU A 312 12.51 19.88 -13.84
CA LEU A 312 11.37 19.15 -14.39
C LEU A 312 11.55 18.99 -15.90
N LYS A 313 11.05 17.91 -16.49
CA LYS A 313 10.98 17.76 -17.95
C LYS A 313 9.67 18.32 -18.50
N ALA A 314 9.64 18.60 -19.80
CA ALA A 314 8.40 19.03 -20.47
C ALA A 314 7.27 17.99 -20.40
N ASP A 315 7.58 16.69 -20.30
CA ASP A 315 6.55 15.65 -20.14
C ASP A 315 5.96 15.57 -18.72
N GLU A 316 6.52 16.26 -17.72
CA GLU A 316 6.12 16.18 -16.30
C GLU A 316 5.02 17.21 -15.92
N TYR A 317 4.13 17.55 -16.85
CA TYR A 317 2.95 18.37 -16.55
C TYR A 317 1.96 17.63 -15.64
N GLU A 318 1.16 18.37 -14.85
CA GLU A 318 0.10 17.80 -13.99
C GLU A 318 -1.11 17.34 -14.84
N SER A 319 -1.07 16.08 -15.29
CA SER A 319 -2.16 15.41 -16.01
C SER A 319 -3.41 15.20 -15.13
N ASN A 320 -4.61 15.14 -15.75
CA ASN A 320 -5.88 14.83 -15.10
C ASN A 320 -6.24 15.73 -13.89
N LYS A 321 -5.85 17.01 -13.91
CA LYS A 321 -6.02 17.91 -12.77
C LYS A 321 -6.49 19.32 -13.12
N HIS A 322 -6.06 19.81 -14.28
CA HIS A 322 -6.33 21.16 -14.75
C HIS A 322 -7.15 21.10 -16.03
N PHE A 323 -8.30 21.78 -16.06
CA PHE A 323 -9.22 21.69 -17.18
C PHE A 323 -9.84 23.05 -17.51
N PHE A 324 -9.86 23.41 -18.79
CA PHE A 324 -10.70 24.47 -19.32
C PHE A 324 -12.18 24.09 -19.19
N LEU A 325 -13.04 25.08 -18.97
CA LEU A 325 -14.49 24.85 -18.85
C LEU A 325 -15.18 24.60 -20.20
N SER A 326 -14.57 25.01 -21.32
CA SER A 326 -15.08 24.92 -22.68
C SER A 326 -13.97 25.28 -23.68
N HIS A 327 -14.12 24.88 -24.95
CA HIS A 327 -13.20 25.23 -26.03
C HIS A 327 -13.09 26.75 -26.20
N TYR A 328 -14.15 27.53 -25.91
CA TYR A 328 -14.08 29.00 -25.92
C TYR A 328 -13.00 29.57 -24.99
N PHE A 329 -12.86 29.02 -23.78
CA PHE A 329 -11.84 29.48 -22.82
C PHE A 329 -10.44 29.04 -23.24
N LYS A 330 -10.32 27.81 -23.74
CA LYS A 330 -9.09 27.29 -24.37
C LYS A 330 -8.62 28.24 -25.48
N GLU A 331 -9.44 28.50 -26.49
CA GLU A 331 -9.05 29.33 -27.65
C GLU A 331 -8.68 30.79 -27.29
N ASN A 332 -9.24 31.33 -26.20
CA ASN A 332 -8.96 32.70 -25.76
C ASN A 332 -7.80 32.81 -24.75
N TYR A 333 -7.24 31.70 -24.26
CA TYR A 333 -6.22 31.68 -23.21
C TYR A 333 -4.97 32.48 -23.61
N ASP A 334 -4.31 32.11 -24.71
CA ASP A 334 -3.06 32.73 -25.17
C ASP A 334 -3.25 34.24 -25.43
N ARG A 335 -4.38 34.61 -26.06
CA ARG A 335 -4.73 36.01 -26.33
C ARG A 335 -4.97 36.82 -25.05
N SER A 336 -5.59 36.20 -24.04
CA SER A 336 -5.89 36.86 -22.77
C SER A 336 -4.62 37.17 -21.97
N LEU A 337 -3.55 36.39 -22.18
CA LEU A 337 -2.27 36.51 -21.49
C LEU A 337 -1.16 37.18 -22.31
N ALA A 338 -1.42 37.54 -23.56
CA ALA A 338 -0.43 38.16 -24.45
C ALA A 338 0.16 39.50 -23.96
N SER A 339 -0.49 40.19 -23.01
CA SER A 339 0.01 41.47 -22.46
C SER A 339 -0.03 41.51 -20.93
N LEU A 340 0.56 40.49 -20.30
CA LEU A 340 0.82 40.50 -18.86
C LEU A 340 1.47 41.84 -18.43
N PRO A 341 1.17 42.37 -17.22
CA PRO A 341 0.33 41.79 -16.18
C PRO A 341 -1.19 42.03 -16.39
N VAL A 342 -1.59 42.75 -17.45
CA VAL A 342 -3.00 43.05 -17.73
C VAL A 342 -3.65 41.88 -18.47
N ILE A 343 -4.67 41.28 -17.85
CA ILE A 343 -5.42 40.17 -18.43
C ILE A 343 -6.46 40.71 -19.42
N ASN A 344 -6.29 40.42 -20.71
CA ASN A 344 -7.18 40.85 -21.79
C ASN A 344 -8.41 39.94 -21.93
N SER A 345 -9.10 39.69 -20.81
CA SER A 345 -10.33 38.90 -20.79
C SER A 345 -11.50 39.74 -20.29
N GLY A 346 -12.60 39.69 -21.02
CA GLY A 346 -13.90 40.23 -20.59
C GLY A 346 -14.74 39.23 -19.80
N VAL A 347 -14.20 38.03 -19.53
CA VAL A 347 -14.87 36.94 -18.82
C VAL A 347 -14.76 37.15 -17.31
N ASN A 348 -15.87 36.88 -16.62
CA ASN A 348 -15.87 36.69 -15.17
C ASN A 348 -16.83 35.56 -14.79
N ILE A 349 -16.31 34.42 -14.35
CA ILE A 349 -17.12 33.31 -13.82
C ILE A 349 -17.78 33.76 -12.51
N THR A 350 -19.10 33.74 -12.45
CA THR A 350 -19.88 34.16 -11.27
C THR A 350 -20.24 32.99 -10.37
N ARG A 351 -20.44 31.80 -10.95
CA ARG A 351 -20.81 30.59 -10.23
C ARG A 351 -20.36 29.35 -11.00
N ILE A 352 -19.96 28.32 -10.25
CA ILE A 352 -19.62 27.01 -10.80
C ILE A 352 -19.99 25.89 -9.81
N GLU A 353 -20.45 24.77 -10.35
CA GLU A 353 -20.61 23.49 -9.66
C GLU A 353 -19.82 22.43 -10.43
N VAL A 354 -19.02 21.65 -9.71
CA VAL A 354 -18.15 20.61 -10.28
C VAL A 354 -18.61 19.26 -9.72
N TRP A 355 -18.92 18.33 -10.62
CA TRP A 355 -19.48 17.02 -10.30
C TRP A 355 -18.51 15.92 -10.72
N VAL A 356 -18.37 14.91 -9.85
CA VAL A 356 -17.52 13.74 -10.10
C VAL A 356 -18.24 12.44 -9.76
N THR A 357 -17.77 11.34 -10.33
CA THR A 357 -18.22 9.98 -9.98
C THR A 357 -18.05 9.70 -8.48
N ASN A 358 -19.08 9.15 -7.84
CA ASN A 358 -19.12 8.94 -6.40
C ASN A 358 -18.57 7.57 -5.99
N LYS A 359 -17.24 7.47 -5.86
CA LYS A 359 -16.57 6.25 -5.35
C LYS A 359 -16.48 6.17 -3.83
N THR A 360 -16.71 7.29 -3.14
CA THR A 360 -16.53 7.38 -1.68
C THR A 360 -17.79 7.08 -0.89
N GLY A 361 -18.92 6.82 -1.56
CA GLY A 361 -20.22 6.63 -0.91
C GLY A 361 -20.71 7.88 -0.16
N ASN A 362 -20.37 9.09 -0.65
CA ASN A 362 -20.85 10.33 -0.05
C ASN A 362 -22.07 10.83 -0.83
N PHE A 363 -23.26 10.69 -0.23
CA PHE A 363 -24.53 11.04 -0.86
C PHE A 363 -25.03 12.44 -0.50
N GLU A 364 -24.28 13.22 0.29
CA GLU A 364 -24.65 14.59 0.65
C GLU A 364 -24.72 15.47 -0.61
N ASN A 365 -25.93 15.97 -0.92
CA ASN A 365 -26.22 16.73 -2.14
C ASN A 365 -25.93 15.98 -3.45
N SER A 366 -25.93 14.64 -3.41
CA SER A 366 -25.78 13.83 -4.63
C SER A 366 -26.95 14.01 -5.58
N ARG A 367 -26.68 13.92 -6.89
CA ARG A 367 -27.67 14.05 -7.96
C ARG A 367 -27.37 13.09 -9.09
N ASN A 368 -28.41 12.63 -9.76
CA ASN A 368 -28.28 12.04 -11.08
C ASN A 368 -27.85 13.12 -12.07
N ILE A 369 -26.88 12.81 -12.94
CA ILE A 369 -26.42 13.74 -13.97
C ILE A 369 -26.30 13.02 -15.31
N VAL A 370 -26.58 13.76 -16.38
CA VAL A 370 -26.24 13.39 -17.76
C VAL A 370 -25.34 14.48 -18.30
N ALA A 371 -24.08 14.16 -18.51
CA ALA A 371 -23.06 15.10 -18.94
C ALA A 371 -22.78 14.90 -20.44
N PHE A 372 -22.95 15.95 -21.25
CA PHE A 372 -22.68 15.90 -22.68
C PHE A 372 -21.37 16.61 -23.04
N ALA A 373 -20.57 16.03 -23.92
CA ALA A 373 -19.31 16.64 -24.39
C ALA A 373 -19.56 18.00 -25.06
N ASP A 374 -20.57 18.02 -25.93
CA ASP A 374 -20.84 19.14 -26.83
C ASP A 374 -21.70 20.25 -26.20
N LEU A 375 -22.15 20.12 -24.95
CA LEU A 375 -23.03 21.11 -24.34
C LEU A 375 -22.37 22.51 -24.34
N GLY A 376 -23.07 23.48 -24.92
CA GLY A 376 -22.64 24.87 -25.02
C GLY A 376 -21.55 25.14 -26.06
N GLU A 377 -21.13 24.15 -26.85
CA GLU A 377 -20.14 24.33 -27.92
C GLU A 377 -20.81 24.72 -29.25
N SER A 378 -20.18 25.67 -29.95
CA SER A 378 -20.70 26.26 -31.20
C SER A 378 -19.85 25.97 -32.43
N ASN A 379 -18.59 25.56 -32.26
CA ASN A 379 -17.66 25.30 -33.35
C ASN A 379 -17.75 23.84 -33.80
N SER A 380 -18.08 23.60 -35.07
CA SER A 380 -18.21 22.23 -35.61
C SER A 380 -16.93 21.40 -35.53
N ASN A 381 -15.75 22.00 -35.45
CA ASN A 381 -14.49 21.26 -35.29
C ASN A 381 -14.28 20.71 -33.87
N ASP A 382 -14.97 21.29 -32.88
CA ASP A 382 -14.92 20.94 -31.47
C ASP A 382 -16.09 20.04 -31.03
N LEU A 383 -17.08 19.82 -31.91
CA LEU A 383 -18.21 18.92 -31.65
C LEU A 383 -17.81 17.46 -31.87
N GLN A 384 -18.24 16.61 -30.94
CA GLN A 384 -18.02 15.16 -30.91
C GLN A 384 -19.17 14.41 -31.62
N ALA A 385 -20.42 14.74 -31.30
CA ALA A 385 -21.60 14.01 -31.75
C ALA A 385 -22.05 14.46 -33.14
N GLN A 386 -22.11 13.51 -34.10
CA GLN A 386 -22.53 13.80 -35.47
C GLN A 386 -23.95 14.39 -35.54
N TYR A 387 -24.86 13.91 -34.69
CA TYR A 387 -26.22 14.43 -34.59
C TYR A 387 -26.26 15.94 -34.25
N VAL A 388 -25.37 16.40 -33.37
CA VAL A 388 -25.30 17.82 -33.00
C VAL A 388 -24.74 18.64 -34.16
N ILE A 389 -23.71 18.13 -34.85
CA ILE A 389 -23.11 18.76 -36.04
C ILE A 389 -24.17 19.00 -37.12
N ASP A 390 -24.96 17.98 -37.44
CA ASP A 390 -25.94 18.04 -38.54
C ASP A 390 -27.10 19.02 -38.25
N ASN A 391 -27.47 19.17 -36.98
CA ASN A 391 -28.54 20.08 -36.55
C ASN A 391 -28.04 21.51 -36.26
N ASN A 392 -26.74 21.70 -36.07
CA ASN A 392 -26.14 23.01 -35.83
C ASN A 392 -25.78 23.70 -37.17
N LEU A 393 -26.81 24.21 -37.87
CA LEU A 393 -26.73 24.76 -39.24
C LEU A 393 -25.97 26.11 -39.38
N GLY A 394 -25.21 26.54 -38.38
CA GLY A 394 -24.44 27.79 -38.41
C GLY A 394 -23.06 27.65 -37.78
N ASN A 395 -22.02 27.52 -38.61
CA ASN A 395 -20.63 27.74 -38.17
C ASN A 395 -20.46 29.20 -37.73
N ILE A 396 -20.70 29.50 -36.46
CA ILE A 396 -20.39 30.79 -35.86
C ILE A 396 -19.18 30.58 -34.96
N THR A 397 -17.99 30.67 -35.56
CA THR A 397 -16.74 30.76 -34.80
C THR A 397 -16.82 32.01 -33.91
N THR A 398 -16.52 31.86 -32.61
CA THR A 398 -16.41 32.91 -31.57
C THR A 398 -17.70 33.40 -30.89
N VAL A 399 -18.64 32.52 -30.52
CA VAL A 399 -19.75 32.87 -29.61
C VAL A 399 -19.41 32.40 -28.19
N PRO A 400 -19.66 33.21 -27.13
CA PRO A 400 -19.55 32.74 -25.75
C PRO A 400 -20.45 31.52 -25.53
N PRO A 401 -19.97 30.44 -24.89
CA PRO A 401 -20.73 29.21 -24.67
C PRO A 401 -21.98 29.46 -23.81
N ASP A 402 -23.10 28.88 -24.22
CA ASP A 402 -24.40 29.03 -23.58
C ASP A 402 -25.25 27.78 -23.86
N ASN A 403 -26.22 27.46 -22.99
CA ASN A 403 -27.11 26.33 -23.22
C ASN A 403 -27.85 26.44 -24.56
N ASP A 404 -28.29 27.63 -24.95
CA ASP A 404 -29.15 27.82 -26.12
C ASP A 404 -28.38 27.75 -27.46
N ILE A 405 -27.07 27.47 -27.43
CA ILE A 405 -26.20 27.48 -28.62
C ILE A 405 -26.43 26.28 -29.55
N ASN A 406 -26.80 25.13 -28.99
CA ASN A 406 -27.03 23.91 -29.75
C ASN A 406 -28.24 23.14 -29.20
N ILE A 407 -28.65 22.09 -29.91
CA ILE A 407 -29.87 21.33 -29.58
C ILE A 407 -29.84 20.72 -28.17
N LEU A 408 -28.64 20.55 -27.59
CA LEU A 408 -28.47 19.95 -26.27
C LEU A 408 -29.00 20.83 -25.14
N GLY A 409 -29.08 22.15 -25.32
CA GLY A 409 -29.73 23.04 -24.36
C GLY A 409 -31.24 22.85 -24.24
N THR A 410 -31.85 22.22 -25.25
CA THR A 410 -33.27 21.87 -25.32
C THR A 410 -33.47 20.36 -25.41
N ILE A 411 -32.48 19.56 -25.02
CA ILE A 411 -32.54 18.09 -25.15
C ILE A 411 -33.66 17.51 -24.29
N ASP A 412 -33.98 18.15 -23.16
CA ASP A 412 -35.06 17.75 -22.28
C ASP A 412 -36.46 18.06 -22.86
N GLU A 413 -36.58 19.07 -23.72
CA GLU A 413 -37.82 19.35 -24.45
C GLU A 413 -38.02 18.38 -25.61
N THR A 414 -36.93 17.97 -26.27
CA THR A 414 -36.95 17.10 -27.45
C THR A 414 -36.91 15.62 -27.11
N VAL A 415 -36.26 15.27 -25.99
CA VAL A 415 -36.09 13.92 -25.45
C VAL A 415 -36.31 13.96 -23.92
N PRO A 416 -37.58 14.07 -23.46
CA PRO A 416 -37.88 14.19 -22.02
C PRO A 416 -37.34 13.04 -21.18
N ASP A 417 -37.18 11.86 -21.77
CA ASP A 417 -36.67 10.65 -21.13
C ASP A 417 -35.20 10.79 -20.65
N VAL A 418 -34.45 11.81 -21.12
CA VAL A 418 -33.10 12.11 -20.61
C VAL A 418 -33.10 12.51 -19.12
N ARG A 419 -34.27 12.92 -18.59
CA ARG A 419 -34.44 13.24 -17.17
C ARG A 419 -34.46 11.99 -16.28
N ASP A 420 -34.88 10.86 -16.80
CA ASP A 420 -34.82 9.59 -16.09
C ASP A 420 -33.53 8.87 -16.46
N ILE A 421 -32.60 8.80 -15.51
CA ILE A 421 -31.26 8.21 -15.71
C ILE A 421 -31.32 6.79 -16.28
N ASN A 422 -32.37 6.05 -15.94
CA ASN A 422 -32.54 4.68 -16.37
C ASN A 422 -32.93 4.60 -17.86
N LEU A 423 -33.57 5.63 -18.42
CA LEU A 423 -34.03 5.67 -19.81
C LEU A 423 -33.04 6.35 -20.76
N VAL A 424 -32.03 7.06 -20.23
CA VAL A 424 -31.06 7.85 -21.02
C VAL A 424 -30.42 7.04 -22.15
N GLY A 425 -29.94 5.82 -21.85
CA GLY A 425 -29.28 4.96 -22.84
C GLY A 425 -30.17 4.71 -24.06
N ASN A 426 -31.37 4.19 -23.82
CA ASN A 426 -32.35 3.88 -24.85
C ASN A 426 -32.84 5.13 -25.59
N ALA A 427 -33.06 6.23 -24.87
CA ALA A 427 -33.56 7.47 -25.45
C ALA A 427 -32.55 8.07 -26.44
N LEU A 428 -31.27 8.11 -26.07
CA LEU A 428 -30.20 8.72 -26.86
C LEU A 428 -29.68 7.83 -28.00
N MET A 429 -29.79 6.50 -27.88
CA MET A 429 -29.49 5.58 -28.98
C MET A 429 -30.32 5.88 -30.24
N SER A 430 -31.57 6.34 -30.08
CA SER A 430 -32.42 6.72 -31.22
C SER A 430 -31.94 7.94 -32.00
N TYR A 431 -31.01 8.71 -31.42
CA TYR A 431 -30.37 9.90 -31.99
C TYR A 431 -28.92 9.65 -32.40
N ASP A 432 -28.49 8.38 -32.50
CA ASP A 432 -27.13 7.99 -32.90
C ASP A 432 -26.05 8.54 -31.94
N MET A 433 -26.40 8.75 -30.67
CA MET A 433 -25.48 9.17 -29.61
C MET A 433 -25.02 7.95 -28.82
N THR A 434 -23.72 7.85 -28.58
CA THR A 434 -23.07 6.72 -27.91
C THR A 434 -22.55 7.13 -26.51
N GLY A 435 -22.95 6.37 -25.48
CA GLY A 435 -22.44 6.54 -24.12
C GLY A 435 -20.93 6.28 -24.03
N GLY A 436 -20.24 7.04 -23.18
CA GLY A 436 -18.77 7.02 -23.04
C GLY A 436 -18.02 7.89 -24.04
N ILE A 437 -18.71 8.43 -25.07
CA ILE A 437 -18.14 9.29 -26.12
C ILE A 437 -18.89 10.62 -26.15
N ASP A 438 -20.18 10.58 -26.50
CA ASP A 438 -20.99 11.77 -26.69
C ASP A 438 -21.55 12.29 -25.36
N TYR A 439 -21.85 11.36 -24.46
CA TYR A 439 -22.38 11.64 -23.13
C TYR A 439 -21.92 10.60 -22.10
N GLU A 440 -22.00 10.99 -20.83
CA GLU A 440 -21.84 10.11 -19.68
C GLU A 440 -23.06 10.29 -18.77
N LYS A 441 -23.65 9.18 -18.32
CA LYS A 441 -24.66 9.19 -17.26
C LYS A 441 -24.01 8.76 -15.95
N ILE A 442 -24.33 9.44 -14.85
CA ILE A 442 -23.84 9.06 -13.53
C ILE A 442 -24.99 9.13 -12.54
N GLU A 443 -25.19 8.03 -11.83
CA GLU A 443 -26.14 7.97 -10.73
C GLU A 443 -25.47 8.46 -9.45
N SER A 444 -26.18 9.26 -8.65
CA SER A 444 -25.67 9.75 -7.37
C SER A 444 -24.29 10.43 -7.44
N ALA A 445 -24.04 11.22 -8.49
CA ALA A 445 -22.81 11.97 -8.66
C ALA A 445 -22.55 12.91 -7.48
N ARG A 446 -21.28 13.06 -7.11
CA ARG A 446 -20.84 13.86 -5.96
C ARG A 446 -20.51 15.28 -6.40
N LEU A 447 -21.11 16.25 -5.71
CA LEU A 447 -20.72 17.66 -5.85
C LEU A 447 -19.41 17.92 -5.07
N LEU A 448 -18.41 18.46 -5.75
CA LEU A 448 -17.18 18.90 -5.09
C LEU A 448 -17.40 20.20 -4.32
N THR A 449 -16.83 20.26 -3.13
CA THR A 449 -16.82 21.48 -2.30
C THR A 449 -15.82 22.50 -2.84
N SER A 450 -16.01 23.78 -2.53
CA SER A 450 -15.10 24.85 -2.96
C SER A 450 -13.67 24.73 -2.37
N SER A 451 -13.47 23.87 -1.36
CA SER A 451 -12.14 23.54 -0.83
C SER A 451 -11.41 22.46 -1.62
N GLU A 452 -12.08 21.76 -2.55
CA GLU A 452 -11.52 20.65 -3.31
C GLU A 452 -10.99 21.05 -4.70
N TYR A 453 -11.34 22.25 -5.16
CA TYR A 453 -10.88 22.80 -6.42
C TYR A 453 -10.67 24.31 -6.33
N THR A 454 -9.94 24.86 -7.28
CA THR A 454 -9.75 26.29 -7.48
C THR A 454 -10.20 26.67 -8.89
N VAL A 455 -10.65 27.92 -9.07
CA VAL A 455 -11.20 28.42 -10.34
C VAL A 455 -10.46 29.68 -10.72
N ASN A 456 -10.00 29.78 -11.96
CA ASN A 456 -9.57 31.05 -12.51
C ASN A 456 -10.76 31.75 -13.18
N GLU A 457 -11.35 32.71 -12.48
CA GLU A 457 -12.59 33.38 -12.91
C GLU A 457 -12.45 34.17 -14.21
N LYS A 458 -11.22 34.58 -14.59
CA LYS A 458 -10.97 35.38 -15.80
C LYS A 458 -10.58 34.56 -17.01
N LEU A 459 -9.93 33.42 -16.79
CA LEU A 459 -9.43 32.55 -17.85
C LEU A 459 -10.32 31.33 -18.08
N GLY A 460 -11.25 31.02 -17.17
CA GLY A 460 -12.25 29.97 -17.37
C GLY A 460 -11.69 28.56 -17.34
N TYR A 461 -10.87 28.25 -16.32
CA TYR A 461 -10.40 26.89 -16.05
C TYR A 461 -10.48 26.56 -14.55
N ILE A 462 -10.54 25.27 -14.26
CA ILE A 462 -10.52 24.70 -12.91
C ILE A 462 -9.23 23.93 -12.66
N SER A 463 -8.82 23.88 -11.41
CA SER A 463 -7.67 23.10 -10.95
C SER A 463 -8.09 22.32 -9.70
N LEU A 464 -8.15 21.00 -9.83
CA LEU A 464 -8.49 20.10 -8.74
C LEU A 464 -7.31 20.00 -7.75
N ASN A 465 -7.61 19.80 -6.46
CA ASN A 465 -6.56 19.61 -5.45
C ASN A 465 -5.97 18.19 -5.51
N SER A 466 -6.78 17.20 -5.87
CA SER A 466 -6.40 15.82 -6.17
C SER A 466 -6.54 15.52 -7.65
N THR A 467 -5.64 14.69 -8.19
CA THR A 467 -5.76 14.15 -9.54
C THR A 467 -6.98 13.23 -9.63
N ILE A 468 -7.77 13.37 -10.69
CA ILE A 468 -8.92 12.49 -10.94
C ILE A 468 -8.45 11.18 -11.61
N SER A 469 -9.00 10.04 -11.20
CA SER A 469 -8.63 8.75 -11.80
C SER A 469 -9.10 8.64 -13.26
N SER A 470 -8.40 7.83 -14.07
CA SER A 470 -8.71 7.66 -15.50
C SER A 470 -10.13 7.15 -15.74
N ASP A 471 -10.72 6.40 -14.80
CA ASP A 471 -12.06 5.82 -14.87
C ASP A 471 -13.17 6.68 -14.23
N GLN A 472 -12.85 7.87 -13.70
CA GLN A 472 -13.84 8.78 -13.13
C GLN A 472 -14.25 9.86 -14.14
N VAL A 473 -15.51 10.26 -14.09
CA VAL A 473 -16.06 11.33 -14.92
C VAL A 473 -15.97 12.68 -14.19
N LEU A 474 -15.72 13.74 -14.94
CA LEU A 474 -15.74 15.13 -14.49
C LEU A 474 -16.74 15.92 -15.34
N ALA A 475 -17.74 16.50 -14.67
CA ALA A 475 -18.75 17.34 -15.31
C ALA A 475 -18.90 18.68 -14.57
N VAL A 476 -19.33 19.71 -15.28
CA VAL A 476 -19.48 21.07 -14.74
C VAL A 476 -20.79 21.73 -15.16
N ALA A 477 -21.31 22.58 -14.28
CA ALA A 477 -22.25 23.65 -14.61
C ALA A 477 -21.63 24.98 -14.20
N PHE A 478 -21.68 25.99 -15.07
CA PHE A 478 -21.12 27.29 -14.77
C PHE A 478 -21.93 28.44 -15.35
N GLU A 479 -21.86 29.58 -14.66
CA GLU A 479 -22.47 30.84 -15.03
C GLU A 479 -21.35 31.89 -15.04
N TYR A 480 -21.36 32.74 -16.06
CA TYR A 480 -20.32 33.74 -16.23
C TYR A 480 -20.84 34.95 -16.98
N THR A 481 -20.07 36.03 -16.94
CA THR A 481 -20.39 37.26 -17.66
C THR A 481 -19.34 37.60 -18.69
N VAL A 482 -19.77 38.05 -19.86
CA VAL A 482 -18.91 38.61 -20.91
C VAL A 482 -19.50 39.94 -21.36
N GLY A 483 -18.75 41.03 -21.19
CA GLY A 483 -19.21 42.37 -21.59
C GLY A 483 -20.51 42.83 -20.89
N GLY A 484 -20.81 42.28 -19.71
CA GLY A 484 -22.03 42.57 -18.94
C GLY A 484 -23.27 41.74 -19.27
N GLN A 485 -23.18 40.80 -20.23
CA GLN A 485 -24.21 39.79 -20.49
C GLN A 485 -23.91 38.52 -19.69
N VAL A 486 -24.94 37.88 -19.15
CA VAL A 486 -24.84 36.62 -18.40
C VAL A 486 -25.07 35.46 -19.35
N PHE A 487 -24.20 34.46 -19.28
CA PHE A 487 -24.27 33.22 -20.04
C PHE A 487 -24.24 32.04 -19.07
N LYS A 488 -24.93 30.95 -19.42
CA LYS A 488 -25.05 29.77 -18.56
C LYS A 488 -24.85 28.50 -19.36
N VAL A 489 -24.01 27.59 -18.85
CA VAL A 489 -23.80 26.26 -19.42
C VAL A 489 -24.06 25.20 -18.35
N GLY A 490 -24.91 24.24 -18.67
CA GLY A 490 -25.41 23.22 -17.75
C GLY A 490 -26.51 23.73 -16.80
N GLU A 491 -26.86 22.87 -15.85
CA GLU A 491 -27.91 23.10 -14.86
C GLU A 491 -27.35 22.99 -13.44
N PHE A 492 -27.73 23.93 -12.58
CA PHE A 492 -27.30 23.92 -11.18
C PHE A 492 -28.22 23.09 -10.30
N SER A 493 -27.67 22.54 -9.22
CA SER A 493 -28.40 21.78 -8.18
C SER A 493 -29.62 22.49 -7.59
N ASN A 494 -29.59 23.83 -7.52
CA ASN A 494 -30.66 24.66 -6.95
C ASN A 494 -31.70 25.15 -7.99
N SER A 495 -31.70 24.56 -9.18
CA SER A 495 -32.70 24.81 -10.22
C SER A 495 -34.06 24.19 -9.85
N ALA A 496 -35.09 24.38 -10.69
CA ALA A 496 -36.44 23.85 -10.44
C ALA A 496 -36.55 22.31 -10.55
N ILE A 497 -35.49 21.62 -10.97
CA ILE A 497 -35.45 20.18 -11.23
C ILE A 497 -35.19 19.44 -9.92
N VAL A 498 -36.14 18.61 -9.50
CA VAL A 498 -36.13 17.89 -8.22
C VAL A 498 -35.62 16.47 -8.44
N ALA A 499 -34.82 15.95 -7.51
CA ALA A 499 -34.42 14.53 -7.54
C ALA A 499 -35.67 13.62 -7.50
N PRO A 500 -35.69 12.49 -8.24
CA PRO A 500 -34.55 11.80 -8.86
C PRO A 500 -34.17 12.27 -10.28
N ASP A 501 -34.85 13.27 -10.85
CA ASP A 501 -34.58 13.74 -12.20
C ASP A 501 -33.13 14.21 -12.37
N ALA A 502 -32.53 13.77 -13.49
CA ALA A 502 -31.14 14.03 -13.83
C ALA A 502 -30.92 15.48 -14.30
N LEU A 503 -29.78 16.04 -13.88
CA LEU A 503 -29.30 17.34 -14.33
C LEU A 503 -28.51 17.19 -15.63
N VAL A 504 -28.74 18.10 -16.58
CA VAL A 504 -27.98 18.16 -17.83
C VAL A 504 -26.75 19.04 -17.62
N LEU A 505 -25.55 18.46 -17.78
CA LEU A 505 -24.27 19.10 -17.49
C LEU A 505 -23.32 19.06 -18.69
N LYS A 506 -22.25 19.84 -18.64
CA LYS A 506 -21.15 19.76 -19.60
C LYS A 506 -20.12 18.74 -19.13
N LEU A 507 -19.78 17.79 -20.01
CA LEU A 507 -18.73 16.81 -19.78
C LEU A 507 -17.36 17.42 -20.09
N ILE A 508 -16.44 17.32 -19.12
CA ILE A 508 -15.05 17.78 -19.26
C ILE A 508 -14.09 16.59 -19.46
N LYS A 509 -14.35 15.49 -18.74
CA LYS A 509 -13.60 14.24 -18.83
C LYS A 509 -14.57 13.07 -18.66
N GLY A 510 -14.62 12.15 -19.62
CA GLY A 510 -15.37 10.89 -19.52
C GLY A 510 -14.56 9.72 -18.97
N THR A 511 -15.16 8.53 -19.00
CA THR A 511 -14.52 7.25 -18.68
C THR A 511 -13.59 6.80 -19.81
N SER A 512 -13.94 7.08 -21.07
CA SER A 512 -13.10 6.87 -22.26
C SER A 512 -12.34 8.15 -22.63
N PHE A 513 -11.36 8.55 -21.81
CA PHE A 513 -10.63 9.81 -21.99
C PHE A 513 -9.33 9.63 -22.80
N THR A 514 -9.48 9.62 -24.13
CA THR A 514 -8.37 9.40 -25.09
C THR A 514 -8.14 10.62 -25.98
N PRO A 515 -6.95 10.78 -26.60
CA PRO A 515 -6.68 11.91 -27.51
C PRO A 515 -7.57 11.99 -28.75
N GLN A 516 -8.35 10.95 -29.06
CA GLN A 516 -9.32 10.97 -30.15
C GLN A 516 -10.60 11.76 -29.79
N GLN A 517 -10.87 11.93 -28.50
CA GLN A 517 -12.03 12.68 -27.99
C GLN A 517 -11.77 14.18 -28.02
N LYS A 518 -12.76 14.97 -28.44
CA LYS A 518 -12.65 16.44 -28.44
C LYS A 518 -12.45 17.03 -27.04
N SER A 519 -13.00 16.37 -26.02
CA SER A 519 -12.82 16.77 -24.62
C SER A 519 -11.36 16.65 -24.12
N TRP A 520 -10.50 15.86 -24.77
CA TRP A 520 -9.07 15.74 -24.43
C TRP A 520 -8.34 17.07 -24.41
N ASP A 521 -8.73 17.94 -25.33
CA ASP A 521 -8.18 19.27 -25.53
C ASP A 521 -8.53 20.27 -24.43
N LEU A 522 -9.54 19.96 -23.61
CA LEU A 522 -9.90 20.75 -22.45
C LEU A 522 -8.91 20.55 -21.30
N MET A 523 -8.19 19.42 -21.26
CA MET A 523 -7.14 19.21 -20.27
C MET A 523 -5.94 20.11 -20.56
N MET A 524 -5.57 20.91 -19.55
CA MET A 524 -4.42 21.81 -19.63
C MET A 524 -3.12 21.01 -19.43
N LYS A 525 -2.16 21.19 -20.34
CA LYS A 525 -0.87 20.48 -20.36
C LYS A 525 0.32 21.45 -20.24
N ASN A 526 0.07 22.57 -19.56
CA ASN A 526 0.98 23.72 -19.45
C ASN A 526 1.21 24.17 -18.00
N ILE A 527 0.87 23.30 -17.03
CA ILE A 527 1.01 23.53 -15.59
C ILE A 527 1.92 22.46 -15.00
N TYR A 528 2.95 22.90 -14.27
CA TYR A 528 4.02 22.07 -13.74
C TYR A 528 4.14 22.27 -12.23
N ASN A 529 4.22 21.19 -11.47
CA ASN A 529 4.35 21.23 -10.01
C ASN A 529 5.81 21.08 -9.61
N ILE A 530 6.37 22.08 -8.92
CA ILE A 530 7.76 22.06 -8.43
C ILE A 530 7.90 21.51 -7.00
N GLY A 531 6.83 20.94 -6.44
CA GLY A 531 6.83 20.32 -5.11
C GLY A 531 7.00 21.31 -3.95
N ALA A 532 6.67 22.58 -4.18
CA ALA A 532 6.87 23.66 -3.22
C ALA A 532 5.56 24.15 -2.61
N TYR A 533 5.63 24.68 -1.40
CA TYR A 533 4.52 25.38 -0.76
C TYR A 533 4.97 26.77 -0.35
N GLN A 534 4.05 27.73 -0.46
CA GLN A 534 4.26 29.13 -0.08
C GLN A 534 5.55 29.71 -0.67
N LEU A 535 5.63 29.74 -2.00
CA LEU A 535 6.77 30.28 -2.73
C LEU A 535 6.96 31.77 -2.44
N SER A 536 8.20 32.14 -2.12
CA SER A 536 8.63 33.54 -2.13
C SER A 536 9.05 33.95 -3.54
N SER A 537 8.74 35.18 -3.93
CA SER A 537 9.30 35.80 -5.14
C SER A 537 10.78 36.17 -4.97
N GLU A 538 11.26 36.28 -3.73
CA GLU A 538 12.65 36.64 -3.45
C GLU A 538 13.61 35.49 -3.79
N ASP A 539 14.66 35.80 -4.55
CA ASP A 539 15.66 34.85 -5.07
C ASP A 539 15.05 33.68 -5.88
N PHE A 540 13.80 33.81 -6.34
CA PHE A 540 13.19 32.89 -7.29
C PHE A 540 13.86 33.04 -8.65
N TRP A 541 14.28 31.92 -9.23
CA TRP A 541 14.86 31.90 -10.57
C TRP A 541 14.38 30.64 -11.29
N LEU A 542 13.99 30.80 -12.55
CA LEU A 542 13.55 29.73 -13.43
C LEU A 542 14.10 30.03 -14.83
N ASP A 543 14.60 29.01 -15.51
CA ASP A 543 14.95 29.07 -16.93
C ASP A 543 14.49 27.78 -17.64
N ILE A 544 14.32 27.87 -18.95
CA ILE A 544 13.95 26.74 -19.80
C ILE A 544 15.18 26.35 -20.61
N MET A 545 15.64 25.12 -20.44
CA MET A 545 16.78 24.56 -21.14
C MET A 545 16.34 23.56 -22.19
N TYR A 546 17.17 23.41 -23.22
CA TYR A 546 17.06 22.41 -24.27
C TYR A 546 18.36 21.61 -24.37
N ASN A 547 18.25 20.29 -24.36
CA ASN A 547 19.37 19.38 -24.55
C ASN A 547 19.78 19.30 -26.02
N ASN A 548 20.92 19.91 -26.38
CA ASN A 548 21.39 19.91 -27.75
C ASN A 548 22.30 18.68 -28.04
N ASP A 549 21.81 17.75 -28.86
CA ASP A 549 22.56 16.54 -29.23
C ASP A 549 23.88 16.82 -29.94
N LYS A 550 24.00 17.93 -30.67
CA LYS A 550 25.21 18.26 -31.45
C LYS A 550 26.37 18.66 -30.55
N THR A 551 26.07 19.32 -29.43
CA THR A 551 27.09 19.83 -28.48
C THR A 551 27.16 19.01 -27.20
N GLY A 552 26.13 18.22 -26.89
CA GLY A 552 25.99 17.50 -25.62
C GLY A 552 25.82 18.44 -24.42
N THR A 553 25.37 19.68 -24.66
CA THR A 553 25.21 20.72 -23.64
C THR A 553 23.79 21.24 -23.61
N GLU A 554 23.35 21.66 -22.43
CA GLU A 554 22.07 22.33 -22.23
C GLU A 554 22.20 23.81 -22.65
N ILE A 555 21.26 24.27 -23.47
CA ILE A 555 21.20 25.66 -23.96
C ILE A 555 19.82 26.26 -23.67
N ASN A 556 19.76 27.56 -23.38
CA ASN A 556 18.51 28.27 -23.08
C ASN A 556 17.93 29.05 -24.28
N TYR A 557 18.34 28.71 -25.50
CA TYR A 557 17.83 29.23 -26.77
C TYR A 557 17.87 28.12 -27.81
N LEU A 558 17.13 28.26 -28.92
CA LEU A 558 17.18 27.32 -30.04
C LEU A 558 17.89 27.98 -31.23
N PRO A 559 18.89 27.32 -31.86
CA PRO A 559 19.57 27.84 -33.04
C PRO A 559 18.75 27.53 -34.31
N ALA A 560 17.50 27.98 -34.38
CA ALA A 560 16.56 27.66 -35.46
C ALA A 560 15.60 28.82 -35.75
N GLY A 561 15.33 29.05 -37.04
CA GLY A 561 14.32 30.00 -37.52
C GLY A 561 14.48 31.43 -37.02
N GLU A 562 13.34 32.09 -36.79
CA GLU A 562 13.28 33.49 -36.36
C GLU A 562 13.67 33.70 -34.88
N ILE A 563 13.66 32.64 -34.07
CA ILE A 563 14.00 32.69 -32.64
C ILE A 563 15.49 32.43 -32.35
N ASP A 564 16.34 32.35 -33.38
CA ASP A 564 17.78 32.15 -33.18
C ASP A 564 18.35 33.17 -32.19
N SER A 565 19.08 32.67 -31.20
CA SER A 565 19.68 33.45 -30.11
C SER A 565 18.69 34.18 -29.19
N THR A 566 17.40 33.85 -29.23
CA THR A 566 16.38 34.34 -28.29
C THR A 566 16.19 33.36 -27.14
N ARG A 567 16.12 33.85 -25.89
CA ARG A 567 15.92 32.98 -24.73
C ARG A 567 14.56 32.29 -24.78
N LEU A 568 14.52 30.99 -24.47
CA LEU A 568 13.29 30.21 -24.43
C LEU A 568 12.27 30.78 -23.45
N LEU A 569 12.73 31.38 -22.34
CA LEU A 569 11.87 32.09 -21.40
C LEU A 569 11.04 33.19 -22.07
N THR A 570 11.68 34.02 -22.91
CA THR A 570 11.01 35.07 -23.69
C THR A 570 10.11 34.47 -24.77
N VAL A 571 10.57 33.42 -25.47
CA VAL A 571 9.78 32.71 -26.50
C VAL A 571 8.46 32.17 -25.93
N MET A 572 8.47 31.66 -24.70
CA MET A 572 7.29 31.10 -24.03
C MET A 572 6.42 32.16 -23.33
N ASN A 573 6.65 33.45 -23.57
CA ASN A 573 5.96 34.57 -22.92
C ASN A 573 6.10 34.63 -21.39
N LEU A 574 7.18 34.07 -20.84
CA LEU A 574 7.47 34.04 -19.39
C LEU A 574 8.46 35.13 -18.94
N ASP A 575 9.01 35.92 -19.86
CA ASP A 575 9.88 37.07 -19.62
C ASP A 575 9.49 38.17 -20.61
N ASN A 576 8.48 38.93 -20.24
CA ASN A 576 7.96 40.10 -20.96
C ASN A 576 8.03 41.37 -20.09
N LEU A 577 8.26 41.21 -18.78
CA LEU A 577 8.26 42.29 -17.81
C LEU A 577 9.62 42.46 -17.16
N ASN A 578 9.85 43.65 -16.58
CA ASN A 578 10.98 43.87 -15.69
C ASN A 578 10.56 43.71 -14.22
N SER A 579 11.54 43.81 -13.31
CA SER A 579 11.28 43.83 -11.86
C SER A 579 10.26 44.86 -11.33
N GLN A 580 9.89 45.90 -12.12
CA GLN A 580 8.83 46.87 -11.79
C GLN A 580 7.47 46.54 -12.42
N LEU A 581 7.36 45.42 -13.14
CA LEU A 581 6.20 45.01 -13.95
C LEU A 581 5.92 45.92 -15.16
N ASP A 582 6.93 46.67 -15.63
CA ASP A 582 6.85 47.38 -16.91
C ASP A 582 7.14 46.41 -18.07
N PRO A 583 6.54 46.60 -19.26
CA PRO A 583 6.63 45.66 -20.40
C PRO A 583 7.98 45.75 -21.14
N TYR A 584 9.04 45.35 -20.45
CA TYR A 584 10.39 45.22 -20.97
C TYR A 584 11.03 43.94 -20.43
N PRO A 585 11.38 42.97 -21.30
CA PRO A 585 12.02 41.74 -20.85
C PRO A 585 13.39 42.04 -20.22
N ASP A 586 13.67 41.45 -19.06
CA ASP A 586 14.94 41.62 -18.33
C ASP A 586 15.74 40.32 -18.18
N GLY A 587 15.24 39.22 -18.77
CA GLY A 587 15.88 37.91 -18.75
C GLY A 587 15.60 37.11 -17.48
N ILE A 588 14.63 37.53 -16.66
CA ILE A 588 14.19 36.87 -15.43
C ILE A 588 12.72 36.46 -15.61
N PHE A 589 12.32 35.37 -14.95
CA PHE A 589 10.94 34.91 -14.98
C PHE A 589 9.97 35.92 -14.38
N ASP A 590 8.89 36.22 -15.11
CA ASP A 590 7.80 37.09 -14.68
C ASP A 590 7.00 36.42 -13.56
N PHE A 591 7.27 36.78 -12.30
CA PHE A 591 6.60 36.20 -11.14
C PHE A 591 5.24 36.87 -10.86
N ILE A 592 4.16 36.33 -11.44
CA ILE A 592 2.79 36.83 -11.30
C ILE A 592 1.90 35.74 -10.71
N ASP A 593 1.54 35.91 -9.44
CA ASP A 593 0.70 34.97 -8.70
C ASP A 593 -0.68 34.80 -9.37
N GLY A 594 -1.08 33.54 -9.56
CA GLY A 594 -2.32 33.12 -10.21
C GLY A 594 -2.26 33.03 -11.74
N TYR A 595 -1.18 33.47 -12.40
CA TYR A 595 -1.09 33.49 -13.88
C TYR A 595 0.16 32.82 -14.43
N THR A 596 1.35 33.14 -13.90
CA THR A 596 2.60 32.48 -14.27
C THR A 596 3.11 31.54 -13.18
N VAL A 597 2.71 31.79 -11.93
CA VAL A 597 3.01 30.95 -10.77
C VAL A 597 1.81 30.89 -9.84
N ASN A 598 1.60 29.77 -9.16
CA ASN A 598 0.73 29.68 -7.99
C ASN A 598 1.59 29.53 -6.74
N THR A 599 1.67 30.59 -5.95
CA THR A 599 2.56 30.65 -4.78
C THR A 599 2.15 29.68 -3.67
N SER A 600 0.86 29.39 -3.52
CA SER A 600 0.35 28.57 -2.42
C SER A 600 0.79 27.10 -2.49
N ASN A 601 0.83 26.54 -3.70
CA ASN A 601 1.03 25.13 -3.97
C ASN A 601 2.18 24.85 -4.97
N GLY A 602 2.98 25.86 -5.30
CA GLY A 602 4.22 25.69 -6.05
C GLY A 602 4.02 25.21 -7.48
N ARG A 603 3.08 25.81 -8.21
CA ARG A 603 2.85 25.49 -9.63
C ARG A 603 3.38 26.58 -10.54
N ILE A 604 4.07 26.20 -11.60
CA ILE A 604 4.44 27.06 -12.71
C ILE A 604 3.39 26.90 -13.79
N ILE A 605 2.88 28.02 -14.30
CA ILE A 605 1.80 28.08 -15.28
C ILE A 605 2.34 28.81 -16.50
N PHE A 606 2.35 28.16 -17.66
CA PHE A 606 2.79 28.82 -18.88
C PHE A 606 1.63 29.67 -19.44
N PRO A 607 1.86 30.93 -19.83
CA PRO A 607 0.82 31.81 -20.38
C PRO A 607 0.41 31.46 -21.81
N VAL A 608 0.90 30.34 -22.33
CA VAL A 608 0.55 29.73 -23.60
C VAL A 608 0.09 28.30 -23.37
N ARG A 609 -0.88 27.81 -24.14
CA ARG A 609 -1.48 26.47 -23.98
C ARG A 609 -0.55 25.33 -24.34
N GLU A 610 0.17 25.47 -25.44
CA GLU A 610 1.04 24.42 -25.99
C GLU A 610 2.47 24.94 -26.16
N PRO A 611 3.16 25.29 -25.06
CA PRO A 611 4.47 25.94 -25.12
C PRO A 611 5.48 25.18 -25.98
N PHE A 612 5.55 23.85 -25.86
CA PHE A 612 6.53 23.04 -26.58
C PHE A 612 6.01 22.48 -27.93
N GLY A 613 4.76 22.76 -28.27
CA GLY A 613 4.06 22.24 -29.45
C GLY A 613 3.79 23.33 -30.48
N SER A 614 2.51 23.60 -30.74
CA SER A 614 2.07 24.56 -31.76
C SER A 614 2.59 25.98 -31.55
N HIS A 615 2.70 26.46 -30.31
CA HIS A 615 3.27 27.78 -30.01
C HIS A 615 4.73 27.88 -30.48
N LEU A 616 5.55 26.89 -30.15
CA LEU A 616 6.96 26.86 -30.55
C LEU A 616 7.13 26.75 -32.07
N LEU A 617 6.26 25.99 -32.74
CA LEU A 617 6.24 25.90 -34.20
C LEU A 617 5.99 27.27 -34.84
N ASP A 618 4.99 28.00 -34.35
CA ASP A 618 4.63 29.32 -34.86
C ASP A 618 5.76 30.34 -34.63
N GLU A 619 6.40 30.31 -33.46
CA GLU A 619 7.54 31.18 -33.12
C GLU A 619 8.78 30.88 -33.98
N ILE A 620 9.16 29.61 -34.18
CA ILE A 620 10.31 29.25 -35.03
C ILE A 620 10.08 29.69 -36.48
N THR A 621 8.88 29.42 -37.01
CA THR A 621 8.56 29.65 -38.42
C THR A 621 8.20 31.10 -38.73
N GLY A 622 7.87 31.91 -37.72
CA GLY A 622 7.28 33.25 -37.90
C GLY A 622 5.99 33.22 -38.72
N GLY A 623 5.26 32.10 -38.70
CA GLY A 623 4.08 31.85 -39.53
C GLY A 623 4.39 31.49 -41.01
N ASN A 624 5.64 31.19 -41.36
CA ASN A 624 6.03 30.76 -42.71
C ASN A 624 6.17 29.24 -42.80
N PHE A 625 5.16 28.59 -43.40
CA PHE A 625 5.11 27.14 -43.59
C PHE A 625 6.33 26.52 -44.32
N ALA A 626 7.11 27.31 -45.06
CA ALA A 626 8.33 26.83 -45.71
C ALA A 626 9.45 26.45 -44.72
N LEU A 627 9.37 26.90 -43.47
CA LEU A 627 10.35 26.64 -42.41
C LEU A 627 9.95 25.48 -41.49
N ASN A 628 8.86 24.77 -41.77
CA ASN A 628 8.40 23.66 -40.93
C ASN A 628 9.45 22.55 -40.78
N GLU A 629 10.23 22.27 -41.83
CA GLU A 629 11.32 21.28 -41.78
C GLU A 629 12.44 21.70 -40.81
N GLU A 630 12.65 23.00 -40.57
CA GLU A 630 13.65 23.50 -39.61
C GLU A 630 13.14 23.43 -38.16
N ALA A 631 11.82 23.49 -37.97
CA ALA A 631 11.17 23.45 -36.65
C ALA A 631 10.89 22.02 -36.16
N GLU A 632 10.64 21.07 -37.05
CA GLU A 632 10.23 19.69 -36.74
C GLU A 632 11.08 18.97 -35.67
N PRO A 633 12.42 19.09 -35.63
CA PRO A 633 13.23 18.44 -34.60
C PRO A 633 13.01 18.98 -33.17
N TYR A 634 12.46 20.19 -33.05
CA TYR A 634 12.27 20.89 -31.77
C TYR A 634 10.82 20.86 -31.28
N VAL A 635 9.85 20.68 -32.17
CA VAL A 635 8.42 20.74 -31.84
C VAL A 635 7.97 19.41 -31.25
N PHE A 636 7.58 19.45 -29.97
CA PHE A 636 7.08 18.31 -29.20
C PHE A 636 5.55 18.31 -29.16
N GLN A 637 4.91 18.15 -30.32
CA GLN A 637 3.46 18.15 -30.46
C GLN A 637 2.81 16.93 -29.79
N GLU A 638 3.53 15.80 -29.74
CA GLU A 638 3.08 14.55 -29.15
C GLU A 638 2.73 14.68 -27.66
N LEU A 639 3.29 15.69 -27.00
CA LEU A 639 2.92 16.05 -25.63
C LEU A 639 1.43 16.44 -25.49
N TYR A 640 0.83 16.94 -26.57
CA TYR A 640 -0.53 17.50 -26.58
C TYR A 640 -1.57 16.61 -27.27
N ASP A 641 -1.17 15.92 -28.34
CA ASP A 641 -2.05 15.08 -29.17
C ASP A 641 -1.97 13.57 -28.86
N SER A 642 -1.07 13.16 -27.96
CA SER A 642 -0.88 11.77 -27.52
C SER A 642 -0.97 11.65 -26.00
N THR A 643 -0.95 10.42 -25.48
CA THR A 643 -0.91 10.20 -24.02
C THR A 643 0.46 10.61 -23.45
N GLN A 644 0.49 11.02 -22.17
CA GLN A 644 1.73 11.40 -21.48
C GLN A 644 2.77 10.28 -21.53
N SER A 645 2.33 9.03 -21.34
CA SER A 645 3.16 7.83 -21.41
C SER A 645 3.77 7.64 -22.81
N THR A 646 2.97 7.78 -23.87
CA THR A 646 3.46 7.71 -25.26
C THR A 646 4.46 8.82 -25.56
N ALA A 647 4.15 10.07 -25.17
CA ALA A 647 5.04 11.21 -25.38
C ALA A 647 6.41 11.01 -24.69
N ARG A 648 6.42 10.46 -23.46
CA ARG A 648 7.65 10.18 -22.71
C ARG A 648 8.58 9.20 -23.43
N GLN A 649 8.04 8.25 -24.19
CA GLN A 649 8.83 7.27 -24.95
C GLN A 649 9.53 7.91 -26.17
N ILE A 650 9.10 9.09 -26.61
CA ILE A 650 9.70 9.83 -27.74
C ILE A 650 10.89 10.67 -27.23
N ALA A 651 11.96 9.97 -26.87
CA ALA A 651 13.19 10.59 -26.33
C ALA A 651 13.86 11.58 -27.31
N GLU A 652 13.58 11.47 -28.62
CA GLU A 652 14.11 12.40 -29.63
C GLU A 652 13.57 13.83 -29.48
N LYS A 653 12.38 13.99 -28.88
CA LYS A 653 11.74 15.31 -28.69
C LYS A 653 11.66 15.72 -27.22
N ASN A 654 11.67 14.77 -26.28
CA ASN A 654 11.66 15.05 -24.84
C ASN A 654 13.02 15.57 -24.34
N LYS A 655 13.36 16.79 -24.74
CA LYS A 655 14.67 17.43 -24.53
C LYS A 655 14.59 18.76 -23.78
N PHE A 656 13.39 19.23 -23.47
CA PHE A 656 13.16 20.45 -22.71
C PHE A 656 13.16 20.16 -21.21
N LYS A 657 13.87 21.01 -20.47
CA LYS A 657 13.92 21.01 -19.02
C LYS A 657 13.53 22.37 -18.48
N ILE A 658 12.66 22.37 -17.47
CA ILE A 658 12.30 23.53 -16.68
C ILE A 658 13.10 23.44 -15.39
N GLN A 659 14.12 24.28 -15.25
CA GLN A 659 14.99 24.26 -14.08
C GLN A 659 14.91 25.58 -13.33
N GLY A 660 15.12 25.52 -12.03
CA GLY A 660 15.08 26.72 -11.23
C GLY A 660 15.50 26.51 -9.80
N LYS A 661 15.37 27.57 -9.03
CA LYS A 661 15.59 27.58 -7.59
C LYS A 661 14.54 28.45 -6.91
N TYR A 662 14.10 28.02 -5.73
CA TYR A 662 13.10 28.73 -4.94
C TYR A 662 13.44 28.73 -3.46
N LYS A 663 12.76 29.63 -2.74
CA LYS A 663 12.72 29.69 -1.28
C LYS A 663 11.26 29.65 -0.83
N SER A 664 10.98 28.89 0.23
CA SER A 664 9.68 28.96 0.91
C SER A 664 9.66 30.16 1.85
N SER A 665 8.49 30.81 1.99
CA SER A 665 8.32 31.99 2.84
C SER A 665 8.44 31.73 4.36
N GLY A 666 8.65 30.47 4.78
CA GLY A 666 8.62 30.03 6.17
C GLY A 666 9.98 29.90 6.86
N GLY A 667 10.33 30.89 7.68
CA GLY A 667 11.25 30.76 8.84
C GLY A 667 12.77 30.79 8.59
N SER A 668 13.51 31.33 9.57
CA SER A 668 15.00 31.34 9.64
C SER A 668 15.59 30.03 10.17
N ASP A 669 14.78 28.97 10.20
CA ASP A 669 15.14 27.67 10.73
C ASP A 669 15.60 26.78 9.56
N ILE A 670 16.89 26.45 9.56
CA ILE A 670 17.51 25.58 8.60
C ILE A 670 17.30 24.13 9.06
N SER A 671 16.55 23.34 8.28
CA SER A 671 16.41 21.90 8.53
C SER A 671 17.74 21.20 8.25
N LEU A 672 18.20 20.40 9.20
CA LEU A 672 19.37 19.54 9.07
C LEU A 672 19.05 18.20 8.40
N ASN A 673 17.77 17.95 8.09
CA ASN A 673 17.27 16.70 7.52
C ASN A 673 17.70 15.43 8.29
N ALA A 674 18.01 15.59 9.59
CA ALA A 674 18.39 14.52 10.50
C ALA A 674 17.78 14.84 11.87
N ILE A 675 17.15 13.85 12.51
CA ILE A 675 16.58 13.99 13.86
C ILE A 675 17.50 13.33 14.88
N ASN A 676 17.40 13.73 16.15
CA ASN A 676 18.20 13.17 17.26
C ASN A 676 19.72 13.21 17.01
N ILE A 677 20.22 14.38 16.62
CA ILE A 677 21.63 14.62 16.34
C ILE A 677 22.43 14.64 17.66
N PRO A 678 23.55 13.91 17.79
CA PRO A 678 24.43 14.01 18.95
C PRO A 678 24.85 15.45 19.25
N GLN A 679 24.71 15.87 20.52
CA GLN A 679 25.08 17.23 20.95
C GLN A 679 26.55 17.54 20.64
N GLY A 680 26.82 18.73 20.07
CA GLY A 680 28.16 19.17 19.70
C GLY A 680 28.72 18.59 18.40
N SER A 681 27.98 17.74 17.68
CA SER A 681 28.36 17.26 16.34
C SER A 681 28.14 18.30 15.23
N VAL A 682 27.31 19.32 15.48
CA VAL A 682 26.97 20.37 14.53
C VAL A 682 28.02 21.48 14.55
N THR A 683 28.74 21.64 13.44
CA THR A 683 29.71 22.70 13.22
C THR A 683 29.20 23.66 12.15
N VAL A 684 29.03 24.93 12.49
CA VAL A 684 28.57 25.97 11.55
C VAL A 684 29.72 26.91 11.22
N THR A 685 29.89 27.20 9.94
CA THR A 685 30.90 28.11 9.40
C THR A 685 30.24 29.13 8.48
N ALA A 686 30.58 30.42 8.60
CA ALA A 686 30.21 31.47 7.65
C ALA A 686 31.46 31.87 6.85
N GLY A 687 31.53 31.47 5.58
CA GLY A 687 32.77 31.54 4.80
C GLY A 687 33.92 30.79 5.49
N ALA A 688 34.98 31.51 5.89
CA ALA A 688 36.13 30.94 6.59
C ALA A 688 36.03 31.00 8.13
N GLN A 689 35.02 31.68 8.68
CA GLN A 689 34.87 31.87 10.12
C GLN A 689 33.94 30.80 10.70
N GLN A 690 34.45 30.01 11.67
CA GLN A 690 33.60 29.12 12.46
C GLN A 690 32.75 29.95 13.44
N LEU A 691 31.46 29.67 13.45
CA LEU A 691 30.49 30.34 14.31
C LEU A 691 30.42 29.66 15.67
N THR A 692 29.96 30.40 16.68
CA THR A 692 29.84 29.90 18.05
C THR A 692 28.39 29.61 18.41
N GLU A 693 28.12 28.38 18.87
CA GLU A 693 26.79 27.95 19.30
C GLU A 693 26.32 28.76 20.53
N ASN A 694 25.03 29.09 20.56
CA ASN A 694 24.34 29.97 21.52
C ASN A 694 24.75 31.45 21.49
N VAL A 695 25.64 31.85 20.58
CA VAL A 695 26.03 33.24 20.36
C VAL A 695 25.67 33.66 18.93
N ASP A 696 26.16 32.92 17.95
CA ASP A 696 25.94 33.19 16.53
C ASP A 696 24.78 32.37 15.95
N TYR A 697 24.55 31.16 16.47
CA TYR A 697 23.48 30.25 16.05
C TYR A 697 23.01 29.37 17.22
N THR A 698 21.81 28.79 17.13
CA THR A 698 21.31 27.75 18.05
C THR A 698 20.95 26.49 17.28
N VAL A 699 21.08 25.34 17.92
CA VAL A 699 20.73 24.03 17.37
C VAL A 699 19.63 23.40 18.21
N ASP A 700 18.54 22.97 17.57
CA ASP A 700 17.62 21.99 18.11
C ASP A 700 18.08 20.60 17.67
N TYR A 701 18.73 19.89 18.59
CA TYR A 701 19.28 18.55 18.34
C TYR A 701 18.20 17.47 18.19
N ASN A 702 17.01 17.68 18.76
CA ASN A 702 15.92 16.71 18.67
C ASN A 702 15.21 16.82 17.32
N LEU A 703 14.81 18.04 16.95
CA LEU A 703 14.13 18.33 15.68
C LEU A 703 15.08 18.46 14.49
N GLY A 704 16.39 18.55 14.73
CA GLY A 704 17.38 18.70 13.67
C GLY A 704 17.31 20.05 12.99
N ARG A 705 17.29 21.15 13.74
CA ARG A 705 17.15 22.50 13.17
C ARG A 705 18.25 23.42 13.64
N VAL A 706 18.78 24.24 12.75
CA VAL A 706 19.73 25.31 13.09
C VAL A 706 19.11 26.66 12.81
N LYS A 707 19.18 27.55 13.79
CA LYS A 707 18.74 28.92 13.64
C LYS A 707 19.92 29.86 13.79
N ILE A 708 20.17 30.68 12.78
CA ILE A 708 21.21 31.69 12.82
C ILE A 708 20.66 32.92 13.57
N ILE A 709 21.33 33.30 14.66
CA ILE A 709 20.91 34.42 15.53
C ILE A 709 21.64 35.71 15.12
N ASN A 710 22.87 35.59 14.61
CA ASN A 710 23.69 36.73 14.20
C ASN A 710 23.15 37.39 12.92
N GLN A 711 22.37 38.46 13.09
CA GLN A 711 21.74 39.22 12.01
C GLN A 711 22.76 39.81 11.01
N GLY A 712 23.96 40.17 11.46
CA GLY A 712 24.98 40.72 10.57
C GLY A 712 25.46 39.73 9.52
N ILE A 713 25.45 38.43 9.82
CA ILE A 713 25.82 37.36 8.88
C ILE A 713 24.69 37.12 7.87
N LEU A 714 23.43 37.19 8.34
CA LEU A 714 22.24 37.05 7.51
C LEU A 714 22.11 38.20 6.50
N GLU A 715 22.23 39.46 6.96
CA GLU A 715 22.15 40.65 6.11
C GLU A 715 23.31 40.72 5.10
N ALA A 716 24.48 40.18 5.45
CA ALA A 716 25.63 40.12 4.57
C ALA A 716 25.53 39.04 3.48
N LYS A 717 24.46 38.21 3.47
CA LYS A 717 24.28 37.06 2.56
C LYS A 717 25.54 36.18 2.46
N THR A 718 26.25 35.97 3.57
CA THR A 718 27.47 35.14 3.57
C THR A 718 27.07 33.67 3.49
N PRO A 719 27.71 32.83 2.65
CA PRO A 719 27.45 31.40 2.63
C PRO A 719 27.75 30.75 3.99
N ILE A 720 26.76 30.03 4.52
CA ILE A 720 26.81 29.32 5.80
C ILE A 720 26.87 27.83 5.50
N ARG A 721 27.98 27.20 5.87
CA ARG A 721 28.17 25.75 5.76
C ARG A 721 28.01 25.11 7.14
N ILE A 722 27.06 24.20 7.25
CA ILE A 722 26.71 23.44 8.44
C ILE A 722 27.12 21.99 8.22
N SER A 723 28.09 21.50 8.97
CA SER A 723 28.47 20.09 8.98
C SER A 723 27.95 19.42 10.24
N LEU A 724 27.41 18.21 10.14
CA LEU A 724 26.87 17.45 11.27
C LEU A 724 27.19 15.95 11.13
N GLU A 725 27.22 15.24 12.26
CA GLU A 725 27.26 13.78 12.31
C GLU A 725 25.95 13.30 12.92
N SER A 726 25.13 12.56 12.19
CA SER A 726 23.85 12.02 12.65
C SER A 726 23.89 10.51 12.72
N ASN A 727 23.23 9.91 13.70
CA ASN A 727 22.98 8.47 13.67
C ASN A 727 21.91 8.19 12.60
N SER A 728 22.26 7.45 11.54
CA SER A 728 21.30 7.14 10.48
C SER A 728 20.25 6.16 11.03
N MET A 729 18.97 6.51 10.90
CA MET A 729 17.85 5.72 11.43
C MET A 729 17.67 4.37 10.73
N PHE A 730 18.19 4.20 9.51
CA PHE A 730 17.92 3.04 8.66
C PHE A 730 19.13 2.54 7.84
N ASN A 731 20.36 2.83 8.25
CA ASN A 731 21.52 2.30 7.52
C ASN A 731 21.80 0.84 7.93
N ILE A 732 21.32 -0.10 7.12
CA ILE A 732 21.50 -1.55 7.31
C ILE A 732 22.94 -1.98 6.93
N GLN A 733 23.68 -1.15 6.18
CA GLN A 733 25.05 -1.45 5.81
C GLN A 733 25.99 -1.30 7.01
N THR A 734 26.87 -2.29 7.19
CA THR A 734 27.82 -2.27 8.31
C THR A 734 29.10 -1.55 7.92
N LYS A 735 29.39 -0.43 8.59
CA LYS A 735 30.60 0.39 8.35
C LYS A 735 31.67 0.07 9.38
N THR A 736 32.79 -0.52 8.99
CA THR A 736 33.90 -0.87 9.89
C THR A 736 35.01 0.18 9.79
N LEU A 737 35.29 0.86 10.90
CA LEU A 737 36.37 1.83 11.05
C LEU A 737 37.52 1.24 11.89
N ILE A 738 38.70 1.15 11.29
CA ILE A 738 39.93 0.68 11.95
C ILE A 738 40.99 1.75 11.78
N GLY A 739 41.70 2.09 12.84
CA GLY A 739 42.79 3.05 12.68
C GLY A 739 43.60 3.32 13.93
N SER A 740 44.66 4.11 13.74
CA SER A 740 45.54 4.55 14.80
C SER A 740 45.92 6.01 14.63
N HIS A 741 45.92 6.74 15.74
CA HIS A 741 46.41 8.10 15.86
C HIS A 741 47.62 8.12 16.81
N LEU A 742 48.72 8.71 16.34
CA LEU A 742 49.97 8.88 17.07
C LEU A 742 50.15 10.37 17.35
N ASN A 743 50.22 10.79 18.60
CA ASN A 743 50.45 12.18 18.98
C ASN A 743 51.75 12.29 19.79
N TYR A 744 52.73 13.03 19.27
CA TYR A 744 54.02 13.24 19.93
C TYR A 744 54.13 14.69 20.42
N GLU A 745 54.22 14.85 21.75
CA GLU A 745 54.40 16.15 22.39
C GLU A 745 55.89 16.53 22.41
N LEU A 746 56.34 17.41 21.51
CA LEU A 746 57.73 17.88 21.51
C LEU A 746 57.98 18.81 22.71
N SER A 747 57.07 19.74 22.94
CA SER A 747 56.98 20.63 24.10
C SER A 747 55.51 20.91 24.45
N LYS A 748 55.26 21.57 25.59
CA LYS A 748 53.91 22.00 25.99
C LYS A 748 53.19 22.88 24.94
N ASP A 749 53.98 23.49 24.07
CA ASP A 749 53.57 24.46 23.07
C ASP A 749 53.62 23.88 21.65
N PHE A 750 54.16 22.66 21.46
CA PHE A 750 54.39 22.07 20.14
C PHE A 750 54.08 20.58 20.11
N ASN A 751 53.10 20.19 19.30
CA ASN A 751 52.73 18.80 19.06
C ASN A 751 52.80 18.42 17.57
N VAL A 752 53.03 17.14 17.31
CA VAL A 752 52.99 16.54 15.98
C VAL A 752 52.18 15.26 16.06
N GLY A 753 51.08 15.21 15.32
CA GLY A 753 50.21 14.05 15.17
C GLY A 753 50.37 13.37 13.82
N ALA A 754 50.14 12.07 13.78
CA ALA A 754 50.00 11.28 12.57
C ALA A 754 48.81 10.33 12.71
N THR A 755 47.97 10.25 11.69
CA THR A 755 46.73 9.46 11.70
C THR A 755 46.69 8.53 10.51
N ILE A 756 46.20 7.31 10.72
CA ILE A 756 45.80 6.39 9.64
C ILE A 756 44.47 5.75 10.02
N LEU A 757 43.47 5.83 9.13
CA LEU A 757 42.15 5.24 9.29
C LEU A 757 41.79 4.47 8.02
N ASN A 758 41.12 3.33 8.17
CA ASN A 758 40.47 2.59 7.11
C ASN A 758 38.98 2.44 7.44
N LEU A 759 38.12 2.89 6.54
CA LEU A 759 36.68 2.74 6.61
C LEU A 759 36.23 1.78 5.51
N THR A 760 35.66 0.64 5.89
CA THR A 760 35.16 -0.37 4.95
C THR A 760 33.68 -0.64 5.19
N GLU A 761 32.88 -0.50 4.14
CA GLU A 761 31.45 -0.80 4.14
C GLU A 761 31.20 -2.22 3.62
N LYS A 762 30.20 -2.89 4.18
CA LYS A 762 29.74 -4.20 3.73
C LYS A 762 28.28 -4.08 3.29
N PRO A 763 27.97 -4.37 2.01
CA PRO A 763 26.60 -4.34 1.50
C PRO A 763 25.81 -5.56 2.02
N LEU A 764 24.49 -5.48 1.91
CA LEU A 764 23.58 -6.59 2.23
C LEU A 764 23.68 -7.72 1.20
N THR A 765 23.72 -7.34 -0.08
CA THR A 765 23.77 -8.21 -1.25
C THR A 765 25.09 -8.03 -1.98
N GLN A 766 25.45 -9.02 -2.81
CA GLN A 766 26.67 -8.93 -3.65
C GLN A 766 26.43 -8.10 -4.92
N LYS A 767 25.19 -8.08 -5.42
CA LYS A 767 24.75 -7.16 -6.46
C LYS A 767 24.40 -5.83 -5.80
N VAL A 768 25.07 -4.76 -6.22
CA VAL A 768 24.85 -3.39 -5.74
C VAL A 768 24.60 -2.49 -6.92
N SER A 769 23.61 -1.61 -6.80
CA SER A 769 23.27 -0.63 -7.83
C SER A 769 24.26 0.53 -7.84
N ILE A 770 24.33 1.25 -8.96
CA ILE A 770 25.11 2.48 -9.07
C ILE A 770 24.59 3.54 -8.06
N GLY A 771 25.49 4.16 -7.31
CA GLY A 771 25.18 5.08 -6.21
C GLY A 771 25.22 4.44 -4.81
N ASP A 772 25.03 3.12 -4.71
CA ASP A 772 25.07 2.36 -3.45
C ASP A 772 26.38 1.56 -3.30
N GLU A 773 27.44 1.92 -4.02
CA GLU A 773 28.68 1.17 -4.02
C GLU A 773 29.39 1.20 -2.66
N PRO A 774 29.70 0.04 -2.06
CA PRO A 774 30.34 0.00 -0.75
C PRO A 774 31.82 0.39 -0.84
N ILE A 775 32.21 1.41 -0.07
CA ILE A 775 33.59 1.92 -0.07
C ILE A 775 34.52 1.09 0.82
N SER A 776 35.82 1.12 0.50
CA SER A 776 36.91 0.66 1.37
C SER A 776 38.08 1.64 1.28
N ASN A 777 37.92 2.77 1.96
CA ASN A 777 38.82 3.92 1.86
C ASN A 777 39.85 3.91 2.98
N THR A 778 41.11 4.19 2.64
CA THR A 778 42.20 4.37 3.62
C THR A 778 42.71 5.80 3.57
N ILE A 779 42.61 6.53 4.68
CA ILE A 779 43.15 7.89 4.80
C ILE A 779 44.34 7.88 5.75
N TRP A 780 45.40 8.59 5.42
CA TRP A 780 46.51 8.85 6.32
C TRP A 780 46.96 10.30 6.25
N GLY A 781 47.51 10.82 7.34
CA GLY A 781 47.90 12.22 7.41
C GLY A 781 48.81 12.55 8.58
N VAL A 782 49.33 13.77 8.55
CA VAL A 782 50.19 14.35 9.59
C VAL A 782 49.65 15.74 9.91
N ASN A 783 49.52 16.04 11.21
CA ASN A 783 49.12 17.35 11.69
C ASN A 783 50.15 17.89 12.70
N THR A 784 50.28 19.21 12.76
CA THR A 784 51.16 19.87 13.72
C THR A 784 50.47 21.10 14.27
N SER A 785 50.59 21.33 15.58
CA SER A 785 50.08 22.51 16.24
C SER A 785 51.17 23.11 17.11
N TYR A 786 51.44 24.40 16.86
CA TYR A 786 52.34 25.22 17.65
C TYR A 786 51.57 26.40 18.22
N ARG A 787 51.49 26.53 19.54
CA ARG A 787 50.82 27.66 20.22
C ARG A 787 51.79 28.31 21.19
N SER A 788 52.04 29.61 21.03
CA SER A 788 52.90 30.36 21.93
C SER A 788 52.29 31.71 22.29
N GLU A 789 52.53 32.15 23.53
CA GLU A 789 52.16 33.50 23.95
C GLU A 789 53.11 34.53 23.33
N VAL A 790 52.56 35.65 22.87
CA VAL A 790 53.34 36.75 22.29
C VAL A 790 53.13 38.01 23.12
N PRO A 791 53.76 38.13 24.31
CA PRO A 791 53.59 39.27 25.21
C PRO A 791 53.93 40.62 24.56
N PHE A 792 54.80 40.62 23.55
CA PHE A 792 55.14 41.82 22.79
C PHE A 792 53.93 42.37 22.03
N LEU A 793 53.09 41.51 21.44
CA LEU A 793 51.92 41.93 20.68
C LEU A 793 50.86 42.52 21.62
N THR A 794 50.65 41.89 22.78
CA THR A 794 49.80 42.42 23.86
C THR A 794 50.22 43.85 24.22
N LYS A 795 51.52 44.03 24.51
CA LYS A 795 52.09 45.33 24.90
C LYS A 795 52.06 46.37 23.77
N ALA A 796 52.16 45.94 22.52
CA ALA A 796 52.06 46.84 21.37
C ALA A 796 50.63 47.37 21.20
N ILE A 797 49.63 46.52 21.47
CA ILE A 797 48.21 46.91 21.46
C ILE A 797 47.89 47.84 22.65
N ASP A 798 48.45 47.56 23.84
CA ASP A 798 48.35 48.44 25.03
C ASP A 798 48.98 49.83 24.82
N PHE A 799 49.85 49.98 23.81
CA PHE A 799 50.48 51.25 23.48
C PHE A 799 49.55 52.19 22.69
N ILE A 800 48.40 51.68 22.22
CA ILE A 800 47.37 52.47 21.54
C ILE A 800 46.57 53.22 22.62
N PRO A 801 46.51 54.57 22.58
CA PRO A 801 45.79 55.34 23.59
C PRO A 801 44.33 54.91 23.69
N PHE A 802 43.82 54.79 24.92
CA PHE A 802 42.44 54.39 25.28
C PHE A 802 42.10 52.88 25.14
N ILE A 803 43.08 51.99 24.92
CA ILE A 803 42.91 50.53 24.92
C ILE A 803 43.79 49.91 26.02
N GLU A 804 43.25 49.02 26.84
CA GLU A 804 43.99 48.24 27.85
C GLU A 804 43.58 46.77 27.72
N THR A 805 44.52 45.91 27.34
CA THR A 805 44.27 44.47 27.12
C THR A 805 44.50 43.69 28.41
N LYS A 806 43.49 42.93 28.83
CA LYS A 806 43.55 42.06 30.02
C LYS A 806 43.98 40.63 29.71
N GLU A 807 43.82 40.20 28.46
CA GLU A 807 44.19 38.88 27.99
C GLU A 807 45.48 38.92 27.16
N MET A 808 46.30 37.89 27.30
CA MET A 808 47.57 37.76 26.58
C MET A 808 47.32 37.42 25.11
N SER A 809 47.99 38.13 24.20
CA SER A 809 48.04 37.76 22.79
C SER A 809 48.73 36.40 22.62
N THR A 810 48.16 35.54 21.79
CA THR A 810 48.72 34.23 21.43
C THR A 810 48.87 34.11 19.92
N ILE A 811 49.90 33.39 19.48
CA ILE A 811 50.06 32.97 18.09
C ILE A 811 49.90 31.45 18.04
N THR A 812 49.04 31.00 17.13
CA THR A 812 48.82 29.58 16.87
C THR A 812 49.13 29.32 15.41
N VAL A 813 49.99 28.35 15.14
CA VAL A 813 50.32 27.87 13.80
C VAL A 813 49.92 26.42 13.74
N THR A 814 48.96 26.11 12.88
CA THR A 814 48.54 24.74 12.57
C THR A 814 48.96 24.39 11.14
N GLY A 815 49.37 23.14 10.95
CA GLY A 815 49.69 22.61 9.63
C GLY A 815 49.16 21.19 9.51
N GLU A 816 48.52 20.87 8.40
CA GLU A 816 47.90 19.56 8.19
C GLU A 816 48.16 19.06 6.77
N PHE A 817 48.32 17.75 6.64
CA PHE A 817 48.41 17.04 5.38
C PHE A 817 47.61 15.74 5.51
N ALA A 818 46.78 15.42 4.52
CA ALA A 818 46.05 14.17 4.45
C ALA A 818 46.07 13.63 3.01
N HIS A 819 46.15 12.31 2.87
CA HIS A 819 46.07 11.61 1.61
C HIS A 819 45.06 10.47 1.72
N LEU A 820 44.06 10.49 0.83
CA LEU A 820 43.02 9.48 0.72
C LEU A 820 43.39 8.48 -0.38
N ILE A 821 43.39 7.20 -0.04
CA ILE A 821 43.51 6.08 -0.97
C ILE A 821 42.12 5.45 -1.08
N PRO A 822 41.37 5.73 -2.16
CA PRO A 822 40.06 5.14 -2.35
C PRO A 822 40.19 3.65 -2.69
N GLY A 823 39.20 2.87 -2.30
CA GLY A 823 39.10 1.45 -2.60
C GLY A 823 37.67 0.94 -2.50
N HIS A 824 37.45 -0.31 -2.89
CA HIS A 824 36.14 -0.96 -2.88
C HIS A 824 36.12 -2.17 -1.94
N SER A 825 34.93 -2.50 -1.44
CA SER A 825 34.74 -3.68 -0.58
C SER A 825 35.04 -4.98 -1.34
N LYS A 826 35.62 -5.98 -0.66
CA LYS A 826 35.83 -7.33 -1.24
C LYS A 826 34.57 -8.20 -1.22
N ALA A 827 33.49 -7.69 -0.61
CA ALA A 827 32.20 -8.36 -0.56
C ALA A 827 31.49 -8.34 -1.92
N ILE A 828 31.76 -7.31 -2.74
CA ILE A 828 31.42 -7.29 -4.16
C ILE A 828 32.52 -8.00 -4.97
N GLU A 829 32.24 -8.33 -6.22
CA GLU A 829 33.20 -9.04 -7.08
C GLU A 829 34.57 -8.32 -7.16
N LYS A 830 35.64 -9.07 -7.45
CA LYS A 830 37.02 -8.56 -7.41
C LYS A 830 37.26 -7.30 -8.24
N GLU A 831 36.47 -7.11 -9.29
CA GLU A 831 36.56 -6.01 -10.23
C GLU A 831 35.86 -4.73 -9.72
N GLY A 832 35.09 -4.80 -8.63
CA GLY A 832 34.35 -3.65 -8.09
C GLY A 832 33.12 -3.30 -8.92
N ASN A 833 32.43 -4.32 -9.43
CA ASN A 833 31.30 -4.16 -10.34
C ASN A 833 30.09 -3.54 -9.61
N ALA A 834 29.50 -2.53 -10.25
CA ALA A 834 28.21 -1.94 -9.87
C ALA A 834 27.24 -2.13 -11.05
N TYR A 835 25.98 -2.40 -10.72
CA TYR A 835 24.94 -2.66 -11.71
C TYR A 835 24.22 -1.35 -12.03
N ILE A 836 24.15 -1.00 -13.31
CA ILE A 836 23.27 0.08 -13.77
C ILE A 836 21.81 -0.40 -13.66
N ASP A 837 21.58 -1.65 -14.04
CA ASP A 837 20.32 -2.38 -13.88
C ASP A 837 20.65 -3.87 -13.82
N ASP A 838 19.98 -4.63 -12.95
CA ASP A 838 20.11 -6.08 -12.82
C ASP A 838 18.86 -6.85 -13.29
N PHE A 839 17.83 -6.12 -13.77
CA PHE A 839 16.54 -6.62 -14.22
C PHE A 839 15.77 -7.46 -13.17
N GLU A 840 16.13 -7.39 -11.88
CA GLU A 840 15.45 -8.14 -10.83
C GLU A 840 14.11 -7.49 -10.46
N GLY A 841 14.03 -6.16 -10.56
CA GLY A 841 12.83 -5.36 -10.29
C GLY A 841 11.93 -5.09 -11.51
N THR A 842 12.30 -5.52 -12.72
CA THR A 842 11.58 -5.20 -13.98
C THR A 842 10.38 -6.11 -14.23
N LYS A 843 9.98 -6.90 -13.24
CA LYS A 843 8.77 -7.71 -13.32
C LYS A 843 8.03 -7.63 -12.00
N THR A 844 6.84 -7.05 -12.02
CA THR A 844 5.88 -7.16 -10.91
C THR A 844 4.59 -7.77 -11.43
N SER A 845 4.00 -8.68 -10.67
CA SER A 845 2.73 -9.34 -11.03
C SER A 845 1.60 -8.84 -10.13
N LEU A 846 0.46 -8.50 -10.74
CA LEU A 846 -0.80 -8.18 -10.08
C LEU A 846 -1.69 -9.44 -10.12
N ASP A 847 -1.94 -10.08 -8.99
CA ASP A 847 -2.69 -11.34 -8.92
C ASP A 847 -4.19 -11.14 -9.19
N LEU A 848 -4.76 -12.03 -10.00
CA LEU A 848 -6.17 -12.03 -10.39
C LEU A 848 -6.93 -13.30 -9.96
N LYS A 849 -6.31 -14.20 -9.20
CA LYS A 849 -6.91 -15.49 -8.80
C LYS A 849 -8.04 -15.43 -7.78
N SER A 850 -8.23 -14.31 -7.09
CA SER A 850 -9.28 -14.20 -6.05
C SER A 850 -10.66 -14.45 -6.65
N TYR A 851 -11.26 -15.61 -6.37
CA TYR A 851 -12.53 -16.03 -6.97
C TYR A 851 -13.70 -15.11 -6.59
N ILE A 852 -13.68 -14.51 -5.40
CA ILE A 852 -14.71 -13.58 -4.89
C ILE A 852 -14.73 -12.28 -5.68
N ALA A 853 -13.61 -11.89 -6.29
CA ALA A 853 -13.55 -10.68 -7.12
C ALA A 853 -14.21 -10.88 -8.50
N TRP A 854 -14.57 -12.11 -8.86
CA TRP A 854 -15.22 -12.44 -10.12
C TRP A 854 -16.72 -12.63 -9.93
N THR A 855 -17.50 -12.08 -10.84
CA THR A 855 -18.95 -12.22 -10.93
C THR A 855 -19.34 -12.83 -12.28
N ILE A 856 -20.60 -13.18 -12.45
CA ILE A 856 -21.13 -13.61 -13.75
C ILE A 856 -20.92 -12.51 -14.81
N ALA A 857 -20.61 -12.90 -16.04
CA ALA A 857 -20.39 -11.95 -17.12
C ALA A 857 -21.66 -11.61 -17.92
N SER A 858 -21.74 -10.36 -18.38
CA SER A 858 -22.62 -9.93 -19.46
C SER A 858 -22.29 -10.63 -20.79
N THR A 859 -23.29 -10.79 -21.66
CA THR A 859 -23.12 -11.42 -22.98
C THR A 859 -22.18 -10.57 -23.86
N PRO A 860 -21.09 -11.13 -24.41
CA PRO A 860 -20.14 -10.34 -25.19
C PRO A 860 -20.76 -9.72 -26.44
N ALA A 861 -20.54 -8.42 -26.67
CA ALA A 861 -21.11 -7.69 -27.81
C ALA A 861 -20.43 -7.93 -29.18
N ASP A 862 -19.64 -8.99 -29.33
CA ASP A 862 -19.03 -9.32 -30.62
C ASP A 862 -20.09 -9.87 -31.59
N SER A 863 -20.65 -8.99 -32.43
CA SER A 863 -21.71 -9.32 -33.40
C SER A 863 -21.43 -10.50 -34.33
N ALA A 864 -20.17 -10.91 -34.53
CA ALA A 864 -19.85 -12.08 -35.34
C ALA A 864 -19.98 -13.40 -34.56
N MET A 865 -19.78 -13.37 -33.24
CA MET A 865 -19.86 -14.54 -32.35
C MET A 865 -21.21 -14.61 -31.63
N PHE A 866 -21.76 -13.44 -31.24
CA PHE A 866 -22.99 -13.29 -30.46
C PHE A 866 -23.92 -12.25 -31.11
N PRO A 867 -24.62 -12.60 -32.22
CA PRO A 867 -25.58 -11.70 -32.85
C PRO A 867 -26.72 -11.23 -31.93
N GLU A 868 -27.09 -12.07 -30.96
CA GLU A 868 -28.11 -11.79 -29.95
C GLU A 868 -27.76 -10.60 -29.05
N ALA A 869 -26.47 -10.26 -28.91
CA ALA A 869 -26.01 -9.20 -28.02
C ALA A 869 -26.50 -7.79 -28.42
N THR A 870 -27.11 -7.63 -29.60
CA THR A 870 -27.75 -6.36 -30.02
C THR A 870 -29.17 -6.17 -29.48
N GLY A 871 -29.79 -7.22 -28.93
CA GLY A 871 -31.10 -7.13 -28.28
C GLY A 871 -31.04 -6.27 -27.01
N ILE A 872 -32.18 -5.70 -26.63
CA ILE A 872 -32.40 -4.97 -25.38
C ILE A 872 -33.70 -5.51 -24.80
N ASP A 873 -33.70 -5.81 -23.50
CA ASP A 873 -34.85 -6.31 -22.75
C ASP A 873 -35.51 -7.53 -23.46
N ASN A 874 -34.69 -8.51 -23.83
CA ASN A 874 -35.13 -9.73 -24.51
C ASN A 874 -34.37 -10.95 -23.96
N LEU A 875 -35.11 -12.03 -23.68
CA LEU A 875 -34.58 -13.25 -23.06
C LEU A 875 -33.63 -14.05 -23.97
N ASP A 876 -33.71 -13.85 -25.29
CA ASP A 876 -32.85 -14.56 -26.26
C ASP A 876 -31.35 -14.28 -26.07
N ILE A 877 -31.01 -13.15 -25.47
CA ILE A 877 -29.64 -12.74 -25.10
C ILE A 877 -28.97 -13.76 -24.15
N GLY A 878 -29.77 -14.45 -23.31
CA GLY A 878 -29.30 -15.44 -22.34
C GLY A 878 -29.29 -16.88 -22.85
N TYR A 879 -29.91 -17.18 -24.01
CA TYR A 879 -30.15 -18.57 -24.45
C TYR A 879 -28.87 -19.38 -24.68
N ASN A 880 -27.78 -18.72 -25.04
CA ASN A 880 -26.49 -19.37 -25.29
C ASN A 880 -25.62 -19.54 -24.04
N ARG A 881 -26.07 -19.10 -22.86
CA ARG A 881 -25.29 -19.19 -21.62
C ARG A 881 -25.36 -20.59 -21.01
N ALA A 882 -24.21 -21.27 -20.92
CA ALA A 882 -24.05 -22.58 -20.28
C ALA A 882 -23.45 -22.46 -18.88
N LYS A 883 -23.52 -23.54 -18.09
CA LYS A 883 -23.05 -23.54 -16.70
C LYS A 883 -21.51 -23.41 -16.64
N LEU A 884 -21.05 -22.39 -15.94
CA LEU A 884 -19.65 -22.18 -15.57
C LEU A 884 -19.58 -22.04 -14.05
N ALA A 885 -18.72 -22.83 -13.41
CA ALA A 885 -18.42 -22.69 -11.99
C ALA A 885 -16.97 -22.19 -11.82
N TRP A 886 -16.77 -21.18 -10.98
CA TRP A 886 -15.47 -20.62 -10.65
C TRP A 886 -15.23 -20.66 -9.14
N TYR A 887 -14.17 -21.33 -8.72
CA TYR A 887 -13.94 -21.58 -7.30
C TYR A 887 -12.50 -21.95 -6.99
N VAL A 888 -12.19 -21.90 -5.71
CA VAL A 888 -11.00 -22.49 -5.11
C VAL A 888 -11.45 -23.68 -4.26
N VAL A 889 -10.81 -24.83 -4.45
CA VAL A 889 -11.07 -26.01 -3.62
C VAL A 889 -10.59 -25.74 -2.19
N ASP A 890 -11.48 -25.86 -1.20
CA ASP A 890 -11.14 -25.66 0.20
C ASP A 890 -10.17 -26.77 0.67
N PRO A 891 -9.04 -26.42 1.31
CA PRO A 891 -8.10 -27.40 1.85
C PRO A 891 -8.72 -28.43 2.80
N PHE A 892 -9.89 -28.16 3.39
CA PHE A 892 -10.67 -29.08 4.22
C PHE A 892 -10.91 -30.44 3.54
N PHE A 893 -11.20 -30.44 2.24
CA PHE A 893 -11.46 -31.66 1.48
C PHE A 893 -10.23 -32.57 1.33
N HIS A 894 -9.02 -32.07 1.62
CA HIS A 894 -7.75 -32.79 1.56
C HIS A 894 -7.18 -33.12 2.94
N ARG A 895 -7.99 -33.07 3.99
CA ARG A 895 -7.61 -33.47 5.35
C ARG A 895 -8.29 -34.78 5.71
N SER A 896 -7.77 -35.44 6.74
CA SER A 896 -8.30 -36.73 7.23
C SER A 896 -9.74 -36.68 7.75
N THR A 897 -10.27 -35.48 7.99
CA THR A 897 -11.65 -35.24 8.45
C THR A 897 -12.62 -34.91 7.30
N SER A 898 -12.19 -35.07 6.05
CA SER A 898 -13.01 -34.80 4.86
C SER A 898 -14.17 -35.81 4.78
N PRO A 899 -15.39 -35.39 4.43
CA PRO A 899 -16.52 -36.28 4.16
C PRO A 899 -16.43 -36.96 2.77
N VAL A 900 -15.50 -36.53 1.91
CA VAL A 900 -15.32 -37.06 0.56
C VAL A 900 -14.38 -38.27 0.57
N SER A 901 -14.65 -39.28 -0.25
CA SER A 901 -13.81 -40.48 -0.37
C SER A 901 -12.37 -40.17 -0.82
N ILE A 902 -11.41 -41.04 -0.49
CA ILE A 902 -10.01 -40.85 -0.91
C ILE A 902 -9.88 -40.95 -2.42
N GLU A 903 -10.69 -41.79 -3.06
CA GLU A 903 -10.78 -41.94 -4.51
C GLU A 903 -11.23 -40.63 -5.18
N ASP A 904 -12.27 -39.96 -4.67
CA ASP A 904 -12.76 -38.70 -5.22
C ASP A 904 -11.83 -37.51 -4.94
N GLN A 905 -10.95 -37.63 -3.95
CA GLN A 905 -9.86 -36.68 -3.70
C GLN A 905 -8.67 -36.89 -4.66
N SER A 906 -8.57 -38.07 -5.29
CA SER A 906 -7.42 -38.51 -6.09
C SER A 906 -7.59 -38.19 -7.57
N SER A 907 -7.79 -36.91 -7.89
CA SER A 907 -7.84 -36.39 -9.27
C SER A 907 -7.00 -35.11 -9.41
N HIS A 908 -6.36 -34.96 -10.57
CA HIS A 908 -5.68 -33.74 -10.99
C HIS A 908 -6.62 -32.53 -11.01
N TYR A 909 -7.93 -32.71 -11.16
CA TYR A 909 -8.87 -31.59 -11.19
C TYR A 909 -9.16 -30.99 -9.80
N VAL A 910 -8.87 -31.72 -8.72
CA VAL A 910 -9.28 -31.33 -7.36
C VAL A 910 -8.14 -31.26 -6.36
N ARG A 911 -7.06 -32.05 -6.52
CA ARG A 911 -5.95 -32.13 -5.56
C ARG A 911 -5.29 -30.79 -5.22
N GLU A 912 -4.61 -30.75 -4.07
CA GLU A 912 -3.69 -29.66 -3.72
C GLU A 912 -2.48 -29.62 -4.68
N ILE A 913 -2.00 -28.39 -4.94
CA ILE A 913 -0.83 -28.12 -5.77
C ILE A 913 0.24 -27.54 -4.85
N TYR A 914 1.48 -28.06 -4.91
CA TYR A 914 2.56 -27.56 -4.06
C TYR A 914 3.49 -26.62 -4.84
N GLU A 915 4.06 -25.62 -4.18
CA GLU A 915 4.94 -24.63 -4.82
C GLU A 915 6.10 -25.28 -5.58
N LYS A 916 6.70 -26.33 -5.00
CA LYS A 916 7.82 -27.05 -5.61
C LYS A 916 7.45 -27.84 -6.88
N GLU A 917 6.16 -28.04 -7.12
CA GLU A 917 5.67 -28.67 -8.34
C GLU A 917 5.93 -27.76 -9.56
N LEU A 918 5.71 -26.46 -9.39
CA LEU A 918 5.84 -25.45 -10.46
C LEU A 918 7.18 -24.70 -10.40
N PHE A 919 7.65 -24.42 -9.18
CA PHE A 919 8.87 -23.64 -8.91
C PHE A 919 9.88 -24.45 -8.07
N PRO A 920 10.50 -25.51 -8.64
CA PRO A 920 11.36 -26.42 -7.88
C PRO A 920 12.64 -25.77 -7.32
N ASN A 921 13.09 -24.67 -7.93
CA ASN A 921 14.30 -23.94 -7.52
C ASN A 921 14.03 -22.80 -6.52
N ARG A 922 12.76 -22.56 -6.15
CA ARG A 922 12.42 -21.53 -5.17
C ARG A 922 12.61 -22.07 -3.76
N GLU A 923 13.33 -21.32 -2.93
CA GLU A 923 13.48 -21.65 -1.51
C GLU A 923 12.21 -21.22 -0.76
N SER A 924 11.39 -22.20 -0.35
CA SER A 924 10.21 -21.94 0.47
C SER A 924 10.61 -21.54 1.89
N THR A 925 9.99 -20.50 2.43
CA THR A 925 10.23 -20.01 3.79
C THR A 925 9.68 -20.99 4.83
N THR A 926 10.50 -21.31 5.84
CA THR A 926 10.08 -22.18 6.95
C THR A 926 8.91 -21.58 7.71
N GLY A 927 7.86 -22.37 7.97
CA GLY A 927 6.70 -21.96 8.76
C GLY A 927 5.50 -21.45 7.95
N ILE A 928 5.61 -21.33 6.63
CA ILE A 928 4.49 -20.99 5.73
C ILE A 928 4.00 -22.27 5.02
N PRO A 929 2.67 -22.47 4.85
CA PRO A 929 2.14 -23.55 4.01
C PRO A 929 2.65 -23.44 2.57
N ASN A 930 3.21 -24.54 2.04
CA ASN A 930 3.76 -24.60 0.68
C ASN A 930 2.72 -24.94 -0.39
N ASN A 931 1.42 -24.96 -0.06
CA ASN A 931 0.36 -25.25 -1.01
C ASN A 931 -0.03 -23.97 -1.78
N MET A 932 -0.09 -24.09 -3.11
CA MET A 932 -0.56 -23.05 -4.00
C MET A 932 -2.06 -23.20 -4.21
N VAL A 933 -2.78 -22.10 -4.02
CA VAL A 933 -4.20 -22.00 -4.35
C VAL A 933 -4.36 -21.77 -5.86
N ALA A 934 -5.18 -22.60 -6.52
CA ALA A 934 -5.51 -22.47 -7.93
C ALA A 934 -6.96 -22.01 -8.12
N LEU A 935 -7.17 -21.03 -9.00
CA LEU A 935 -8.49 -20.67 -9.49
C LEU A 935 -8.93 -21.71 -10.51
N ASN A 936 -10.08 -22.33 -10.30
CA ASN A 936 -10.62 -23.37 -11.17
C ASN A 936 -11.80 -22.80 -11.94
N LEU A 937 -11.81 -22.97 -13.26
CA LEU A 937 -12.96 -22.69 -14.13
C LEU A 937 -13.48 -24.04 -14.67
N ALA A 938 -14.62 -24.48 -14.17
CA ALA A 938 -15.28 -25.71 -14.59
C ALA A 938 -16.45 -25.38 -15.52
N PHE A 939 -16.30 -25.66 -16.81
CA PHE A 939 -17.29 -25.34 -17.84
C PHE A 939 -18.05 -26.61 -18.26
N TYR A 940 -19.38 -26.54 -18.17
CA TYR A 940 -20.30 -27.63 -18.51
C TYR A 940 -21.19 -27.20 -19.70
N PRO A 941 -20.73 -27.35 -20.95
CA PRO A 941 -21.39 -26.76 -22.13
C PRO A 941 -22.76 -27.37 -22.46
N SER A 942 -23.05 -28.57 -21.95
CA SER A 942 -24.36 -29.24 -22.09
C SER A 942 -25.36 -28.85 -21.01
N GLU A 943 -24.93 -28.18 -19.95
CA GLU A 943 -25.77 -27.79 -18.82
C GLU A 943 -26.12 -26.30 -18.92
N ARG A 944 -27.34 -25.95 -18.52
CA ARG A 944 -27.87 -24.59 -18.55
C ARG A 944 -27.19 -23.72 -17.48
N GLY A 945 -26.77 -22.51 -17.87
CA GLY A 945 -26.26 -21.51 -16.93
C GLY A 945 -27.37 -20.60 -16.39
N PRO A 946 -27.04 -19.69 -15.45
CA PRO A 946 -27.99 -18.74 -14.88
C PRO A 946 -28.65 -17.83 -15.94
N TYR A 947 -29.93 -17.53 -15.77
CA TYR A 947 -30.78 -16.70 -16.64
C TYR A 947 -30.81 -17.16 -18.09
N ASN A 948 -30.84 -18.48 -18.32
CA ASN A 948 -31.03 -19.07 -19.64
C ASN A 948 -32.42 -19.71 -19.73
N TYR A 949 -33.28 -19.16 -20.60
CA TYR A 949 -34.65 -19.63 -20.83
C TYR A 949 -34.83 -20.32 -22.20
N ASP A 950 -33.79 -20.96 -22.76
CA ASP A 950 -33.88 -21.71 -24.01
C ASP A 950 -34.72 -22.98 -23.83
N ALA A 951 -35.99 -22.93 -24.23
CA ALA A 951 -36.90 -24.08 -24.21
C ALA A 951 -36.88 -24.92 -25.50
N VAL A 952 -36.19 -24.45 -26.55
CA VAL A 952 -36.27 -25.03 -27.91
C VAL A 952 -35.11 -25.97 -28.20
N ASN A 953 -33.89 -25.60 -27.80
CA ASN A 953 -32.68 -26.37 -28.13
C ASN A 953 -32.22 -27.25 -26.96
N ILE A 954 -33.16 -27.89 -26.27
CA ILE A 954 -32.91 -28.81 -25.15
C ILE A 954 -33.36 -30.24 -25.47
N ASP A 955 -32.85 -31.24 -24.74
CA ASP A 955 -33.30 -32.64 -24.80
C ASP A 955 -34.33 -32.98 -23.69
N GLU A 956 -34.86 -34.21 -23.69
CA GLU A 956 -35.81 -34.70 -22.66
C GLU A 956 -35.26 -34.66 -21.21
N ASN A 957 -33.94 -34.57 -21.05
CA ASN A 957 -33.24 -34.50 -19.76
C ASN A 957 -32.92 -33.07 -19.31
N GLY A 958 -33.23 -32.08 -20.16
CA GLY A 958 -32.93 -30.66 -19.96
C GLY A 958 -31.51 -30.25 -20.35
N ASN A 959 -30.77 -31.10 -21.07
CA ASN A 959 -29.43 -30.74 -21.56
C ASN A 959 -29.52 -29.94 -22.86
N LEU A 960 -28.57 -29.03 -23.05
CA LEU A 960 -28.43 -28.23 -24.27
C LEU A 960 -27.95 -29.12 -25.43
N THR A 961 -28.69 -29.13 -26.53
CA THR A 961 -28.44 -30.01 -27.69
C THR A 961 -27.25 -29.60 -28.56
N ASN A 962 -26.85 -28.32 -28.50
CA ASN A 962 -25.74 -27.74 -29.26
C ASN A 962 -24.66 -27.16 -28.32
N PRO A 963 -23.91 -27.98 -27.57
CA PRO A 963 -22.95 -27.49 -26.57
C PRO A 963 -21.86 -26.59 -27.16
N ASN A 964 -21.40 -26.87 -28.39
CA ASN A 964 -20.33 -26.10 -29.04
C ASN A 964 -20.68 -24.63 -29.32
N THR A 965 -21.95 -24.28 -29.43
CA THR A 965 -22.38 -22.88 -29.66
C THR A 965 -22.61 -22.12 -28.37
N ARG A 966 -22.52 -22.80 -27.21
CA ARG A 966 -22.76 -22.20 -25.91
C ARG A 966 -21.49 -21.55 -25.38
N TRP A 967 -21.68 -20.63 -24.46
CA TRP A 967 -20.60 -19.94 -23.78
C TRP A 967 -20.87 -19.81 -22.28
N GLY A 968 -19.82 -19.66 -21.50
CA GLY A 968 -19.92 -19.30 -20.08
C GLY A 968 -18.78 -18.37 -19.73
N GLY A 969 -19.05 -17.33 -18.94
CA GLY A 969 -18.04 -16.34 -18.62
C GLY A 969 -18.23 -15.67 -17.27
N ILE A 970 -17.13 -15.09 -16.81
CA ILE A 970 -17.01 -14.33 -15.58
C ILE A 970 -16.34 -12.99 -15.88
N MET A 971 -16.65 -11.97 -15.11
CA MET A 971 -15.99 -10.67 -15.23
C MET A 971 -15.62 -10.10 -13.87
N ARG A 972 -14.70 -9.15 -13.88
CA ARG A 972 -14.24 -8.46 -12.67
C ARG A 972 -13.77 -7.05 -12.99
N GLN A 973 -13.79 -6.20 -11.98
CA GLN A 973 -13.08 -4.92 -12.00
C GLN A 973 -11.56 -5.11 -11.88
N LEU A 974 -10.83 -4.21 -12.52
CA LEU A 974 -9.38 -4.04 -12.41
C LEU A 974 -9.09 -2.82 -11.54
N GLN A 975 -8.20 -2.99 -10.57
CA GLN A 975 -7.83 -1.91 -9.64
C GLN A 975 -6.91 -0.88 -10.31
N THR A 976 -6.13 -1.33 -11.29
CA THR A 976 -5.24 -0.49 -12.09
C THR A 976 -5.85 -0.39 -13.48
N THR A 977 -6.31 0.81 -13.85
CA THR A 977 -7.03 1.02 -15.12
C THR A 977 -6.17 1.63 -16.23
N ASP A 978 -5.15 2.40 -15.87
CA ASP A 978 -4.18 2.96 -16.82
C ASP A 978 -3.00 1.99 -17.01
N PHE A 979 -3.11 1.14 -18.03
CA PHE A 979 -2.10 0.12 -18.34
C PHE A 979 -0.85 0.74 -18.97
N GLU A 980 -0.96 1.89 -19.64
CA GLU A 980 0.18 2.60 -20.22
C GLU A 980 1.06 3.21 -19.13
N GLU A 981 0.47 3.95 -18.19
CA GLU A 981 1.20 4.52 -17.04
C GLU A 981 1.78 3.43 -16.13
N SER A 982 1.02 2.34 -15.94
CA SER A 982 1.43 1.23 -15.08
C SER A 982 2.35 0.22 -15.77
N ASN A 983 2.67 0.44 -17.04
CA ASN A 983 3.48 -0.42 -17.91
C ASN A 983 3.05 -1.90 -17.89
N ILE A 984 1.75 -2.17 -17.99
CA ILE A 984 1.23 -3.53 -18.07
C ILE A 984 1.49 -4.07 -19.48
N GLU A 985 2.23 -5.17 -19.57
CA GLU A 985 2.66 -5.74 -20.85
C GLU A 985 2.00 -7.08 -21.18
N TYR A 986 1.69 -7.90 -20.16
CA TYR A 986 1.20 -9.26 -20.38
C TYR A 986 0.09 -9.68 -19.44
N ILE A 987 -0.82 -10.50 -19.96
CA ILE A 987 -1.61 -11.45 -19.16
C ILE A 987 -0.76 -12.73 -19.05
N GLU A 988 -0.31 -13.07 -17.85
CA GLU A 988 0.52 -14.25 -17.59
C GLU A 988 -0.19 -15.22 -16.65
N PHE A 989 -0.21 -16.51 -17.02
CA PHE A 989 -0.77 -17.55 -16.17
C PHE A 989 -0.12 -18.91 -16.40
N TRP A 990 -0.20 -19.75 -15.37
CA TRP A 990 0.17 -21.16 -15.44
C TRP A 990 -1.09 -22.01 -15.41
N LEU A 991 -1.36 -22.70 -16.52
CA LEU A 991 -2.53 -23.53 -16.72
C LEU A 991 -2.15 -25.01 -16.68
N MET A 992 -2.86 -25.79 -15.87
CA MET A 992 -2.71 -27.25 -15.87
C MET A 992 -3.23 -27.83 -17.19
N ASP A 993 -2.58 -28.87 -17.71
CA ASP A 993 -3.10 -29.64 -18.87
C ASP A 993 -4.54 -30.13 -18.59
N PRO A 994 -5.55 -29.58 -19.29
CA PRO A 994 -6.95 -29.94 -19.04
C PRO A 994 -7.32 -31.32 -19.62
N PHE A 995 -6.42 -31.97 -20.36
CA PHE A 995 -6.64 -33.27 -20.98
C PHE A 995 -5.93 -34.42 -20.24
N VAL A 996 -5.40 -34.15 -19.03
CA VAL A 996 -4.59 -35.11 -18.28
C VAL A 996 -5.37 -36.36 -17.87
N GLU A 997 -6.66 -36.23 -17.53
CA GLU A 997 -7.52 -37.36 -17.15
C GLU A 997 -8.46 -37.80 -18.29
N ASP A 998 -8.87 -36.88 -19.17
CA ASP A 998 -9.69 -37.19 -20.35
C ASP A 998 -9.01 -36.74 -21.64
N SER A 999 -8.32 -37.69 -22.27
CA SER A 999 -7.63 -37.47 -23.54
C SER A 999 -8.54 -37.43 -24.77
N SER A 1000 -9.84 -37.73 -24.62
CA SER A 1000 -10.82 -37.83 -25.71
C SER A 1000 -11.60 -36.53 -25.96
N ASN A 1001 -11.56 -35.60 -25.01
CA ASN A 1001 -12.15 -34.26 -25.12
C ASN A 1001 -11.49 -33.48 -26.27
N ASN A 1002 -12.30 -32.92 -27.16
CA ASN A 1002 -11.85 -32.20 -28.37
C ASN A 1002 -11.32 -30.79 -28.08
N GLY A 1003 -11.60 -30.23 -26.90
CA GLY A 1003 -11.22 -28.89 -26.52
C GLY A 1003 -12.10 -27.79 -27.13
N GLY A 1004 -11.72 -26.54 -26.86
CA GLY A 1004 -12.49 -25.34 -27.24
C GLY A 1004 -11.61 -24.09 -27.22
N ASP A 1005 -12.20 -22.92 -27.02
CA ASP A 1005 -11.51 -21.63 -26.99
C ASP A 1005 -11.80 -20.89 -25.67
N LEU A 1006 -10.75 -20.33 -25.08
CA LEU A 1006 -10.78 -19.43 -23.93
C LEU A 1006 -10.50 -18.01 -24.41
N TYR A 1007 -11.30 -17.04 -23.99
CA TYR A 1007 -11.15 -15.65 -24.36
C TYR A 1007 -10.92 -14.76 -23.16
N PHE A 1008 -10.07 -13.76 -23.34
CA PHE A 1008 -9.90 -12.64 -22.42
C PHE A 1008 -10.35 -11.37 -23.13
N ASN A 1009 -11.20 -10.58 -22.47
CA ASN A 1009 -11.57 -9.25 -22.90
C ASN A 1009 -11.01 -8.26 -21.89
N LEU A 1010 -10.34 -7.21 -22.38
CA LEU A 1010 -9.78 -6.13 -21.58
C LEU A 1010 -10.30 -4.78 -22.10
N GLY A 1011 -10.99 -4.03 -21.26
CA GLY A 1011 -11.47 -2.69 -21.60
C GLY A 1011 -12.60 -2.24 -20.70
N ASP A 1012 -13.54 -1.51 -21.28
CA ASP A 1012 -14.86 -1.28 -20.68
C ASP A 1012 -15.80 -2.40 -21.13
N VAL A 1013 -16.36 -3.12 -20.17
CA VAL A 1013 -17.22 -4.29 -20.37
C VAL A 1013 -18.53 -3.99 -19.65
N SER A 1014 -19.65 -4.33 -20.27
CA SER A 1014 -20.96 -4.05 -19.71
C SER A 1014 -21.14 -4.76 -18.37
N GLU A 1015 -21.56 -4.01 -17.36
CA GLU A 1015 -21.97 -4.53 -16.05
C GLU A 1015 -23.43 -5.01 -16.06
N ASP A 1016 -24.20 -4.61 -17.08
CA ASP A 1016 -25.57 -5.07 -17.34
C ASP A 1016 -25.54 -6.55 -17.78
N VAL A 1017 -25.75 -7.45 -16.82
CA VAL A 1017 -25.77 -8.91 -16.99
C VAL A 1017 -27.11 -9.34 -17.56
N LEU A 1018 -28.20 -8.76 -17.04
CA LEU A 1018 -29.58 -8.94 -17.47
C LEU A 1018 -30.01 -7.79 -18.37
N LYS A 1019 -29.49 -7.82 -19.61
CA LYS A 1019 -29.53 -6.70 -20.55
C LYS A 1019 -30.92 -6.05 -20.74
N ASP A 1020 -31.21 -5.06 -19.92
CA ASP A 1020 -32.42 -4.22 -19.96
C ASP A 1020 -32.14 -2.73 -19.70
N GLY A 1021 -30.88 -2.37 -19.44
CA GLY A 1021 -30.42 -1.00 -19.19
C GLY A 1021 -30.84 -0.45 -17.82
N ARG A 1022 -31.31 -1.31 -16.91
CA ARG A 1022 -31.64 -0.96 -15.53
C ARG A 1022 -30.62 -1.60 -14.60
N LYS A 1023 -30.28 -0.91 -13.51
CA LYS A 1023 -29.35 -1.46 -12.51
C LYS A 1023 -30.10 -2.36 -11.56
N SER A 1024 -29.90 -3.68 -11.63
CA SER A 1024 -30.44 -4.57 -10.61
C SER A 1024 -29.61 -4.54 -9.32
N PHE A 1025 -30.29 -4.52 -8.17
CA PHE A 1025 -29.67 -4.62 -6.85
C PHE A 1025 -30.66 -5.12 -5.79
N GLU A 1026 -30.27 -6.17 -5.08
CA GLU A 1026 -31.15 -6.92 -4.17
C GLU A 1026 -31.63 -6.11 -2.95
N GLN A 1027 -30.76 -5.28 -2.36
CA GLN A 1027 -31.10 -4.49 -1.17
C GLN A 1027 -32.21 -3.44 -1.41
N GLY A 1028 -32.52 -3.14 -2.67
CA GLY A 1028 -33.62 -2.27 -3.06
C GLY A 1028 -34.96 -2.97 -3.17
N LEU A 1029 -34.99 -4.31 -3.13
CA LEU A 1029 -36.21 -5.08 -3.29
C LEU A 1029 -37.14 -4.94 -2.07
N PRO A 1030 -38.45 -5.15 -2.24
CA PRO A 1030 -39.42 -5.08 -1.16
C PRO A 1030 -39.15 -6.12 -0.08
N THR A 1031 -39.42 -5.77 1.17
CA THR A 1031 -39.28 -6.68 2.31
C THR A 1031 -40.62 -6.82 3.04
N PRO A 1032 -40.79 -7.82 3.93
CA PRO A 1032 -42.01 -7.91 4.76
C PRO A 1032 -42.31 -6.66 5.58
N PHE A 1033 -41.30 -5.80 5.80
CA PHE A 1033 -41.39 -4.58 6.60
C PHE A 1033 -41.37 -3.29 5.77
N SER A 1034 -41.02 -3.35 4.48
CA SER A 1034 -40.87 -2.19 3.60
C SER A 1034 -41.40 -2.45 2.19
N ASP A 1035 -42.29 -1.57 1.73
CA ASP A 1035 -42.90 -1.66 0.40
C ASP A 1035 -42.13 -0.76 -0.58
N HIS A 1036 -40.91 -1.19 -0.91
CA HIS A 1036 -40.06 -0.49 -1.86
C HIS A 1036 -40.69 -0.52 -3.26
N PRO A 1037 -40.71 0.61 -3.99
CA PRO A 1037 -41.28 0.63 -5.33
C PRO A 1037 -40.39 -0.16 -6.30
N ILE A 1038 -41.01 -1.05 -7.08
CA ILE A 1038 -40.37 -1.87 -8.12
C ILE A 1038 -41.03 -1.61 -9.48
N ASP A 1039 -40.29 -1.89 -10.54
CA ASP A 1039 -40.77 -2.00 -11.93
C ASP A 1039 -40.53 -3.43 -12.45
N SER A 1040 -41.08 -3.77 -13.62
CA SER A 1040 -40.90 -5.09 -14.23
C SER A 1040 -40.28 -4.99 -15.63
N THR A 1041 -39.26 -5.79 -15.90
CA THR A 1041 -38.63 -5.97 -17.22
C THR A 1041 -38.86 -7.39 -17.73
N SER A 1042 -38.43 -7.73 -18.95
CA SER A 1042 -38.57 -9.11 -19.44
C SER A 1042 -37.82 -10.13 -18.57
N TRP A 1043 -36.82 -9.69 -17.80
CA TRP A 1043 -36.03 -10.51 -16.89
C TRP A 1043 -36.63 -10.67 -15.50
N GLY A 1044 -37.29 -9.66 -14.95
CA GLY A 1044 -37.89 -9.77 -13.62
C GLY A 1044 -38.26 -8.43 -12.99
N TYR A 1045 -38.07 -8.29 -11.66
CA TYR A 1045 -38.37 -7.08 -10.90
C TYR A 1045 -37.13 -6.28 -10.55
N ILE A 1046 -37.22 -4.97 -10.72
CA ILE A 1046 -36.09 -4.05 -10.47
C ILE A 1046 -36.51 -2.90 -9.55
N PRO A 1047 -35.70 -2.54 -8.54
CA PRO A 1047 -36.00 -1.41 -7.68
C PRO A 1047 -36.02 -0.08 -8.44
N LEU A 1048 -36.97 0.80 -8.10
CA LEU A 1048 -37.05 2.17 -8.64
C LEU A 1048 -36.30 3.21 -7.80
N MET A 1049 -35.80 2.80 -6.64
CA MET A 1049 -35.02 3.68 -5.76
C MET A 1049 -33.54 3.68 -6.14
N GLN A 1050 -32.80 4.65 -5.62
CA GLN A 1050 -31.34 4.69 -5.80
C GLN A 1050 -30.66 3.86 -4.71
N SER A 1051 -29.64 3.10 -5.10
CA SER A 1051 -28.78 2.39 -4.15
C SER A 1051 -27.86 3.38 -3.45
N LEU A 1052 -28.08 3.61 -2.15
CA LEU A 1052 -27.20 4.45 -1.32
C LEU A 1052 -26.09 3.61 -0.66
N VAL A 1053 -26.39 2.41 -0.21
CA VAL A 1053 -25.39 1.55 0.46
C VAL A 1053 -25.57 0.15 -0.09
N ASN A 1054 -24.46 -0.45 -0.51
CA ASN A 1054 -24.44 -1.85 -0.95
C ASN A 1054 -24.32 -2.79 0.24
N ALA A 1055 -25.39 -2.91 1.01
CA ALA A 1055 -25.51 -3.81 2.16
C ALA A 1055 -26.98 -4.22 2.37
N PHE A 1056 -27.19 -5.45 2.85
CA PHE A 1056 -28.50 -5.91 3.30
C PHE A 1056 -28.94 -5.21 4.59
N ASP A 1057 -30.24 -5.28 4.89
CA ASP A 1057 -30.74 -5.01 6.24
C ASP A 1057 -30.16 -6.04 7.24
N ASN A 1058 -30.01 -5.63 8.49
CA ASN A 1058 -29.60 -6.54 9.57
C ASN A 1058 -30.72 -7.50 9.99
N ASP A 1059 -31.97 -7.25 9.57
CA ASP A 1059 -33.09 -8.15 9.83
C ASP A 1059 -33.02 -9.43 8.97
N PRO A 1060 -33.04 -10.63 9.58
CA PRO A 1060 -32.94 -11.89 8.84
C PRO A 1060 -34.09 -12.15 7.84
N GLU A 1061 -35.33 -11.78 8.17
CA GLU A 1061 -36.49 -12.00 7.28
C GLU A 1061 -36.44 -11.04 6.08
N ALA A 1062 -35.95 -9.81 6.29
CA ALA A 1062 -35.71 -8.87 5.21
C ALA A 1062 -34.63 -9.38 4.25
N ARG A 1063 -33.52 -9.90 4.78
CA ARG A 1063 -32.41 -10.42 3.97
C ARG A 1063 -32.83 -11.59 3.07
N ILE A 1064 -33.63 -12.53 3.58
CA ILE A 1064 -34.14 -13.66 2.79
C ILE A 1064 -35.08 -13.20 1.67
N ALA A 1065 -35.89 -12.17 1.93
CA ALA A 1065 -36.76 -11.61 0.89
C ALA A 1065 -36.00 -10.84 -0.20
N GLN A 1066 -34.77 -10.41 0.08
CA GLN A 1066 -33.93 -9.63 -0.83
C GLN A 1066 -32.89 -10.47 -1.56
N ASP A 1067 -32.35 -11.53 -0.95
CA ASP A 1067 -31.32 -12.43 -1.50
C ASP A 1067 -31.91 -13.40 -2.53
N VAL A 1068 -32.43 -12.85 -3.63
CA VAL A 1068 -33.21 -13.54 -4.68
C VAL A 1068 -32.59 -13.39 -6.08
N GLY A 1069 -31.30 -13.08 -6.18
CA GLY A 1069 -30.61 -12.96 -7.46
C GLY A 1069 -30.81 -11.62 -8.18
N LEU A 1070 -30.30 -11.55 -9.41
CA LEU A 1070 -30.33 -10.33 -10.24
C LEU A 1070 -31.69 -10.07 -10.89
N ASP A 1071 -32.54 -11.08 -11.04
CA ASP A 1071 -33.88 -10.90 -11.60
C ASP A 1071 -34.90 -10.41 -10.57
N GLY A 1072 -34.54 -10.41 -9.27
CA GLY A 1072 -35.41 -9.93 -8.21
C GLY A 1072 -36.63 -10.81 -7.96
N LEU A 1073 -36.57 -12.08 -8.36
CA LEU A 1073 -37.65 -13.06 -8.24
C LEU A 1073 -37.14 -14.24 -7.42
N ASN A 1074 -37.91 -14.69 -6.43
CA ASN A 1074 -37.64 -16.01 -5.85
C ASN A 1074 -38.21 -17.12 -6.76
N ASP A 1075 -37.76 -18.36 -6.57
CA ASP A 1075 -38.27 -19.55 -7.26
C ASP A 1075 -39.81 -19.60 -7.44
N ASP A 1076 -40.58 -19.16 -6.44
CA ASP A 1076 -42.05 -19.18 -6.46
C ASP A 1076 -42.65 -18.14 -7.41
N ASP A 1077 -42.03 -16.97 -7.48
CA ASP A 1077 -42.42 -15.87 -8.37
C ASP A 1077 -41.86 -16.07 -9.77
N GLU A 1078 -40.68 -16.64 -9.93
CA GLU A 1078 -40.14 -17.08 -11.22
C GLU A 1078 -41.07 -18.06 -11.93
N ARG A 1079 -41.57 -19.07 -11.20
CA ARG A 1079 -42.54 -20.03 -11.72
C ARG A 1079 -43.78 -19.35 -12.29
N ARG A 1080 -44.20 -18.22 -11.71
CA ARG A 1080 -45.36 -17.45 -12.18
C ARG A 1080 -44.99 -16.54 -13.34
N TYR A 1081 -43.83 -15.89 -13.25
CA TYR A 1081 -43.34 -14.92 -14.23
C TYR A 1081 -43.05 -15.59 -15.58
N PHE A 1082 -42.38 -16.74 -15.55
CA PHE A 1082 -41.93 -17.47 -16.73
C PHE A 1082 -42.85 -18.64 -17.15
N GLU A 1083 -44.03 -18.79 -16.54
CA GLU A 1083 -44.99 -19.85 -16.89
C GLU A 1083 -45.32 -19.82 -18.38
N ASP A 1084 -45.71 -18.65 -18.90
CA ASP A 1084 -46.22 -18.51 -20.27
C ASP A 1084 -45.10 -18.60 -21.32
N VAL A 1085 -43.89 -18.11 -21.01
CA VAL A 1085 -42.80 -17.96 -21.99
C VAL A 1085 -41.86 -19.17 -22.01
N TYR A 1086 -41.58 -19.76 -20.85
CA TYR A 1086 -40.56 -20.81 -20.69
C TYR A 1086 -41.17 -22.17 -20.31
N LEU A 1087 -41.89 -22.24 -19.18
CA LEU A 1087 -42.40 -23.51 -18.65
C LEU A 1087 -43.44 -24.14 -19.58
N SER A 1088 -44.35 -23.35 -20.15
CA SER A 1088 -45.36 -23.82 -21.11
C SER A 1088 -44.73 -24.39 -22.39
N ALA A 1089 -43.60 -23.83 -22.84
CA ALA A 1089 -42.88 -24.27 -24.04
C ALA A 1089 -42.22 -25.64 -23.83
N ILE A 1090 -41.58 -25.85 -22.68
CA ILE A 1090 -41.02 -27.15 -22.29
C ILE A 1090 -42.15 -28.17 -22.10
N ARG A 1091 -43.22 -27.79 -21.40
CA ARG A 1091 -44.39 -28.64 -21.18
C ARG A 1091 -45.00 -29.12 -22.50
N SER A 1092 -45.09 -28.23 -23.48
CA SER A 1092 -45.63 -28.54 -24.81
C SER A 1092 -44.72 -29.46 -25.62
N SER A 1093 -43.40 -29.36 -25.42
CA SER A 1093 -42.39 -30.12 -26.18
C SER A 1093 -42.14 -31.52 -25.60
N PHE A 1094 -42.07 -31.66 -24.28
CA PHE A 1094 -41.65 -32.90 -23.60
C PHE A 1094 -42.66 -33.46 -22.58
N GLY A 1095 -43.65 -32.68 -22.18
CA GLY A 1095 -44.66 -33.06 -21.18
C GLY A 1095 -44.21 -32.84 -19.72
N GLU A 1096 -45.20 -32.79 -18.80
CA GLU A 1096 -44.99 -32.47 -17.38
C GLU A 1096 -44.16 -33.49 -16.60
N THR A 1097 -44.14 -34.75 -17.04
CA THR A 1097 -43.37 -35.82 -16.38
C THR A 1097 -41.92 -35.92 -16.86
N SER A 1098 -41.52 -35.07 -17.81
CA SER A 1098 -40.13 -35.05 -18.31
C SER A 1098 -39.18 -34.50 -17.26
N VAL A 1099 -37.94 -35.00 -17.26
CA VAL A 1099 -36.89 -34.49 -16.36
C VAL A 1099 -36.59 -33.03 -16.68
N ALA A 1100 -36.62 -32.65 -17.97
CA ALA A 1100 -36.49 -31.26 -18.41
C ALA A 1100 -37.52 -30.33 -17.73
N TYR A 1101 -38.81 -30.70 -17.74
CA TYR A 1101 -39.85 -29.89 -17.13
C TYR A 1101 -39.74 -29.85 -15.59
N GLN A 1102 -39.41 -30.96 -14.94
CA GLN A 1102 -39.24 -30.99 -13.48
C GLN A 1102 -38.07 -30.11 -13.02
N LYS A 1103 -36.92 -30.18 -13.69
CA LYS A 1103 -35.77 -29.30 -13.41
C LYS A 1103 -36.10 -27.82 -13.66
N ALA A 1104 -36.78 -27.52 -14.76
CA ALA A 1104 -37.19 -26.16 -15.07
C ALA A 1104 -38.25 -25.61 -14.09
N LEU A 1105 -39.06 -26.48 -13.49
CA LEU A 1105 -40.05 -26.09 -12.47
C LEU A 1105 -39.41 -25.85 -11.10
N GLU A 1106 -38.38 -26.62 -10.76
CA GLU A 1106 -37.62 -26.50 -9.52
C GLU A 1106 -36.88 -25.16 -9.48
N ASP A 1107 -36.16 -24.83 -10.55
CA ASP A 1107 -35.32 -23.64 -10.66
C ASP A 1107 -35.45 -23.04 -12.09
N PRO A 1108 -36.48 -22.21 -12.37
CA PRO A 1108 -36.70 -21.62 -13.67
C PRO A 1108 -35.53 -20.77 -14.20
N SER A 1109 -34.94 -19.88 -13.39
CA SER A 1109 -33.82 -19.01 -13.79
C SER A 1109 -32.44 -19.68 -13.73
N SER A 1110 -32.28 -20.83 -13.09
CA SER A 1110 -31.01 -21.57 -12.97
C SER A 1110 -29.92 -20.88 -12.13
N ASP A 1111 -30.30 -20.03 -11.18
CA ASP A 1111 -29.43 -19.18 -10.37
C ASP A 1111 -29.41 -19.53 -8.88
N ASN A 1112 -30.09 -20.60 -8.45
CA ASN A 1112 -30.02 -21.09 -7.08
C ASN A 1112 -28.59 -21.39 -6.57
N TYR A 1113 -28.30 -20.95 -5.35
CA TYR A 1113 -27.05 -21.19 -4.64
C TYR A 1113 -27.08 -22.47 -3.78
N HIS A 1114 -25.93 -23.14 -3.69
CA HIS A 1114 -25.71 -24.16 -2.68
C HIS A 1114 -24.29 -24.15 -2.11
N HIS A 1115 -24.15 -24.22 -0.78
CA HIS A 1115 -22.85 -24.25 -0.13
C HIS A 1115 -22.15 -25.61 -0.32
N TYR A 1116 -20.85 -25.60 -0.64
CA TYR A 1116 -20.08 -26.80 -0.99
C TYR A 1116 -19.90 -27.82 0.15
N ARG A 1117 -20.16 -27.43 1.41
CA ARG A 1117 -20.07 -28.29 2.61
C ARG A 1117 -21.42 -28.76 3.17
N GLY A 1118 -22.54 -28.55 2.45
CA GLY A 1118 -23.86 -28.96 2.93
C GLY A 1118 -23.91 -30.44 3.36
N THR A 1119 -24.60 -30.71 4.47
CA THR A 1119 -24.77 -32.06 5.02
C THR A 1119 -25.59 -32.97 4.12
N ASP A 1120 -26.49 -32.41 3.31
CA ASP A 1120 -27.20 -33.09 2.24
C ASP A 1120 -26.23 -33.63 1.16
N TYR A 1121 -25.25 -32.84 0.73
CA TYR A 1121 -24.20 -33.28 -0.20
C TYR A 1121 -23.29 -34.36 0.40
N ASP A 1122 -23.11 -34.35 1.72
CA ASP A 1122 -22.44 -35.43 2.46
C ASP A 1122 -23.28 -36.71 2.47
N CYS A 1123 -24.59 -36.61 2.66
CA CYS A 1123 -25.51 -37.76 2.62
C CYS A 1123 -25.64 -38.38 1.23
N ASP A 1124 -25.57 -37.55 0.19
CA ASP A 1124 -25.63 -37.94 -1.22
C ASP A 1124 -24.26 -38.41 -1.79
N GLU A 1125 -23.20 -38.41 -0.97
CA GLU A 1125 -21.84 -38.81 -1.35
C GLU A 1125 -21.32 -38.03 -2.59
N LYS A 1126 -21.65 -36.73 -2.69
CA LYS A 1126 -21.24 -35.86 -3.80
C LYS A 1126 -19.71 -35.70 -3.87
N ASN A 1127 -19.15 -35.81 -5.07
CA ASN A 1127 -17.73 -35.51 -5.32
C ASN A 1127 -17.42 -34.00 -5.24
N ILE A 1128 -16.13 -33.63 -5.19
CA ILE A 1128 -15.71 -32.23 -5.02
C ILE A 1128 -16.19 -31.34 -6.17
N LEU A 1129 -16.16 -31.80 -7.42
CA LEU A 1129 -16.57 -30.98 -8.57
C LEU A 1129 -18.08 -30.69 -8.56
N GLU A 1130 -18.89 -31.69 -8.21
CA GLU A 1130 -20.35 -31.53 -8.07
C GLU A 1130 -20.72 -30.55 -6.96
N ARG A 1131 -19.98 -30.57 -5.83
CA ARG A 1131 -20.22 -29.67 -4.69
C ARG A 1131 -20.05 -28.19 -5.03
N TYR A 1132 -19.13 -27.86 -5.94
CA TYR A 1132 -18.90 -26.47 -6.36
C TYR A 1132 -19.78 -26.03 -7.53
N LYS A 1133 -20.55 -26.92 -8.14
CA LYS A 1133 -21.32 -26.62 -9.36
C LYS A 1133 -22.38 -25.52 -9.15
N LEU A 1134 -23.01 -25.47 -7.99
CA LEU A 1134 -24.04 -24.46 -7.63
C LEU A 1134 -23.52 -23.37 -6.68
N PHE A 1135 -22.23 -23.38 -6.32
CA PHE A 1135 -21.67 -22.44 -5.37
C PHE A 1135 -21.65 -20.98 -5.87
N ASN A 1136 -21.74 -20.77 -7.18
CA ASN A 1136 -21.79 -19.45 -7.80
C ASN A 1136 -23.22 -18.95 -8.09
N GLY A 1137 -24.25 -19.61 -7.55
CA GLY A 1137 -25.63 -19.13 -7.63
C GLY A 1137 -25.80 -17.76 -6.94
N LEU A 1138 -26.83 -17.02 -7.36
CA LEU A 1138 -27.12 -15.68 -6.89
C LEU A 1138 -28.28 -15.69 -5.88
N GLU A 1139 -29.38 -16.41 -6.13
CA GLU A 1139 -30.46 -16.61 -5.16
C GLU A 1139 -29.96 -17.42 -3.96
N GLY A 1140 -30.11 -16.87 -2.75
CA GLY A 1140 -29.77 -17.53 -1.50
C GLY A 1140 -28.27 -17.65 -1.22
N ASN A 1141 -27.41 -16.83 -1.85
CA ASN A 1141 -25.95 -16.90 -1.66
C ASN A 1141 -25.45 -16.14 -0.42
N SER A 1142 -26.35 -15.40 0.21
CA SER A 1142 -26.12 -14.54 1.35
C SER A 1142 -27.11 -14.82 2.49
N PRO A 1143 -27.33 -16.08 2.94
CA PRO A 1143 -28.27 -16.36 4.03
C PRO A 1143 -27.77 -15.75 5.35
N PRO A 1144 -28.68 -15.25 6.21
CA PRO A 1144 -28.36 -14.88 7.59
C PRO A 1144 -27.99 -16.12 8.42
N ALA A 1145 -27.16 -15.93 9.46
CA ALA A 1145 -26.62 -17.04 10.25
C ALA A 1145 -27.71 -17.85 10.97
N GLU A 1146 -28.82 -17.21 11.33
CA GLU A 1146 -29.98 -17.81 11.99
C GLU A 1146 -30.75 -18.80 11.09
N TYR A 1147 -30.59 -18.68 9.77
CA TYR A 1147 -31.25 -19.52 8.76
C TYR A 1147 -30.27 -20.47 8.06
N SER A 1148 -29.02 -20.52 8.52
CA SER A 1148 -28.10 -21.57 8.10
C SER A 1148 -28.58 -22.91 8.68
N GLU A 1149 -28.79 -23.90 7.82
CA GLU A 1149 -29.10 -25.28 8.26
C GLU A 1149 -27.89 -25.94 8.95
N GLU A 1150 -26.70 -25.36 8.80
CA GLU A 1150 -25.43 -25.86 9.27
C GLU A 1150 -24.95 -25.16 10.55
N SER A 1151 -24.07 -25.85 11.30
CA SER A 1151 -23.43 -25.30 12.52
C SER A 1151 -22.42 -24.16 12.27
N TYR A 1152 -22.22 -23.79 11.00
CA TYR A 1152 -21.33 -22.75 10.52
C TYR A 1152 -22.08 -21.89 9.49
N SER A 1153 -21.56 -20.69 9.20
CA SER A 1153 -22.17 -19.84 8.17
C SER A 1153 -22.03 -20.49 6.79
N THR A 1154 -23.14 -20.57 6.06
CA THR A 1154 -23.23 -21.10 4.70
C THR A 1154 -23.27 -20.01 3.64
N SER A 1155 -23.15 -18.73 4.03
CA SER A 1155 -23.08 -17.63 3.07
C SER A 1155 -21.81 -17.70 2.23
N ALA A 1156 -21.91 -17.44 0.93
CA ALA A 1156 -20.75 -17.20 0.08
C ALA A 1156 -20.22 -15.77 0.24
N GLN A 1157 -21.13 -14.81 0.41
CA GLN A 1157 -20.82 -13.40 0.61
C GLN A 1157 -21.77 -12.74 1.62
N THR A 1158 -21.47 -11.50 2.00
CA THR A 1158 -22.30 -10.70 2.91
C THR A 1158 -22.89 -9.46 2.24
N THR A 1159 -22.47 -9.17 1.01
CA THR A 1159 -22.95 -8.04 0.22
C THR A 1159 -24.02 -8.53 -0.74
N PRO A 1160 -25.07 -7.72 -0.99
CA PRO A 1160 -26.07 -8.02 -2.01
C PRO A 1160 -25.47 -8.16 -3.41
N ASN A 1161 -26.13 -8.96 -4.25
CA ASN A 1161 -25.84 -9.01 -5.67
C ASN A 1161 -26.30 -7.68 -6.32
N VAL A 1162 -25.43 -7.11 -7.14
CA VAL A 1162 -25.68 -5.83 -7.82
C VAL A 1162 -24.94 -5.77 -9.16
N GLU A 1163 -25.57 -5.14 -10.15
CA GLU A 1163 -24.96 -4.82 -11.45
C GLU A 1163 -24.13 -3.52 -11.39
N ASP A 1164 -23.26 -3.44 -10.40
CA ASP A 1164 -22.24 -2.40 -10.18
C ASP A 1164 -20.99 -3.07 -9.59
N ILE A 1165 -20.14 -3.57 -10.49
CA ILE A 1165 -18.98 -4.40 -10.13
C ILE A 1165 -17.83 -3.52 -9.62
N ASN A 1166 -17.64 -2.35 -10.23
CA ASN A 1166 -16.58 -1.42 -9.85
C ASN A 1166 -16.95 -0.48 -8.68
N LYS A 1167 -18.20 -0.54 -8.19
CA LYS A 1167 -18.72 0.19 -7.03
C LYS A 1167 -18.71 1.70 -7.22
N ASP A 1168 -18.99 2.15 -8.43
CA ASP A 1168 -19.08 3.58 -8.75
C ASP A 1168 -20.52 4.14 -8.66
N ASN A 1169 -21.46 3.28 -8.21
CA ASN A 1169 -22.89 3.49 -8.06
C ASN A 1169 -23.66 3.65 -9.37
N THR A 1170 -23.01 3.53 -10.53
CA THR A 1170 -23.62 3.65 -11.85
C THR A 1170 -23.54 2.32 -12.60
N LEU A 1171 -24.50 2.05 -13.47
CA LEU A 1171 -24.44 0.91 -14.39
C LEU A 1171 -23.63 1.28 -15.64
N SER A 1172 -22.50 0.61 -15.88
CA SER A 1172 -21.81 0.67 -17.18
C SER A 1172 -22.47 -0.25 -18.20
N GLU A 1173 -23.04 0.29 -19.27
CA GLU A 1173 -23.64 -0.48 -20.38
C GLU A 1173 -22.69 -0.61 -21.59
N SER A 1174 -21.48 -0.05 -21.48
CA SER A 1174 -20.59 0.10 -22.63
C SER A 1174 -19.78 -1.18 -22.92
N GLU A 1175 -19.60 -1.51 -24.20
CA GLU A 1175 -18.81 -2.66 -24.65
C GLU A 1175 -17.67 -2.18 -25.56
N ASN A 1176 -16.56 -1.78 -24.93
CA ASN A 1176 -15.38 -1.22 -25.57
C ASN A 1176 -14.13 -1.95 -25.09
N TYR A 1177 -13.71 -3.01 -25.77
CA TYR A 1177 -12.61 -3.87 -25.30
C TYR A 1177 -11.75 -4.45 -26.42
N PHE A 1178 -10.55 -4.85 -26.03
CA PHE A 1178 -9.66 -5.70 -26.79
C PHE A 1178 -9.88 -7.16 -26.41
N GLN A 1179 -9.93 -8.04 -27.40
CA GLN A 1179 -10.20 -9.47 -27.23
C GLN A 1179 -8.97 -10.29 -27.62
N TYR A 1180 -8.65 -11.27 -26.77
CA TYR A 1180 -7.53 -12.20 -26.94
C TYR A 1180 -8.08 -13.63 -26.89
N ARG A 1181 -7.72 -14.45 -27.88
CA ARG A 1181 -8.15 -15.83 -28.02
C ARG A 1181 -7.01 -16.79 -27.66
N VAL A 1182 -7.31 -17.74 -26.80
CA VAL A 1182 -6.43 -18.86 -26.45
C VAL A 1182 -7.10 -20.17 -26.87
N SER A 1183 -6.47 -20.94 -27.75
CA SER A 1183 -6.98 -22.25 -28.16
C SER A 1183 -6.68 -23.29 -27.08
N ILE A 1184 -7.72 -23.92 -26.53
CA ILE A 1184 -7.57 -25.01 -25.55
C ILE A 1184 -7.88 -26.32 -26.27
N ARG A 1185 -7.02 -26.69 -27.22
CA ARG A 1185 -7.08 -27.97 -27.93
C ARG A 1185 -5.74 -28.66 -27.80
N LYS A 1186 -5.75 -29.98 -27.60
CA LYS A 1186 -4.54 -30.77 -27.37
C LYS A 1186 -3.45 -30.58 -28.44
N GLY A 1187 -3.84 -30.36 -29.69
CA GLY A 1187 -2.91 -30.12 -30.80
C GLY A 1187 -2.20 -28.76 -30.76
N ASP A 1188 -2.80 -27.77 -30.10
CA ASP A 1188 -2.34 -26.38 -30.06
C ASP A 1188 -1.58 -26.05 -28.76
N LEU A 1189 -1.49 -27.00 -27.82
CA LEU A 1189 -0.72 -26.89 -26.59
C LEU A 1189 0.78 -27.18 -26.81
N VAL A 1190 1.41 -26.37 -27.67
CA VAL A 1190 2.83 -26.50 -28.05
C VAL A 1190 3.58 -25.23 -27.68
N VAL A 1191 4.73 -25.39 -27.00
CA VAL A 1191 5.59 -24.25 -26.63
C VAL A 1191 6.06 -23.52 -27.88
N GLY A 1192 5.85 -22.19 -27.90
CA GLY A 1192 6.17 -21.30 -29.01
C GLY A 1192 4.97 -20.93 -29.90
N GLU A 1193 3.83 -21.59 -29.72
CA GLU A 1193 2.56 -21.27 -30.39
C GLU A 1193 1.49 -20.93 -29.33
N ASN A 1194 0.38 -20.32 -29.74
CA ASN A 1194 -0.78 -20.09 -28.86
C ASN A 1194 -0.43 -19.36 -27.54
N TYR A 1195 0.52 -18.43 -27.59
CA TYR A 1195 1.07 -17.68 -26.44
C TYR A 1195 1.76 -18.51 -25.35
N ILE A 1196 2.11 -19.78 -25.62
CA ILE A 1196 2.80 -20.65 -24.65
C ILE A 1196 4.31 -20.40 -24.68
N THR A 1197 4.88 -19.95 -23.57
CA THR A 1197 6.31 -19.64 -23.47
C THR A 1197 7.13 -20.77 -22.85
N ASP A 1198 6.53 -21.56 -21.97
CA ASP A 1198 7.21 -22.65 -21.27
C ASP A 1198 6.24 -23.77 -20.87
N LYS A 1199 6.79 -24.93 -20.51
CA LYS A 1199 6.04 -26.00 -19.87
C LYS A 1199 6.87 -26.72 -18.79
N VAL A 1200 6.21 -27.13 -17.72
CA VAL A 1200 6.80 -27.91 -16.64
C VAL A 1200 6.09 -29.25 -16.55
N GLU A 1201 6.85 -30.34 -16.69
CA GLU A 1201 6.34 -31.71 -16.52
C GLU A 1201 6.79 -32.26 -15.16
N THR A 1202 5.84 -32.77 -14.39
CA THR A 1202 6.08 -33.24 -13.02
C THR A 1202 5.20 -34.44 -12.70
N SER A 1203 5.58 -35.20 -11.67
CA SER A 1203 4.78 -36.31 -11.13
C SER A 1203 4.19 -35.88 -9.80
N ALA A 1204 2.85 -35.85 -9.74
CA ALA A 1204 2.12 -35.58 -8.50
C ALA A 1204 1.73 -36.89 -7.81
N SER A 1205 1.76 -36.88 -6.48
CA SER A 1205 1.20 -37.96 -5.66
C SER A 1205 -0.22 -37.59 -5.23
N PHE A 1206 -1.16 -38.52 -5.39
CA PHE A 1206 -2.54 -38.37 -4.98
C PHE A 1206 -2.78 -38.82 -3.53
N ALA A 1207 -4.00 -38.60 -3.03
CA ALA A 1207 -4.41 -39.02 -1.69
C ALA A 1207 -4.44 -40.55 -1.52
N ASN A 1208 -4.65 -41.29 -2.61
CA ASN A 1208 -4.61 -42.76 -2.65
C ASN A 1208 -3.18 -43.34 -2.82
N ASP A 1209 -2.14 -42.53 -2.65
CA ASP A 1209 -0.71 -42.86 -2.87
C ASP A 1209 -0.33 -43.24 -4.32
N GLU A 1210 -1.23 -43.09 -5.29
CA GLU A 1210 -0.89 -43.24 -6.70
C GLU A 1210 -0.12 -42.01 -7.20
N THR A 1211 0.72 -42.23 -8.22
CA THR A 1211 1.48 -41.14 -8.84
C THR A 1211 1.08 -41.01 -10.30
N SER A 1212 0.77 -39.78 -10.72
CA SER A 1212 0.40 -39.47 -12.09
C SER A 1212 1.18 -38.27 -12.60
N LYS A 1213 1.47 -38.28 -13.89
CA LYS A 1213 2.21 -37.20 -14.56
C LYS A 1213 1.25 -36.09 -14.97
N VAL A 1214 1.65 -34.86 -14.75
CA VAL A 1214 0.92 -33.66 -15.16
C VAL A 1214 1.87 -32.67 -15.82
N THR A 1215 1.35 -31.94 -16.79
CA THR A 1215 2.04 -30.84 -17.45
C THR A 1215 1.37 -29.54 -17.07
N TRP A 1216 2.18 -28.52 -16.76
CA TRP A 1216 1.75 -27.14 -16.59
C TRP A 1216 2.29 -26.31 -17.75
N TYR A 1217 1.44 -25.52 -18.38
CA TYR A 1217 1.81 -24.64 -19.48
C TYR A 1217 1.81 -23.19 -19.01
N GLN A 1218 2.88 -22.45 -19.32
CA GLN A 1218 2.95 -21.02 -19.08
C GLN A 1218 2.43 -20.28 -20.31
N PHE A 1219 1.36 -19.53 -20.13
CA PHE A 1219 0.84 -18.61 -21.14
C PHE A 1219 1.31 -17.19 -20.81
N LYS A 1220 1.74 -16.48 -21.84
CA LYS A 1220 2.16 -15.08 -21.75
C LYS A 1220 1.59 -14.32 -22.96
N ILE A 1221 0.43 -13.71 -22.78
CA ILE A 1221 -0.32 -13.01 -23.83
C ILE A 1221 0.09 -11.53 -23.80
N PRO A 1222 0.72 -10.98 -24.86
CA PRO A 1222 1.04 -9.56 -24.92
C PRO A 1222 -0.24 -8.72 -25.05
N VAL A 1223 -0.45 -7.74 -24.17
CA VAL A 1223 -1.68 -6.93 -24.19
C VAL A 1223 -1.79 -6.08 -25.46
N TYR A 1224 -0.68 -5.67 -26.08
CA TYR A 1224 -0.72 -4.88 -27.30
C TYR A 1224 -1.02 -5.71 -28.57
N ASP A 1225 -1.00 -7.05 -28.49
CA ASP A 1225 -1.23 -7.97 -29.61
C ASP A 1225 -2.62 -8.62 -29.51
N TYR A 1226 -3.67 -7.83 -29.77
CA TYR A 1226 -5.06 -8.27 -29.68
C TYR A 1226 -5.58 -8.85 -31.00
N ASP A 1227 -6.48 -9.83 -30.92
CA ASP A 1227 -7.10 -10.46 -32.08
C ASP A 1227 -8.20 -9.60 -32.70
N ARG A 1228 -8.98 -8.93 -31.85
CA ARG A 1228 -10.12 -8.10 -32.25
C ARG A 1228 -10.30 -6.93 -31.29
N ARG A 1229 -10.79 -5.83 -31.86
CA ARG A 1229 -11.24 -4.63 -31.14
C ARG A 1229 -12.75 -4.50 -31.30
N VAL A 1230 -13.47 -4.44 -30.19
CA VAL A 1230 -14.93 -4.27 -30.15
C VAL A 1230 -15.24 -2.90 -29.56
N GLY A 1231 -16.16 -2.17 -30.17
CA GLY A 1231 -16.47 -0.78 -29.81
C GLY A 1231 -15.42 0.22 -30.30
N ASN A 1232 -15.38 1.37 -29.63
CA ASN A 1232 -14.60 2.55 -30.01
C ASN A 1232 -13.35 2.78 -29.12
N ILE A 1233 -12.86 1.74 -28.45
CA ILE A 1233 -11.61 1.81 -27.68
C ILE A 1233 -10.41 2.07 -28.61
N SER A 1234 -9.48 2.95 -28.22
CA SER A 1234 -8.31 3.31 -29.03
C SER A 1234 -6.97 2.92 -28.41
N ASP A 1235 -6.87 2.90 -27.09
CA ASP A 1235 -5.64 2.76 -26.34
C ASP A 1235 -5.86 2.00 -25.02
N PHE A 1236 -4.81 1.84 -24.23
CA PHE A 1236 -4.81 1.08 -22.98
C PHE A 1236 -4.88 1.97 -21.73
N LYS A 1237 -5.34 3.22 -21.89
CA LYS A 1237 -5.38 4.19 -20.79
C LYS A 1237 -6.54 3.97 -19.81
N SER A 1238 -7.64 3.37 -20.28
CA SER A 1238 -8.85 3.14 -19.49
C SER A 1238 -9.36 1.70 -19.64
N ILE A 1239 -8.67 0.77 -18.99
CA ILE A 1239 -9.02 -0.65 -18.93
C ILE A 1239 -9.64 -0.97 -17.57
N ARG A 1240 -10.98 -0.88 -17.48
CA ARG A 1240 -11.73 -0.98 -16.21
C ARG A 1240 -12.04 -2.41 -15.80
N PHE A 1241 -12.29 -3.28 -16.77
CA PHE A 1241 -12.79 -4.62 -16.54
C PHE A 1241 -11.98 -5.67 -17.30
N MET A 1242 -11.95 -6.87 -16.73
CA MET A 1242 -11.55 -8.08 -17.43
C MET A 1242 -12.73 -9.05 -17.46
N ARG A 1243 -13.11 -9.52 -18.66
CA ARG A 1243 -14.07 -10.62 -18.85
C ARG A 1243 -13.36 -11.83 -19.41
N VAL A 1244 -13.55 -12.99 -18.80
CA VAL A 1244 -13.02 -14.27 -19.23
C VAL A 1244 -14.19 -15.17 -19.60
N PHE A 1245 -14.17 -15.76 -20.79
CA PHE A 1245 -15.24 -16.67 -21.20
C PHE A 1245 -14.73 -17.85 -22.03
N MET A 1246 -15.49 -18.95 -21.99
CA MET A 1246 -15.20 -20.21 -22.67
C MET A 1246 -16.30 -20.50 -23.68
N THR A 1247 -15.94 -20.94 -24.88
CA THR A 1247 -16.91 -21.37 -25.91
C THR A 1247 -16.26 -22.40 -26.86
N GLY A 1248 -17.07 -23.08 -27.68
CA GLY A 1248 -16.58 -24.07 -28.64
C GLY A 1248 -16.26 -25.45 -28.06
N PHE A 1249 -16.63 -25.72 -26.79
CA PHE A 1249 -16.43 -27.00 -26.12
C PHE A 1249 -17.65 -27.92 -26.31
N SER A 1250 -17.40 -29.21 -26.55
CA SER A 1250 -18.44 -30.26 -26.59
C SER A 1250 -18.62 -30.97 -25.26
N ASP A 1251 -17.54 -31.06 -24.48
CA ASP A 1251 -17.43 -31.90 -23.29
C ASP A 1251 -17.07 -31.04 -22.06
N PRO A 1252 -17.48 -31.44 -20.84
CA PRO A 1252 -17.10 -30.75 -19.61
C PRO A 1252 -15.58 -30.59 -19.49
N THR A 1253 -15.13 -29.37 -19.20
CA THR A 1253 -13.70 -29.03 -19.18
C THR A 1253 -13.36 -28.21 -17.95
N ILE A 1254 -12.30 -28.60 -17.23
CA ILE A 1254 -11.82 -27.92 -16.02
C ILE A 1254 -10.46 -27.27 -16.31
N LEU A 1255 -10.41 -25.95 -16.25
CA LEU A 1255 -9.17 -25.18 -16.36
C LEU A 1255 -8.69 -24.79 -14.96
N ARG A 1256 -7.49 -25.24 -14.56
CA ARG A 1256 -6.89 -24.88 -13.27
C ARG A 1256 -5.74 -23.90 -13.47
N PHE A 1257 -5.91 -22.68 -12.97
CA PHE A 1257 -4.91 -21.62 -13.02
C PHE A 1257 -4.11 -21.59 -11.72
N ALA A 1258 -2.88 -22.10 -11.73
CA ALA A 1258 -1.97 -22.01 -10.56
C ALA A 1258 -1.54 -20.56 -10.28
N THR A 1259 -1.44 -19.76 -11.33
CA THR A 1259 -1.26 -18.31 -11.30
C THR A 1259 -2.16 -17.69 -12.37
N LEU A 1260 -2.63 -16.47 -12.16
CA LEU A 1260 -3.26 -15.64 -13.18
C LEU A 1260 -2.97 -14.19 -12.79
N SER A 1261 -2.22 -13.47 -13.60
CA SER A 1261 -1.75 -12.14 -13.22
C SER A 1261 -1.57 -11.21 -14.41
N LEU A 1262 -1.76 -9.91 -14.18
CA LEU A 1262 -1.25 -8.87 -15.07
C LEU A 1262 0.19 -8.58 -14.69
N VAL A 1263 1.10 -8.64 -15.66
CA VAL A 1263 2.53 -8.42 -15.44
C VAL A 1263 2.91 -7.05 -15.96
N ARG A 1264 3.46 -6.22 -15.07
CA ARG A 1264 4.13 -4.96 -15.46
C ARG A 1264 5.63 -5.16 -15.66
N GLY A 1265 6.15 -4.53 -16.70
CA GLY A 1265 7.56 -4.50 -17.09
C GLY A 1265 8.34 -3.35 -16.46
#